data_AF-A0A6M6DZT2-F1
#
_entry.id   AF-A0A6M6DZT2-F1
#
_cell.length_a   1.000
_cell.length_b   1.000
_cell.length_c   1.000
_cell.angle_alpha   90.00
_cell.angle_beta   90.00
_cell.angle_gamma   90.00
#
_symmetry.space_group_name_H-M   'P 1'
#
loop_
_entity.id
_entity.type
_entity.pdbx_description
1 polymer ?
#
loop_
_entity_poly.entity_id
_entity_poly.type
_entity_poly.pdbx_seq_one_letter_code
_entity_poly.pdbx_strand_id
1 'polypeptide(L)'
;MTDYVIKQNRFKKRRKFIKKRYITALLAGMYFWAPGINVEASGSGTAEDPFLINSCEELQDVKNHLTSSYKLSENVDCSSVSAFEPFAELPTSVYSGNFDGNNFEIKNLTIKQDAKSASLFGVIDGKVSNLRLENVKIYGYNVSGPLATSTTENAVVDNVIVSGEVKSSGYHAGMIASNSGIIKNSHAYLNIESAGYIGGIAAVNNGVVTDSFSNSTTNQLGTSSQRNGGLVGYNSSAGTILNSYSRSIVKGVGLETGGLVGINYGIIKSSYSNSNITVSGSYAGGFSGSNVGLIESSYAKGSITNTGTTSKCTSGFTADNLSSTTLTGVIRNSFSHTTVNSSGDRVGSFVGCLEKSGADPVILNSYAKGKVTAIGTTKGGLIGYRKTSTGIVTNSFWDKNTTGMSTSPLGTGKTTAELTTKTTYTTLGWDFTDLWDMASGFNSGYPFFKNTLQTPPGLPSGFTVTSKTDRQINLAWDFTNKTTDYELWKDGFLIRQEPNTAYDVTNLEPNTNYQFKLVARNIEGDSIPAIINVKTRLSKPTGVTTAAGDSKIMVKWDKNNDSNISGYNVYRDDVKVNEDPISKEEAEYSVSQLNNYQKYKFTVAAIDTSGEESVMSKAVYDNPIDLTPPEKVTNISASTSDNSITLSWENPLEDFDTVLVYRGEQLLTKTTSEHYTDSNLSTSTNYSYKLVAQDPYGNMSEEVVYTARTKPETPFNIAAEANDKSILIKWSINDSTSVSGFNVYVDGGKQNQYVIPNSTKEFMVNGLRNNQPYTFKVTSIDNENESEPSNEISIAPIDTIPPNPVNNVRFINTEKSIELQWENPLTDFNSVLIYRGEDLIAETTGNTFVDANLESSQLYNYKIMAKDDSGNLSTPFLTSISTRPKIPKGLMGNLVGNNINLNWNKNEESNVKGYNIYINSKKWNAALINQPNQIIPILVTNYSSVFSIKLTAVNNIGGESEKTDPLMFTFTPPIAPSTPLPEKPIPKPQFPPLKKSEKPAPTGLKEPVRNWLLKPNVKVPVTIANLSKTSQEIRVEKPNIKEQPKVCVIREDKKIKCKKQDTDIIVSELKVNSNQLTFNVSSNKKGVLKINGLSNYIYKFDGSTPIKLNEKKLKPNKKYTVSITIEDHTEEFSFYTLANKPVNLNIKNIDANKVKISWDQNKNPQGTKYNLYINKKLVKENLATTSYVLDNKGFKKNYKIRVVALNTENKASEPLVREFEVTSNGIDAFSEKKSIFRDLTINIISVLLVIMVLAIVALTAKKLMKKKRP
;
A
#
# COMPACT_ATOMS: atom_id res chain seq x y z
N MET A 1 43.96 -12.97 80.57
CA MET A 1 45.25 -12.34 80.21
C MET A 1 46.25 -13.47 80.11
N THR A 2 47.00 -13.69 79.03
CA THR A 2 47.51 -12.73 78.03
C THR A 2 47.42 -13.28 76.60
N ASP A 3 46.21 -13.34 76.04
CA ASP A 3 46.01 -13.84 74.66
C ASP A 3 44.81 -13.22 73.91
N TYR A 4 44.54 -11.92 74.17
CA TYR A 4 43.40 -11.18 73.58
C TYR A 4 43.83 -9.86 72.91
N VAL A 5 45.11 -9.73 72.55
CA VAL A 5 45.68 -8.47 72.00
C VAL A 5 46.37 -8.68 70.64
N ILE A 6 46.81 -9.90 70.31
CA ILE A 6 47.61 -10.19 69.11
C ILE A 6 46.73 -10.47 67.86
N LYS A 7 45.80 -9.56 67.56
CA LYS A 7 45.18 -9.44 66.23
C LYS A 7 44.79 -8.01 65.82
N GLN A 8 45.18 -7.01 66.60
CA GLN A 8 45.05 -5.58 66.30
C GLN A 8 46.44 -4.92 66.30
N ASN A 9 47.19 -5.01 65.19
CA ASN A 9 48.23 -4.05 64.72
C ASN A 9 49.21 -4.66 63.69
N ARG A 10 48.79 -4.81 62.43
CA ARG A 10 49.69 -4.65 61.27
C ARG A 10 49.02 -3.74 60.23
N PHE A 11 49.83 -2.94 59.54
CA PHE A 11 49.45 -2.04 58.42
C PHE A 11 48.58 -0.79 58.70
N LYS A 12 48.65 -0.20 59.90
CA LYS A 12 48.29 1.22 60.13
C LYS A 12 49.50 2.19 60.10
N LYS A 13 50.49 1.97 59.21
CA LYS A 13 51.66 2.88 59.09
C LYS A 13 52.41 2.89 57.73
N ARG A 14 51.72 3.18 56.61
CA ARG A 14 52.34 3.73 55.37
C ARG A 14 51.35 4.53 54.51
N ARG A 15 50.77 5.59 55.10
CA ARG A 15 49.78 6.48 54.46
C ARG A 15 50.33 7.91 54.26
N LYS A 16 51.41 8.06 53.48
CA LYS A 16 51.98 9.30 52.92
C LYS A 16 53.07 8.91 51.92
N PHE A 17 53.09 9.55 50.73
CA PHE A 17 53.64 9.00 49.48
C PHE A 17 52.96 7.66 49.10
N ILE A 18 52.28 7.50 47.97
CA ILE A 18 52.20 8.31 46.75
C ILE A 18 50.80 8.97 46.63
N LYS A 19 50.74 10.27 46.32
CA LYS A 19 49.46 11.01 46.11
C LYS A 19 49.53 11.99 44.93
N LYS A 20 50.03 11.52 43.78
CA LYS A 20 49.92 12.13 42.43
C LYS A 20 50.17 11.03 41.38
N ARG A 21 49.61 11.19 40.17
CA ARG A 21 49.62 10.21 39.06
C ARG A 21 48.95 8.85 39.35
N TYR A 22 47.62 8.86 39.42
CA TYR A 22 46.74 7.83 38.81
C TYR A 22 45.36 8.44 38.48
N ILE A 23 45.41 9.60 37.82
CA ILE A 23 44.34 10.02 36.90
C ILE A 23 44.69 9.34 35.56
N THR A 24 43.69 8.99 34.75
CA THR A 24 43.76 8.15 33.52
C THR A 24 44.02 6.64 33.74
N ALA A 25 43.12 5.95 34.46
CA ALA A 25 42.92 4.50 34.38
C ALA A 25 41.61 4.05 35.08
N LEU A 26 40.44 4.60 34.70
CA LEU A 26 39.18 4.32 35.39
C LEU A 26 37.97 4.30 34.42
N LEU A 27 37.89 3.25 33.60
CA LEU A 27 36.74 2.83 32.79
C LEU A 27 37.01 1.42 32.23
N ALA A 28 35.96 0.63 31.97
CA ALA A 28 35.99 -0.79 31.59
C ALA A 28 36.67 -1.73 32.63
N GLY A 29 35.87 -2.41 33.46
CA GLY A 29 36.41 -3.35 34.46
C GLY A 29 35.41 -4.08 35.37
N MET A 30 34.11 -3.75 35.34
CA MET A 30 33.07 -4.47 36.09
C MET A 30 31.75 -4.48 35.31
N TYR A 31 31.38 -5.63 34.72
CA TYR A 31 30.00 -6.02 34.38
C TYR A 31 29.99 -7.49 33.96
N PHE A 32 29.55 -8.38 34.84
CA PHE A 32 28.89 -9.67 34.53
C PHE A 32 28.51 -10.41 35.82
N TRP A 33 27.41 -10.01 36.47
CA TRP A 33 26.48 -10.90 37.16
C TRP A 33 25.20 -10.14 37.56
N ALA A 34 24.20 -10.21 36.69
CA ALA A 34 22.81 -9.84 36.98
C ALA A 34 21.93 -10.51 35.91
N PRO A 35 20.94 -11.35 36.28
CA PRO A 35 19.83 -11.66 35.40
C PRO A 35 18.82 -10.50 35.43
N GLY A 36 18.30 -10.12 34.27
CA GLY A 36 17.35 -9.02 34.13
C GLY A 36 17.28 -8.52 32.70
N ILE A 37 16.16 -8.77 32.04
CA ILE A 37 15.82 -8.13 30.77
C ILE A 37 14.98 -6.91 31.16
N ASN A 38 15.55 -5.71 31.06
CA ASN A 38 14.81 -4.49 31.37
C ASN A 38 13.66 -4.33 30.36
N VAL A 39 12.42 -4.38 30.86
CA VAL A 39 11.26 -3.80 30.18
C VAL A 39 11.17 -2.33 30.62
N GLU A 40 11.22 -1.40 29.68
CA GLU A 40 11.19 0.03 29.99
C GLU A 40 9.76 0.51 30.26
N ALA A 41 9.27 0.31 31.48
CA ALA A 41 8.03 0.90 31.97
C ALA A 41 8.05 2.43 31.74
N SER A 42 7.09 2.96 30.98
CA SER A 42 7.20 4.33 30.47
C SER A 42 6.99 5.38 31.57
N GLY A 43 7.94 6.31 31.69
CA GLY A 43 7.92 7.42 32.66
C GLY A 43 9.30 7.59 33.32
N SER A 44 9.50 8.65 34.10
CA SER A 44 10.74 8.91 34.83
C SER A 44 10.71 8.45 36.30
N GLY A 45 9.59 7.89 36.77
CA GLY A 45 9.37 7.54 38.17
C GLY A 45 9.23 8.73 39.12
N THR A 46 8.98 9.95 38.62
CA THR A 46 8.73 11.16 39.42
C THR A 46 7.24 11.35 39.71
N ALA A 47 6.87 12.26 40.62
CA ALA A 47 5.46 12.51 40.92
C ALA A 47 4.70 13.11 39.73
N GLU A 48 5.39 13.89 38.90
CA GLU A 48 4.90 14.53 37.68
C GLU A 48 4.92 13.59 36.46
N ASP A 49 5.84 12.63 36.43
CA ASP A 49 6.01 11.62 35.37
C ASP A 49 6.27 10.23 35.98
N PRO A 50 5.24 9.57 36.55
CA PRO A 50 5.37 8.28 37.21
C PRO A 50 5.56 7.14 36.20
N PHE A 51 6.20 6.05 36.63
CA PHE A 51 6.26 4.83 35.81
C PHE A 51 4.86 4.26 35.60
N LEU A 52 4.46 4.06 34.35
CA LEU A 52 3.19 3.41 34.00
C LEU A 52 3.32 1.89 34.04
N ILE A 53 2.32 1.21 34.62
CA ILE A 53 2.24 -0.25 34.73
C ILE A 53 0.96 -0.74 34.03
N ASN A 54 1.12 -1.70 33.11
CA ASN A 54 0.06 -2.41 32.39
C ASN A 54 0.09 -3.95 32.64
N SER A 55 1.24 -4.52 33.03
CA SER A 55 1.43 -5.98 33.16
C SER A 55 1.83 -6.43 34.57
N CYS A 56 1.68 -7.72 34.89
CA CYS A 56 2.09 -8.25 36.18
C CYS A 56 3.63 -8.33 36.30
N GLU A 57 4.31 -8.46 35.16
CA GLU A 57 5.75 -8.44 35.01
C GLU A 57 6.32 -7.05 35.35
N GLU A 58 5.78 -5.97 34.78
CA GLU A 58 6.13 -4.59 35.17
C GLU A 58 5.77 -4.27 36.62
N LEU A 59 4.64 -4.79 37.11
CA LEU A 59 4.27 -4.69 38.52
C LEU A 59 5.32 -5.34 39.43
N GLN A 60 5.89 -6.48 39.00
CA GLN A 60 6.92 -7.18 39.76
C GLN A 60 8.23 -6.40 39.86
N ASP A 61 8.53 -5.52 38.90
CA ASP A 61 9.73 -4.67 38.88
C ASP A 61 9.65 -3.43 39.80
N VAL A 62 8.51 -3.16 40.45
CA VAL A 62 8.37 -2.11 41.48
C VAL A 62 9.39 -2.29 42.63
N LYS A 63 9.78 -3.55 42.92
CA LYS A 63 10.82 -3.87 43.92
C LYS A 63 12.19 -3.24 43.63
N ASN A 64 12.47 -2.87 42.38
CA ASN A 64 13.75 -2.31 41.97
C ASN A 64 13.89 -0.81 42.30
N HIS A 65 12.78 -0.06 42.42
CA HIS A 65 12.80 1.40 42.60
C HIS A 65 11.75 1.90 43.63
N LEU A 66 11.84 1.38 44.87
CA LEU A 66 10.89 1.65 45.97
C LEU A 66 10.67 3.12 46.40
N THR A 67 11.48 4.06 45.93
CA THR A 67 11.31 5.51 46.14
C THR A 67 10.52 6.19 45.03
N SER A 68 10.28 5.52 43.89
CA SER A 68 9.68 6.10 42.69
C SER A 68 8.16 6.10 42.74
N SER A 69 7.56 7.03 41.99
CA SER A 69 6.12 7.08 41.78
C SER A 69 5.69 6.19 40.62
N TYR A 70 4.56 5.52 40.79
CA TYR A 70 3.99 4.55 39.85
C TYR A 70 2.51 4.84 39.62
N LYS A 71 2.00 4.50 38.44
CA LYS A 71 0.58 4.64 38.12
C LYS A 71 0.10 3.49 37.23
N LEU A 72 -1.02 2.85 37.58
CA LEU A 72 -1.63 1.85 36.70
C LEU A 72 -2.22 2.52 35.45
N SER A 73 -1.91 2.00 34.26
CA SER A 73 -2.48 2.46 32.99
C SER A 73 -3.67 1.63 32.52
N GLU A 74 -3.85 0.42 33.08
CA GLU A 74 -5.00 -0.48 32.90
C GLU A 74 -5.08 -1.52 34.03
N ASN A 75 -6.02 -2.47 33.94
CA ASN A 75 -6.17 -3.57 34.87
C ASN A 75 -5.08 -4.63 34.68
N VAL A 76 -4.40 -5.03 35.76
CA VAL A 76 -3.31 -6.00 35.77
C VAL A 76 -3.84 -7.36 36.28
N ASP A 77 -3.74 -8.41 35.47
CA ASP A 77 -4.05 -9.78 35.93
C ASP A 77 -2.75 -10.54 36.22
N CYS A 78 -2.60 -11.03 37.45
CA CYS A 78 -1.43 -11.78 37.91
C CYS A 78 -1.65 -13.30 37.96
N SER A 79 -2.72 -13.83 37.36
CA SER A 79 -3.01 -15.28 37.32
C SER A 79 -1.95 -16.12 36.59
N SER A 80 -1.13 -15.51 35.72
CA SER A 80 0.06 -16.13 35.11
C SER A 80 1.20 -16.37 36.11
N VAL A 81 1.29 -15.55 37.16
CA VAL A 81 2.39 -15.55 38.13
C VAL A 81 2.02 -16.41 39.34
N SER A 82 2.48 -17.65 39.35
CA SER A 82 2.14 -18.66 40.37
C SER A 82 2.64 -18.33 41.78
N ALA A 83 3.63 -17.44 41.92
CA ALA A 83 4.06 -16.86 43.19
C ALA A 83 4.72 -15.50 42.97
N PHE A 84 4.03 -14.42 43.35
CA PHE A 84 4.53 -13.05 43.29
C PHE A 84 5.45 -12.73 44.48
N GLU A 85 6.56 -12.02 44.23
CA GLU A 85 7.48 -11.55 45.26
C GLU A 85 7.09 -10.15 45.76
N PRO A 86 7.04 -9.90 47.08
CA PRO A 86 6.79 -8.57 47.64
C PRO A 86 7.70 -7.47 47.05
N PHE A 87 7.19 -6.25 46.94
CA PHE A 87 8.00 -5.09 46.53
C PHE A 87 9.15 -4.85 47.51
N ALA A 88 8.87 -4.95 48.81
CA ALA A 88 9.83 -4.72 49.87
C ALA A 88 9.87 -5.90 50.85
N GLU A 89 11.03 -6.55 50.98
CA GLU A 89 11.28 -7.53 52.04
C GLU A 89 11.66 -6.86 53.37
N LEU A 90 11.07 -7.38 54.46
CA LEU A 90 11.42 -6.99 55.82
C LEU A 90 12.75 -7.62 56.27
N PRO A 91 13.56 -6.92 57.10
CA PRO A 91 13.27 -5.64 57.74
C PRO A 91 13.91 -4.41 57.05
N THR A 92 14.56 -4.60 55.90
CA THR A 92 15.56 -3.66 55.36
C THR A 92 15.07 -2.77 54.21
N SER A 93 13.86 -2.97 53.70
CA SER A 93 13.32 -2.19 52.58
C SER A 93 11.91 -1.67 52.87
N VAL A 94 11.58 -0.51 52.29
CA VAL A 94 10.38 0.29 52.57
C VAL A 94 9.95 1.01 51.30
N TYR A 95 8.66 0.93 50.95
CA TYR A 95 8.08 1.69 49.85
C TYR A 95 7.79 3.13 50.29
N SER A 96 8.54 4.08 49.75
CA SER A 96 8.49 5.51 50.08
C SER A 96 7.99 6.40 48.92
N GLY A 97 7.73 5.82 47.75
CA GLY A 97 7.14 6.52 46.61
C GLY A 97 5.64 6.79 46.72
N ASN A 98 5.03 7.22 45.61
CA ASN A 98 3.57 7.36 45.47
C ASN A 98 3.04 6.37 44.41
N PHE A 99 2.25 5.39 44.85
CA PHE A 99 1.58 4.42 43.98
C PHE A 99 0.12 4.82 43.77
N ASP A 100 -0.22 5.24 42.55
CA ASP A 100 -1.59 5.58 42.16
C ASP A 100 -2.21 4.45 41.32
N GLY A 101 -3.07 3.66 41.96
CA GLY A 101 -3.85 2.63 41.29
C GLY A 101 -4.80 3.17 40.21
N ASN A 102 -5.05 4.49 40.16
CA ASN A 102 -5.83 5.15 39.12
C ASN A 102 -7.29 4.62 38.99
N ASN A 103 -7.77 3.92 40.02
CA ASN A 103 -9.00 3.12 40.10
C ASN A 103 -9.02 1.83 39.25
N PHE A 104 -7.88 1.43 38.68
CA PHE A 104 -7.68 0.11 38.08
C PHE A 104 -7.40 -0.97 39.14
N GLU A 105 -7.50 -2.22 38.68
CA GLU A 105 -7.53 -3.43 39.48
C GLU A 105 -6.28 -4.29 39.25
N ILE A 106 -5.66 -4.76 40.34
CA ILE A 106 -4.68 -5.85 40.31
C ILE A 106 -5.44 -7.12 40.74
N LYS A 107 -5.57 -8.08 39.83
CA LYS A 107 -6.40 -9.29 39.99
C LYS A 107 -5.55 -10.54 40.22
N ASN A 108 -6.12 -11.51 40.93
CA ASN A 108 -5.62 -12.90 41.07
C ASN A 108 -4.22 -13.05 41.70
N LEU A 109 -3.68 -11.97 42.27
CA LEU A 109 -2.35 -11.89 42.86
C LEU A 109 -2.16 -12.93 43.98
N THR A 110 -1.23 -13.87 43.80
CA THR A 110 -0.89 -14.89 44.80
C THR A 110 0.52 -14.64 45.34
N ILE A 111 0.63 -14.25 46.62
CA ILE A 111 1.93 -13.94 47.25
C ILE A 111 2.49 -15.17 47.96
N LYS A 112 3.80 -15.38 47.82
CA LYS A 112 4.50 -16.65 48.07
C LYS A 112 4.43 -17.16 49.52
N GLN A 113 4.13 -18.46 49.68
CA GLN A 113 3.76 -19.12 50.94
C GLN A 113 4.89 -19.28 51.98
N ASP A 114 6.15 -19.27 51.56
CA ASP A 114 7.33 -19.45 52.43
C ASP A 114 7.98 -18.11 52.86
N ALA A 115 7.45 -16.98 52.40
CA ALA A 115 7.93 -15.66 52.76
C ALA A 115 7.78 -15.41 54.27
N LYS A 116 8.80 -14.78 54.89
CA LYS A 116 8.75 -14.43 56.32
C LYS A 116 7.57 -13.51 56.63
N SER A 117 7.27 -12.57 55.72
CA SER A 117 6.04 -11.77 55.71
C SER A 117 5.52 -11.69 54.28
N ALA A 118 4.21 -11.86 54.11
CA ALA A 118 3.55 -11.86 52.80
C ALA A 118 2.60 -10.67 52.70
N SER A 119 2.99 -9.69 51.87
CA SER A 119 2.25 -8.48 51.52
C SER A 119 2.77 -7.92 50.19
N LEU A 120 1.99 -7.08 49.51
CA LEU A 120 2.45 -6.47 48.26
C LEU A 120 3.55 -5.42 48.50
N PHE A 121 3.32 -4.46 49.39
CA PHE A 121 4.21 -3.31 49.61
C PHE A 121 5.27 -3.52 50.71
N GLY A 122 5.23 -4.61 51.48
CA GLY A 122 6.11 -4.79 52.64
C GLY A 122 5.81 -3.76 53.74
N VAL A 123 6.58 -2.67 53.78
CA VAL A 123 6.34 -1.50 54.63
C VAL A 123 6.04 -0.29 53.75
N ILE A 124 4.94 0.40 54.01
CA ILE A 124 4.65 1.69 53.37
C ILE A 124 5.13 2.83 54.28
N ASP A 125 5.90 3.75 53.73
CA ASP A 125 6.23 5.07 54.29
C ASP A 125 5.72 6.22 53.40
N GLY A 126 5.56 5.95 52.10
CA GLY A 126 4.99 6.89 51.14
C GLY A 126 3.47 6.81 51.03
N LYS A 127 2.95 7.00 49.81
CA LYS A 127 1.50 7.04 49.54
C LYS A 127 1.07 5.89 48.64
N VAL A 128 -0.07 5.28 48.97
CA VAL A 128 -0.79 4.34 48.09
C VAL A 128 -2.23 4.79 47.98
N SER A 129 -2.73 4.98 46.76
CA SER A 129 -4.10 5.48 46.58
C SER A 129 -4.81 5.00 45.33
N ASN A 130 -6.14 5.04 45.34
CA ASN A 130 -7.01 4.66 44.21
C ASN A 130 -6.75 3.23 43.71
N LEU A 131 -6.37 2.32 44.60
CA LEU A 131 -5.92 0.97 44.24
C LEU A 131 -6.99 -0.06 44.58
N ARG A 132 -7.40 -0.85 43.58
CA ARG A 132 -8.24 -2.03 43.78
C ARG A 132 -7.37 -3.28 43.71
N LEU A 133 -7.42 -4.12 44.75
CA LEU A 133 -6.77 -5.42 44.81
C LEU A 133 -7.86 -6.50 44.89
N GLU A 134 -7.97 -7.35 43.88
CA GLU A 134 -9.08 -8.31 43.73
C GLU A 134 -8.59 -9.77 43.75
N ASN A 135 -9.31 -10.63 44.48
CA ASN A 135 -9.02 -12.07 44.56
C ASN A 135 -7.57 -12.37 44.99
N VAL A 136 -7.00 -11.52 45.86
CA VAL A 136 -5.63 -11.66 46.34
C VAL A 136 -5.54 -12.85 47.30
N LYS A 137 -4.52 -13.68 47.14
CA LYS A 137 -4.30 -14.88 47.96
C LYS A 137 -2.99 -14.77 48.71
N ILE A 138 -3.09 -14.63 50.04
CA ILE A 138 -1.97 -14.49 50.95
C ILE A 138 -1.90 -15.71 51.85
N TYR A 139 -0.83 -16.48 51.71
CA TYR A 139 -0.46 -17.58 52.60
C TYR A 139 0.90 -17.23 53.21
N GLY A 140 1.09 -17.35 54.54
CA GLY A 140 2.40 -17.02 55.13
C GLY A 140 2.50 -17.16 56.65
N TYR A 141 3.72 -17.03 57.17
CA TYR A 141 4.03 -17.38 58.57
C TYR A 141 3.99 -16.19 59.56
N ASN A 142 4.68 -15.06 59.30
CA ASN A 142 4.68 -13.92 60.23
C ASN A 142 4.14 -12.64 59.58
N VAL A 143 3.03 -12.13 60.13
CA VAL A 143 2.46 -10.80 59.84
C VAL A 143 2.00 -10.67 58.38
N SER A 144 0.72 -10.96 58.15
CA SER A 144 0.13 -11.09 56.81
C SER A 144 -0.83 -9.95 56.52
N GLY A 145 -0.65 -9.26 55.40
CA GLY A 145 -1.66 -8.32 54.92
C GLY A 145 -1.52 -8.06 53.42
N PRO A 146 -2.57 -8.28 52.60
CA PRO A 146 -2.44 -8.26 51.15
C PRO A 146 -1.89 -6.95 50.60
N LEU A 147 -2.20 -5.81 51.24
CA LEU A 147 -1.61 -4.53 50.88
C LEU A 147 -0.21 -4.38 51.50
N ALA A 148 -0.11 -4.39 52.83
CA ALA A 148 1.14 -4.14 53.54
C ALA A 148 1.26 -4.89 54.87
N THR A 149 2.49 -5.24 55.22
CA THR A 149 2.83 -5.80 56.54
C THR A 149 2.79 -4.70 57.61
N SER A 150 3.25 -3.48 57.31
CA SER A 150 3.06 -2.32 58.19
C SER A 150 3.10 -0.97 57.47
N THR A 151 2.69 0.09 58.18
CA THR A 151 2.87 1.48 57.77
C THR A 151 3.68 2.28 58.80
N THR A 152 4.44 3.27 58.35
CA THR A 152 5.09 4.28 59.21
C THR A 152 4.12 5.44 59.53
N GLU A 153 4.56 6.41 60.33
CA GLU A 153 3.80 7.63 60.64
C GLU A 153 3.59 8.57 59.42
N ASN A 154 4.45 8.51 58.40
CA ASN A 154 4.34 9.33 57.18
C ASN A 154 3.30 8.77 56.19
N ALA A 155 2.99 7.49 56.31
CA ALA A 155 2.27 6.73 55.30
C ALA A 155 0.80 7.16 55.13
N VAL A 156 0.36 7.24 53.88
CA VAL A 156 -1.03 7.56 53.53
C VAL A 156 -1.61 6.49 52.60
N VAL A 157 -2.66 5.81 53.06
CA VAL A 157 -3.45 4.83 52.31
C VAL A 157 -4.85 5.41 52.11
N ASP A 158 -5.20 5.74 50.86
CA ASP A 158 -6.35 6.58 50.52
C ASP A 158 -7.15 6.02 49.34
N ASN A 159 -8.44 5.71 49.52
CA ASN A 159 -9.27 5.08 48.49
C ASN A 159 -8.65 3.76 47.99
N VAL A 160 -8.34 2.85 48.92
CA VAL A 160 -7.79 1.52 48.62
C VAL A 160 -8.81 0.44 49.02
N ILE A 161 -9.08 -0.49 48.11
CA ILE A 161 -10.10 -1.54 48.28
C ILE A 161 -9.44 -2.89 48.04
N VAL A 162 -9.59 -3.82 48.99
CA VAL A 162 -8.91 -5.13 48.94
C VAL A 162 -9.87 -6.29 49.24
N SER A 163 -9.91 -7.28 48.35
CA SER A 163 -10.68 -8.52 48.48
C SER A 163 -9.82 -9.77 48.25
N GLY A 164 -10.22 -10.90 48.85
CA GLY A 164 -9.53 -12.18 48.70
C GLY A 164 -9.38 -12.99 49.99
N GLU A 165 -8.36 -13.85 50.04
CA GLU A 165 -8.09 -14.79 51.13
C GLU A 165 -6.75 -14.49 51.83
N VAL A 166 -6.76 -14.49 53.17
CA VAL A 166 -5.56 -14.29 54.00
C VAL A 166 -5.49 -15.40 55.04
N LYS A 167 -4.51 -16.29 54.92
CA LYS A 167 -4.23 -17.38 55.86
C LYS A 167 -2.85 -17.19 56.48
N SER A 168 -2.83 -16.86 57.77
CA SER A 168 -1.62 -16.51 58.51
C SER A 168 -1.41 -17.45 59.71
N SER A 169 -0.34 -18.24 59.70
CA SER A 169 -0.03 -19.14 60.83
C SER A 169 0.61 -18.46 62.04
N GLY A 170 0.78 -17.13 62.01
CA GLY A 170 1.36 -16.32 63.08
C GLY A 170 0.51 -15.11 63.50
N TYR A 171 1.20 -14.06 63.95
CA TYR A 171 0.69 -13.14 64.99
C TYR A 171 -0.31 -12.05 64.58
N HIS A 172 -0.41 -11.63 63.31
CA HIS A 172 -1.26 -10.49 62.91
C HIS A 172 -1.79 -10.67 61.47
N ALA A 173 -3.09 -10.41 61.25
CA ALA A 173 -3.71 -10.45 59.91
C ALA A 173 -4.81 -9.38 59.66
N GLY A 174 -4.71 -8.67 58.55
CA GLY A 174 -5.64 -7.60 58.12
C GLY A 174 -5.28 -7.08 56.73
N MET A 175 -6.04 -6.16 56.13
CA MET A 175 -5.65 -5.48 54.87
C MET A 175 -4.22 -4.91 54.98
N ILE A 176 -3.97 -4.25 56.11
CA ILE A 176 -2.63 -3.95 56.64
C ILE A 176 -2.50 -4.66 57.98
N ALA A 177 -1.36 -5.27 58.30
CA ALA A 177 -1.23 -5.95 59.59
C ALA A 177 -0.92 -4.99 60.76
N SER A 178 -0.07 -3.96 60.58
CA SER A 178 0.18 -2.94 61.62
C SER A 178 0.20 -1.51 61.05
N ASN A 179 -0.84 -0.73 61.32
CA ASN A 179 -0.91 0.68 60.93
C ASN A 179 -0.26 1.61 61.96
N SER A 180 0.57 2.54 61.49
CA SER A 180 1.06 3.71 62.26
C SER A 180 0.72 5.04 61.59
N GLY A 181 0.38 5.04 60.30
CA GLY A 181 0.04 6.22 59.51
C GLY A 181 -1.47 6.43 59.36
N ILE A 182 -1.90 6.96 58.23
CA ILE A 182 -3.30 7.28 57.94
C ILE A 182 -3.87 6.28 56.92
N ILE A 183 -4.88 5.52 57.35
CA ILE A 183 -5.79 4.78 56.46
C ILE A 183 -7.09 5.57 56.36
N LYS A 184 -7.51 5.94 55.15
CA LYS A 184 -8.77 6.65 54.93
C LYS A 184 -9.50 6.22 53.64
N ASN A 185 -10.82 6.38 53.60
CA ASN A 185 -11.67 6.02 52.45
C ASN A 185 -11.47 4.56 51.97
N SER A 186 -11.00 3.64 52.84
CA SER A 186 -10.44 2.35 52.42
C SER A 186 -11.24 1.17 52.98
N HIS A 187 -11.37 0.10 52.17
CA HIS A 187 -12.38 -0.94 52.38
C HIS A 187 -11.82 -2.37 52.26
N ALA A 188 -12.22 -3.26 53.18
CA ALA A 188 -11.75 -4.65 53.21
C ALA A 188 -12.87 -5.70 53.10
N TYR A 189 -12.68 -6.65 52.18
CA TYR A 189 -13.58 -7.78 51.86
C TYR A 189 -12.80 -9.09 51.89
N LEU A 190 -12.14 -9.35 53.01
CA LEU A 190 -11.20 -10.45 53.16
C LEU A 190 -11.84 -11.64 53.86
N ASN A 191 -11.50 -12.86 53.46
CA ASN A 191 -11.64 -14.04 54.30
C ASN A 191 -10.30 -14.27 55.03
N ILE A 192 -10.25 -13.91 56.31
CA ILE A 192 -9.03 -13.92 57.12
C ILE A 192 -9.07 -15.07 58.13
N GLU A 193 -8.09 -15.97 58.08
CA GLU A 193 -7.86 -16.98 59.11
C GLU A 193 -6.48 -16.77 59.73
N SER A 194 -6.39 -16.61 61.05
CA SER A 194 -5.11 -16.34 61.72
C SER A 194 -5.02 -16.83 63.16
N ALA A 195 -3.80 -17.09 63.62
CA ALA A 195 -3.48 -17.50 64.98
C ALA A 195 -3.26 -16.33 65.97
N GLY A 196 -3.19 -15.08 65.51
CA GLY A 196 -2.96 -13.89 66.33
C GLY A 196 -4.02 -12.81 66.13
N TYR A 197 -3.69 -11.51 66.26
CA TYR A 197 -4.71 -10.46 66.18
C TYR A 197 -5.27 -10.33 64.76
N ILE A 198 -6.59 -10.13 64.65
CA ILE A 198 -7.29 -10.01 63.37
C ILE A 198 -8.10 -8.72 63.33
N GLY A 199 -7.98 -7.97 62.23
CA GLY A 199 -8.84 -6.83 61.93
C GLY A 199 -8.92 -6.64 60.44
N GLY A 200 -10.14 -6.55 59.87
CA GLY A 200 -10.31 -6.50 58.41
C GLY A 200 -9.51 -5.39 57.73
N ILE A 201 -9.47 -4.19 58.32
CA ILE A 201 -8.57 -3.11 57.87
C ILE A 201 -7.19 -3.21 58.53
N ALA A 202 -7.12 -3.37 59.87
CA ALA A 202 -5.85 -3.39 60.59
C ALA A 202 -5.82 -4.39 61.77
N ALA A 203 -4.88 -5.34 61.81
CA ALA A 203 -4.72 -6.18 63.01
C ALA A 203 -4.23 -5.37 64.22
N VAL A 204 -3.35 -4.40 64.00
CA VAL A 204 -2.89 -3.40 64.97
C VAL A 204 -3.06 -2.00 64.39
N ASN A 205 -3.61 -1.07 65.16
CA ASN A 205 -3.64 0.36 64.83
C ASN A 205 -2.97 1.20 65.93
N ASN A 206 -1.92 1.93 65.54
CA ASN A 206 -1.26 2.99 66.31
C ASN A 206 -1.49 4.38 65.69
N GLY A 207 -1.94 4.44 64.43
CA GLY A 207 -2.21 5.67 63.70
C GLY A 207 -3.71 5.96 63.59
N VAL A 208 -4.13 6.49 62.43
CA VAL A 208 -5.52 6.87 62.17
C VAL A 208 -6.17 5.91 61.17
N VAL A 209 -7.36 5.42 61.51
CA VAL A 209 -8.32 4.81 60.58
C VAL A 209 -9.53 5.72 60.53
N THR A 210 -9.80 6.38 59.40
CA THR A 210 -10.93 7.30 59.26
C THR A 210 -11.77 7.00 58.02
N ASP A 211 -13.09 7.20 58.10
CA ASP A 211 -14.01 7.10 56.95
C ASP A 211 -13.85 5.78 56.15
N SER A 212 -13.54 4.68 56.87
CA SER A 212 -13.10 3.40 56.31
C SER A 212 -13.92 2.26 56.91
N PHE A 213 -14.01 1.12 56.21
CA PHE A 213 -14.82 0.00 56.73
C PHE A 213 -14.36 -1.39 56.32
N SER A 214 -14.93 -2.39 57.00
CA SER A 214 -14.69 -3.80 56.72
C SER A 214 -16.01 -4.58 56.63
N ASN A 215 -16.16 -5.34 55.54
CA ASN A 215 -17.17 -6.36 55.34
C ASN A 215 -16.48 -7.72 55.11
N SER A 216 -15.57 -8.05 56.03
CA SER A 216 -14.70 -9.23 55.96
C SER A 216 -15.31 -10.41 56.74
N THR A 217 -14.86 -11.64 56.47
CA THR A 217 -14.99 -12.75 57.42
C THR A 217 -13.67 -12.89 58.17
N THR A 218 -13.71 -12.89 59.51
CA THR A 218 -12.53 -13.14 60.35
C THR A 218 -12.70 -14.44 61.12
N ASN A 219 -11.67 -15.28 61.15
CA ASN A 219 -11.69 -16.60 61.81
C ASN A 219 -10.45 -16.78 62.69
N GLN A 220 -10.65 -16.71 64.01
CA GLN A 220 -9.58 -16.85 64.99
C GLN A 220 -9.26 -18.33 65.27
N LEU A 221 -8.06 -18.74 64.89
CA LEU A 221 -7.46 -20.06 65.16
C LEU A 221 -6.60 -20.02 66.43
N GLY A 222 -6.42 -21.13 67.14
CA GLY A 222 -5.63 -21.17 68.39
C GLY A 222 -6.36 -20.57 69.61
N THR A 223 -5.72 -20.46 70.78
CA THR A 223 -6.40 -20.12 72.05
C THR A 223 -5.69 -19.12 72.98
N SER A 224 -4.55 -18.52 72.59
CA SER A 224 -3.70 -17.74 73.51
C SER A 224 -3.33 -16.35 72.98
N SER A 225 -3.64 -15.30 73.76
CA SER A 225 -3.34 -13.88 73.45
C SER A 225 -3.91 -13.42 72.09
N GLN A 226 -5.24 -13.39 71.98
CA GLN A 226 -5.93 -13.25 70.69
C GLN A 226 -7.04 -12.21 70.72
N ARG A 227 -7.02 -11.34 69.71
CA ARG A 227 -7.83 -10.12 69.59
C ARG A 227 -8.44 -10.05 68.21
N ASN A 228 -9.73 -10.37 68.09
CA ASN A 228 -10.45 -10.41 66.82
C ASN A 228 -11.45 -9.26 66.74
N GLY A 229 -11.20 -8.31 65.83
CA GLY A 229 -12.11 -7.21 65.51
C GLY A 229 -12.65 -7.31 64.09
N GLY A 230 -13.90 -6.94 63.86
CA GLY A 230 -14.44 -6.87 62.51
C GLY A 230 -13.71 -5.84 61.61
N LEU A 231 -13.23 -4.74 62.20
CA LEU A 231 -12.42 -3.69 61.54
C LEU A 231 -10.96 -3.68 62.04
N VAL A 232 -10.74 -3.65 63.36
CA VAL A 232 -9.39 -3.52 63.97
C VAL A 232 -9.16 -4.54 65.10
N GLY A 233 -8.06 -5.29 65.09
CA GLY A 233 -7.76 -6.25 66.16
C GLY A 233 -7.42 -5.56 67.49
N TYR A 234 -6.38 -4.73 67.48
CA TYR A 234 -5.90 -3.95 68.63
C TYR A 234 -5.77 -2.48 68.25
N ASN A 235 -6.58 -1.60 68.86
CA ASN A 235 -6.38 -0.15 68.76
C ASN A 235 -5.57 0.31 69.98
N SER A 236 -4.34 0.79 69.76
CA SER A 236 -3.41 1.19 70.83
C SER A 236 -3.78 2.54 71.45
N SER A 237 -3.05 2.98 72.48
CA SER A 237 -3.29 4.28 73.13
C SER A 237 -2.98 5.49 72.23
N ALA A 238 -2.25 5.31 71.12
CA ALA A 238 -2.09 6.32 70.07
C ALA A 238 -3.15 6.17 68.95
N GLY A 239 -3.71 4.98 68.80
CA GLY A 239 -4.64 4.64 67.73
C GLY A 239 -5.96 5.39 67.80
N THR A 240 -6.36 5.99 66.68
CA THR A 240 -7.66 6.65 66.51
C THR A 240 -8.48 5.96 65.42
N ILE A 241 -9.76 5.70 65.70
CA ILE A 241 -10.76 5.21 64.74
C ILE A 241 -11.90 6.25 64.67
N LEU A 242 -12.19 6.77 63.49
CA LEU A 242 -13.16 7.86 63.25
C LEU A 242 -14.08 7.53 62.07
N ASN A 243 -15.38 7.85 62.16
CA ASN A 243 -16.35 7.71 61.07
C ASN A 243 -16.39 6.32 60.39
N SER A 244 -15.89 5.28 61.07
CA SER A 244 -15.54 3.99 60.47
C SER A 244 -16.42 2.88 60.99
N TYR A 245 -16.57 1.79 60.21
CA TYR A 245 -17.53 0.75 60.58
C TYR A 245 -17.15 -0.67 60.20
N SER A 246 -17.89 -1.63 60.76
CA SER A 246 -17.80 -3.02 60.35
C SER A 246 -19.19 -3.65 60.14
N ARG A 247 -19.27 -4.53 59.15
CA ARG A 247 -20.38 -5.45 58.89
C ARG A 247 -19.91 -6.90 58.92
N SER A 248 -18.69 -7.13 59.41
CA SER A 248 -17.94 -8.38 59.28
C SER A 248 -18.62 -9.57 59.94
N ILE A 249 -18.32 -10.77 59.45
CA ILE A 249 -18.68 -12.02 60.11
C ILE A 249 -17.47 -12.45 60.97
N VAL A 250 -17.60 -12.35 62.29
CA VAL A 250 -16.50 -12.50 63.24
C VAL A 250 -16.59 -13.85 63.96
N LYS A 251 -15.62 -14.73 63.74
CA LYS A 251 -15.63 -16.14 64.19
C LYS A 251 -14.38 -16.53 64.98
N GLY A 252 -14.47 -17.65 65.68
CA GLY A 252 -13.33 -18.36 66.30
C GLY A 252 -13.38 -18.41 67.83
N VAL A 253 -12.25 -18.71 68.46
CA VAL A 253 -12.19 -19.08 69.90
C VAL A 253 -11.33 -18.14 70.76
N GLY A 254 -11.03 -16.94 70.26
CA GLY A 254 -10.11 -15.96 70.86
C GLY A 254 -10.52 -15.38 72.21
N LEU A 255 -9.59 -14.66 72.85
CA LEU A 255 -9.79 -14.10 74.18
C LEU A 255 -10.64 -12.82 74.14
N GLU A 256 -10.26 -11.83 73.33
CA GLU A 256 -10.99 -10.57 73.16
C GLU A 256 -11.58 -10.46 71.76
N THR A 257 -12.91 -10.49 71.62
CA THR A 257 -13.61 -10.39 70.32
C THR A 257 -14.61 -9.24 70.30
N GLY A 258 -14.54 -8.39 69.27
CA GLY A 258 -15.49 -7.30 69.07
C GLY A 258 -15.97 -7.10 67.64
N GLY A 259 -17.22 -6.67 67.49
CA GLY A 259 -17.82 -6.44 66.18
C GLY A 259 -17.13 -5.36 65.34
N LEU A 260 -16.61 -4.30 65.98
CA LEU A 260 -15.72 -3.31 65.37
C LEU A 260 -14.26 -3.58 65.75
N VAL A 261 -13.95 -3.70 67.05
CA VAL A 261 -12.58 -3.74 67.57
C VAL A 261 -12.36 -4.85 68.59
N GLY A 262 -11.27 -5.63 68.49
CA GLY A 262 -10.96 -6.67 69.49
C GLY A 262 -10.76 -6.06 70.87
N ILE A 263 -9.86 -5.08 70.99
CA ILE A 263 -9.66 -4.27 72.20
C ILE A 263 -9.24 -2.83 71.86
N ASN A 264 -9.75 -1.86 72.62
CA ASN A 264 -9.43 -0.44 72.48
C ASN A 264 -8.67 0.12 73.70
N TYR A 265 -7.49 0.71 73.46
CA TYR A 265 -6.78 1.57 74.42
C TYR A 265 -6.81 3.06 74.03
N GLY A 266 -7.18 3.37 72.78
CA GLY A 266 -7.15 4.71 72.20
C GLY A 266 -8.54 5.34 72.06
N ILE A 267 -8.75 6.04 70.95
CA ILE A 267 -9.95 6.84 70.69
C ILE A 267 -10.78 6.20 69.57
N ILE A 268 -12.07 6.02 69.82
CA ILE A 268 -13.06 5.61 68.82
C ILE A 268 -14.23 6.60 68.82
N LYS A 269 -14.52 7.21 67.67
CA LYS A 269 -15.58 8.22 67.51
C LYS A 269 -16.44 7.99 66.28
N SER A 270 -17.72 8.34 66.36
CA SER A 270 -18.65 8.37 65.22
C SER A 270 -18.70 7.06 64.42
N SER A 271 -18.42 5.93 65.08
CA SER A 271 -18.12 4.64 64.45
C SER A 271 -19.16 3.59 64.81
N TYR A 272 -19.37 2.57 63.97
CA TYR A 272 -20.45 1.60 64.23
C TYR A 272 -20.16 0.14 63.84
N SER A 273 -20.88 -0.77 64.50
CA SER A 273 -20.82 -2.21 64.24
C SER A 273 -22.19 -2.76 63.86
N ASN A 274 -22.29 -3.36 62.67
CA ASN A 274 -23.40 -4.23 62.29
C ASN A 274 -22.89 -5.67 62.02
N SER A 275 -21.82 -6.05 62.72
CA SER A 275 -21.14 -7.34 62.55
C SER A 275 -21.93 -8.50 63.18
N ASN A 276 -21.79 -9.69 62.59
CA ASN A 276 -22.37 -10.93 63.11
C ASN A 276 -21.27 -11.78 63.74
N ILE A 277 -21.38 -12.03 65.05
CA ILE A 277 -20.30 -12.59 65.87
C ILE A 277 -20.70 -13.99 66.37
N THR A 278 -19.90 -15.01 66.06
CA THR A 278 -20.11 -16.40 66.51
C THR A 278 -18.81 -16.96 67.06
N VAL A 279 -18.68 -17.00 68.38
CA VAL A 279 -17.42 -17.37 69.07
C VAL A 279 -17.65 -18.29 70.25
N SER A 280 -16.58 -18.87 70.79
CA SER A 280 -16.55 -19.53 72.12
C SER A 280 -15.61 -18.83 73.10
N GLY A 281 -15.41 -17.52 72.92
CA GLY A 281 -14.33 -16.73 73.54
C GLY A 281 -14.62 -16.21 74.96
N SER A 282 -13.58 -15.70 75.60
CA SER A 282 -13.66 -15.18 76.99
C SER A 282 -14.41 -13.84 77.09
N TYR A 283 -14.12 -12.89 76.22
CA TYR A 283 -14.67 -11.54 76.21
C TYR A 283 -15.22 -11.25 74.81
N ALA A 284 -16.55 -11.23 74.65
CA ALA A 284 -17.19 -11.11 73.34
C ALA A 284 -18.26 -9.98 73.32
N GLY A 285 -18.09 -8.97 72.46
CA GLY A 285 -18.92 -7.76 72.46
C GLY A 285 -19.37 -7.30 71.08
N GLY A 286 -20.64 -6.89 70.95
CA GLY A 286 -21.21 -6.42 69.68
C GLY A 286 -20.48 -5.24 69.02
N PHE A 287 -19.71 -4.46 69.79
CA PHE A 287 -18.86 -3.36 69.32
C PHE A 287 -17.37 -3.63 69.64
N SER A 288 -17.05 -3.92 70.89
CA SER A 288 -15.67 -4.19 71.33
C SER A 288 -15.57 -5.38 72.29
N GLY A 289 -14.50 -6.18 72.18
CA GLY A 289 -14.19 -7.19 73.20
C GLY A 289 -13.88 -6.53 74.53
N SER A 290 -12.86 -5.67 74.56
CA SER A 290 -12.52 -4.87 75.75
C SER A 290 -12.31 -3.39 75.41
N ASN A 291 -12.60 -2.50 76.36
CA ASN A 291 -12.31 -1.07 76.26
C ASN A 291 -11.58 -0.56 77.51
N VAL A 292 -10.47 0.14 77.28
CA VAL A 292 -9.63 0.85 78.26
C VAL A 292 -9.48 2.34 77.90
N GLY A 293 -9.90 2.73 76.70
CA GLY A 293 -9.85 4.10 76.18
C GLY A 293 -11.23 4.74 76.05
N LEU A 294 -11.35 5.66 75.09
CA LEU A 294 -12.59 6.40 74.81
C LEU A 294 -13.37 5.78 73.64
N ILE A 295 -14.65 5.49 73.87
CA ILE A 295 -15.65 5.24 72.82
C ILE A 295 -16.73 6.33 72.94
N GLU A 296 -16.96 7.07 71.85
CA GLU A 296 -17.86 8.23 71.80
C GLU A 296 -18.74 8.23 70.54
N SER A 297 -20.00 8.66 70.65
CA SER A 297 -20.93 8.85 69.52
C SER A 297 -21.03 7.63 68.60
N SER A 298 -21.00 6.42 69.18
CA SER A 298 -20.80 5.16 68.47
C SER A 298 -21.89 4.14 68.78
N TYR A 299 -22.16 3.18 67.87
CA TYR A 299 -23.29 2.26 68.03
C TYR A 299 -23.07 0.83 67.52
N ALA A 300 -23.89 -0.10 68.02
CA ALA A 300 -23.95 -1.48 67.51
C ALA A 300 -25.39 -1.94 67.22
N LYS A 301 -25.59 -2.68 66.12
CA LYS A 301 -26.91 -3.18 65.67
C LYS A 301 -26.93 -4.69 65.32
N GLY A 302 -25.77 -5.35 65.25
CA GLY A 302 -25.64 -6.71 64.72
C GLY A 302 -26.12 -7.84 65.65
N SER A 303 -25.44 -8.99 65.62
CA SER A 303 -25.76 -10.13 66.48
C SER A 303 -24.51 -10.76 67.10
N ILE A 304 -24.67 -11.35 68.28
CA ILE A 304 -23.61 -12.08 68.97
C ILE A 304 -24.14 -13.39 69.55
N THR A 305 -23.43 -14.48 69.24
CA THR A 305 -23.65 -15.82 69.79
C THR A 305 -22.33 -16.30 70.41
N ASN A 306 -22.27 -16.35 71.75
CA ASN A 306 -21.13 -16.93 72.46
C ASN A 306 -21.47 -18.33 72.99
N THR A 307 -20.84 -19.37 72.46
CA THR A 307 -21.04 -20.77 72.88
C THR A 307 -20.12 -21.18 74.04
N GLY A 308 -19.19 -20.31 74.47
CA GLY A 308 -18.25 -20.59 75.54
C GLY A 308 -18.94 -20.66 76.91
N THR A 309 -19.09 -21.86 77.47
CA THR A 309 -19.65 -22.05 78.82
C THR A 309 -18.78 -21.46 79.93
N THR A 310 -17.47 -21.33 79.67
CA THR A 310 -16.49 -20.64 80.53
C THR A 310 -16.26 -19.17 80.14
N SER A 311 -17.07 -18.60 79.23
CA SER A 311 -16.90 -17.20 78.81
C SER A 311 -16.99 -16.27 80.01
N LYS A 312 -16.05 -15.34 80.13
CA LYS A 312 -15.99 -14.41 81.25
C LYS A 312 -17.04 -13.32 81.15
N CYS A 313 -17.22 -12.69 79.98
CA CYS A 313 -18.11 -11.55 79.80
C CYS A 313 -18.64 -11.52 78.36
N THR A 314 -19.96 -11.33 78.17
CA THR A 314 -20.57 -11.24 76.83
C THR A 314 -21.56 -10.08 76.76
N SER A 315 -21.59 -9.31 75.66
CA SER A 315 -22.55 -8.20 75.55
C SER A 315 -22.88 -7.68 74.14
N GLY A 316 -23.90 -6.83 74.06
CA GLY A 316 -24.29 -6.15 72.82
C GLY A 316 -23.42 -4.96 72.42
N PHE A 317 -22.55 -4.43 73.29
CA PHE A 317 -21.61 -3.35 72.96
C PHE A 317 -20.17 -3.70 73.38
N THR A 318 -19.80 -3.54 74.65
CA THR A 318 -18.43 -3.74 75.14
C THR A 318 -18.37 -4.86 76.16
N ALA A 319 -17.71 -5.99 75.83
CA ALA A 319 -17.72 -7.16 76.70
C ALA A 319 -17.06 -6.90 78.07
N ASP A 320 -15.95 -6.17 78.10
CA ASP A 320 -15.31 -5.70 79.33
C ASP A 320 -14.92 -4.22 79.21
N ASN A 321 -15.57 -3.34 79.98
CA ASN A 321 -15.18 -1.93 80.06
C ASN A 321 -14.39 -1.72 81.36
N LEU A 322 -13.08 -1.52 81.21
CA LEU A 322 -12.12 -1.59 82.31
C LEU A 322 -11.28 -0.31 82.40
N SER A 323 -10.82 0.03 83.60
CA SER A 323 -9.86 1.13 83.81
C SER A 323 -8.55 0.60 84.37
N SER A 324 -7.44 0.94 83.72
CA SER A 324 -6.10 0.68 84.22
C SER A 324 -5.65 1.75 85.22
N THR A 325 -4.41 1.67 85.69
CA THR A 325 -3.77 2.72 86.50
C THR A 325 -3.43 4.00 85.72
N THR A 326 -3.50 3.98 84.38
CA THR A 326 -3.08 5.08 83.50
C THR A 326 -4.14 5.53 82.50
N LEU A 327 -5.16 4.70 82.22
CA LEU A 327 -6.22 4.95 81.24
C LEU A 327 -7.57 4.51 81.81
N THR A 328 -8.63 5.24 81.46
CA THR A 328 -9.99 5.02 81.96
C THR A 328 -10.90 4.54 80.83
N GLY A 329 -11.55 3.39 81.01
CA GLY A 329 -12.55 2.89 80.06
C GLY A 329 -13.79 3.77 80.08
N VAL A 330 -13.90 4.69 79.11
CA VAL A 330 -15.02 5.63 78.97
C VAL A 330 -15.85 5.27 77.74
N ILE A 331 -17.13 4.99 77.96
CA ILE A 331 -18.13 4.88 76.90
C ILE A 331 -19.13 6.03 77.09
N ARG A 332 -19.31 6.89 76.09
CA ARG A 332 -20.28 7.99 76.19
C ARG A 332 -21.06 8.26 74.91
N ASN A 333 -22.26 8.81 75.06
CA ASN A 333 -23.16 9.13 73.95
C ASN A 333 -23.29 7.96 72.95
N SER A 334 -23.50 6.72 73.41
CA SER A 334 -23.37 5.52 72.57
C SER A 334 -24.54 4.54 72.78
N PHE A 335 -24.83 3.65 71.82
CA PHE A 335 -25.99 2.75 71.94
C PHE A 335 -25.83 1.35 71.35
N SER A 336 -26.61 0.39 71.84
CA SER A 336 -26.68 -0.95 71.26
C SER A 336 -28.09 -1.54 71.10
N HIS A 337 -28.37 -2.00 69.89
CA HIS A 337 -29.56 -2.80 69.56
C HIS A 337 -29.18 -4.28 69.32
N THR A 338 -27.89 -4.65 69.47
CA THR A 338 -27.34 -5.98 69.18
C THR A 338 -28.06 -7.09 69.94
N THR A 339 -28.51 -8.13 69.24
CA THR A 339 -29.09 -9.32 69.90
C THR A 339 -27.99 -10.22 70.47
N VAL A 340 -28.10 -10.55 71.76
CA VAL A 340 -27.11 -11.29 72.54
C VAL A 340 -27.63 -12.67 72.90
N ASN A 341 -26.95 -13.72 72.42
CA ASN A 341 -27.15 -15.10 72.84
C ASN A 341 -25.85 -15.62 73.49
N SER A 342 -25.92 -16.16 74.71
CA SER A 342 -24.74 -16.70 75.40
C SER A 342 -25.02 -17.95 76.23
N SER A 343 -24.15 -18.93 76.10
CA SER A 343 -24.09 -20.14 76.93
C SER A 343 -23.38 -19.94 78.27
N GLY A 344 -22.66 -18.82 78.44
CA GLY A 344 -21.88 -18.51 79.64
C GLY A 344 -22.54 -17.49 80.57
N ASP A 345 -21.71 -16.96 81.48
CA ASP A 345 -22.08 -16.01 82.53
C ASP A 345 -21.66 -14.56 82.20
N ARG A 346 -22.07 -13.61 83.06
CA ARG A 346 -21.81 -12.16 83.00
C ARG A 346 -22.26 -11.51 81.69
N VAL A 347 -23.56 -11.58 81.43
CA VAL A 347 -24.17 -11.16 80.15
C VAL A 347 -25.00 -9.88 80.30
N GLY A 348 -24.71 -8.85 79.50
CA GLY A 348 -25.45 -7.58 79.50
C GLY A 348 -25.80 -7.06 78.11
N SER A 349 -26.90 -6.32 77.93
CA SER A 349 -27.24 -5.82 76.58
C SER A 349 -26.32 -4.70 76.08
N PHE A 350 -25.64 -3.97 77.00
CA PHE A 350 -24.64 -2.96 76.64
C PHE A 350 -23.23 -3.41 77.04
N VAL A 351 -22.98 -3.66 78.33
CA VAL A 351 -21.65 -4.03 78.85
C VAL A 351 -21.68 -5.38 79.54
N GLY A 352 -20.69 -6.24 79.30
CA GLY A 352 -20.63 -7.56 79.94
C GLY A 352 -20.14 -7.42 81.38
N CYS A 353 -18.91 -6.96 81.53
CA CYS A 353 -18.23 -6.68 82.79
C CYS A 353 -17.84 -5.21 82.91
N LEU A 354 -17.99 -4.66 84.11
CA LEU A 354 -17.43 -3.37 84.51
C LEU A 354 -16.31 -3.63 85.54
N GLU A 355 -15.06 -3.46 85.14
CA GLU A 355 -13.87 -3.79 85.94
C GLU A 355 -13.00 -2.57 86.27
N LYS A 356 -12.34 -2.59 87.43
CA LYS A 356 -11.50 -1.50 87.93
C LYS A 356 -10.15 -2.03 88.40
N SER A 357 -9.08 -1.45 87.85
CA SER A 357 -7.69 -1.62 88.30
C SER A 357 -7.00 -0.28 88.60
N GLY A 358 -7.68 0.85 88.42
CA GLY A 358 -7.20 2.20 88.73
C GLY A 358 -8.33 3.20 88.92
N ALA A 359 -8.58 4.07 87.93
CA ALA A 359 -9.70 5.02 87.96
C ALA A 359 -11.08 4.31 87.84
N ASP A 360 -12.18 5.02 88.07
CA ASP A 360 -13.53 4.47 87.87
C ASP A 360 -13.89 4.40 86.38
N PRO A 361 -14.24 3.22 85.81
CA PRO A 361 -14.75 3.15 84.44
C PRO A 361 -16.10 3.88 84.33
N VAL A 362 -16.34 4.52 83.18
CA VAL A 362 -17.45 5.47 82.98
C VAL A 362 -18.37 5.02 81.85
N ILE A 363 -19.68 5.07 82.10
CA ILE A 363 -20.73 4.99 81.08
C ILE A 363 -21.65 6.20 81.23
N LEU A 364 -21.77 7.02 80.17
CA LEU A 364 -22.53 8.28 80.18
C LEU A 364 -23.46 8.39 78.97
N ASN A 365 -24.67 8.91 79.16
CA ASN A 365 -25.63 9.23 78.08
C ASN A 365 -25.77 8.10 77.05
N SER A 366 -25.90 6.85 77.50
CA SER A 366 -25.85 5.67 76.62
C SER A 366 -27.03 4.72 76.85
N TYR A 367 -27.49 4.00 75.83
CA TYR A 367 -28.64 3.11 75.99
C TYR A 367 -28.54 1.78 75.23
N ALA A 368 -29.27 0.77 75.69
CA ALA A 368 -29.40 -0.48 74.96
C ALA A 368 -30.82 -1.05 74.95
N LYS A 369 -31.15 -1.72 73.84
CA LYS A 369 -32.46 -2.38 73.61
C LYS A 369 -32.37 -3.82 73.11
N GLY A 370 -31.15 -4.30 72.81
CA GLY A 370 -30.93 -5.62 72.23
C GLY A 370 -31.38 -6.77 73.15
N LYS A 371 -32.07 -7.77 72.59
CA LYS A 371 -32.56 -8.93 73.34
C LYS A 371 -31.40 -9.71 73.97
N VAL A 372 -31.52 -10.10 75.23
CA VAL A 372 -30.53 -10.93 75.94
C VAL A 372 -31.10 -12.32 76.22
N THR A 373 -30.50 -13.33 75.61
CA THR A 373 -30.74 -14.75 75.88
C THR A 373 -29.48 -15.33 76.53
N ALA A 374 -29.52 -15.61 77.84
CA ALA A 374 -28.35 -16.09 78.57
C ALA A 374 -28.70 -17.24 79.51
N ILE A 375 -27.94 -18.34 79.42
CA ILE A 375 -28.08 -19.52 80.29
C ILE A 375 -27.53 -19.23 81.69
N GLY A 376 -26.42 -18.48 81.79
CA GLY A 376 -25.75 -18.13 83.04
C GLY A 376 -26.63 -17.41 84.08
N THR A 377 -26.15 -17.41 85.31
CA THR A 377 -26.84 -16.84 86.49
C THR A 377 -26.68 -15.33 86.60
N THR A 378 -25.52 -14.80 86.20
CA THR A 378 -25.14 -13.39 86.24
C THR A 378 -25.45 -12.73 84.90
N LYS A 379 -26.60 -12.04 84.86
CA LYS A 379 -27.07 -11.30 83.69
C LYS A 379 -27.85 -10.06 84.11
N GLY A 380 -27.87 -9.06 83.25
CA GLY A 380 -28.54 -7.79 83.55
C GLY A 380 -28.83 -6.94 82.32
N GLY A 381 -29.69 -5.95 82.50
CA GLY A 381 -30.22 -5.11 81.44
C GLY A 381 -29.15 -4.29 80.74
N LEU A 382 -28.51 -3.35 81.45
CA LEU A 382 -27.41 -2.56 80.88
C LEU A 382 -26.07 -3.29 81.03
N ILE A 383 -25.77 -3.77 82.23
CA ILE A 383 -24.50 -4.40 82.61
C ILE A 383 -24.76 -5.85 83.06
N GLY A 384 -23.89 -6.80 82.70
CA GLY A 384 -23.98 -8.19 83.16
C GLY A 384 -23.37 -8.42 84.55
N TYR A 385 -22.19 -7.84 84.82
CA TYR A 385 -21.43 -8.00 86.06
C TYR A 385 -20.61 -6.77 86.42
N ARG A 386 -20.34 -6.60 87.72
CA ARG A 386 -19.56 -5.52 88.31
C ARG A 386 -18.56 -6.12 89.30
N LYS A 387 -17.26 -6.01 89.01
CA LYS A 387 -16.20 -6.72 89.79
C LYS A 387 -15.91 -6.12 91.16
N THR A 388 -16.31 -4.88 91.37
CA THR A 388 -16.14 -4.13 92.63
C THR A 388 -17.38 -3.27 92.87
N SER A 389 -17.52 -2.65 94.04
CA SER A 389 -18.60 -1.70 94.35
C SER A 389 -18.47 -0.33 93.65
N THR A 390 -17.71 -0.23 92.56
CA THR A 390 -17.25 1.05 91.96
C THR A 390 -17.54 1.15 90.45
N GLY A 391 -17.12 2.23 89.76
CA GLY A 391 -17.53 2.58 88.40
C GLY A 391 -18.75 3.52 88.35
N ILE A 392 -18.73 4.45 87.39
CA ILE A 392 -19.69 5.57 87.24
C ILE A 392 -20.62 5.29 86.05
N VAL A 393 -21.92 5.23 86.29
CA VAL A 393 -22.94 5.00 85.24
C VAL A 393 -24.04 6.04 85.39
N THR A 394 -24.10 6.99 84.45
CA THR A 394 -24.92 8.21 84.55
C THR A 394 -25.77 8.38 83.29
N ASN A 395 -27.03 8.81 83.46
CA ASN A 395 -27.97 9.06 82.35
C ASN A 395 -28.04 7.93 81.31
N SER A 396 -27.95 6.68 81.76
CA SER A 396 -27.77 5.51 80.89
C SER A 396 -28.76 4.39 81.20
N PHE A 397 -29.31 3.78 80.15
CA PHE A 397 -30.59 3.06 80.22
C PHE A 397 -30.60 1.73 79.50
N TRP A 398 -31.48 0.83 79.93
CA TRP A 398 -31.87 -0.33 79.13
C TRP A 398 -33.39 -0.43 78.99
N ASP A 399 -33.85 -0.98 77.87
CA ASP A 399 -35.26 -1.29 77.64
C ASP A 399 -35.61 -2.64 78.30
N LYS A 400 -36.39 -2.62 79.38
CA LYS A 400 -36.83 -3.82 80.11
C LYS A 400 -37.66 -4.77 79.24
N ASN A 401 -38.42 -4.23 78.29
CA ASN A 401 -39.33 -5.00 77.44
C ASN A 401 -38.56 -5.74 76.34
N THR A 402 -37.68 -5.04 75.62
CA THR A 402 -36.99 -5.61 74.45
C THR A 402 -35.71 -6.37 74.81
N THR A 403 -35.00 -5.99 75.89
CA THR A 403 -33.88 -6.78 76.40
C THR A 403 -34.33 -8.08 77.07
N GLY A 404 -35.56 -8.08 77.64
CA GLY A 404 -36.09 -9.15 78.49
C GLY A 404 -35.56 -9.13 79.94
N MET A 405 -34.80 -8.10 80.34
CA MET A 405 -34.13 -8.03 81.64
C MET A 405 -34.79 -6.99 82.57
N SER A 406 -35.22 -7.41 83.76
CA SER A 406 -35.86 -6.55 84.76
C SER A 406 -34.87 -5.76 85.64
N THR A 407 -33.65 -6.26 85.82
CA THR A 407 -32.61 -5.72 86.72
C THR A 407 -31.26 -5.53 86.01
N SER A 408 -30.35 -4.77 86.61
CA SER A 408 -28.97 -4.53 86.16
C SER A 408 -28.13 -4.07 87.36
N PRO A 409 -26.82 -4.38 87.47
CA PRO A 409 -25.98 -3.91 88.58
C PRO A 409 -25.84 -2.39 88.69
N LEU A 410 -25.96 -1.68 87.56
CA LEU A 410 -25.99 -0.22 87.43
C LEU A 410 -26.81 0.20 86.19
N GLY A 411 -27.10 1.51 86.07
CA GLY A 411 -27.97 2.09 85.04
C GLY A 411 -29.44 2.16 85.48
N THR A 412 -30.34 2.68 84.63
CA THR A 412 -31.77 2.79 84.92
C THR A 412 -32.63 2.01 83.93
N GLY A 413 -33.45 1.08 84.43
CA GLY A 413 -34.32 0.22 83.62
C GLY A 413 -35.63 0.91 83.25
N LYS A 414 -35.80 1.18 81.95
CA LYS A 414 -36.95 1.92 81.38
C LYS A 414 -37.79 1.01 80.48
N THR A 415 -39.04 1.36 80.25
CA THR A 415 -39.91 0.70 79.27
C THR A 415 -39.70 1.29 77.88
N THR A 416 -40.16 0.58 76.84
CA THR A 416 -40.14 1.09 75.45
C THR A 416 -40.86 2.43 75.29
N ALA A 417 -41.98 2.65 75.99
CA ALA A 417 -42.69 3.93 75.95
C ALA A 417 -41.84 5.07 76.53
N GLU A 418 -41.11 4.82 77.63
CA GLU A 418 -40.21 5.81 78.22
C GLU A 418 -38.99 6.11 77.32
N LEU A 419 -38.40 5.09 76.68
CA LEU A 419 -37.22 5.26 75.82
C LEU A 419 -37.52 5.74 74.39
N THR A 420 -38.79 5.73 73.98
CA THR A 420 -39.25 6.40 72.74
C THR A 420 -39.81 7.80 73.01
N THR A 421 -39.78 8.27 74.26
CA THR A 421 -40.22 9.61 74.68
C THR A 421 -39.04 10.58 74.81
N LYS A 422 -39.02 11.67 74.02
CA LYS A 422 -37.89 12.61 73.93
C LYS A 422 -37.56 13.35 75.24
N THR A 423 -38.57 13.62 76.09
CA THR A 423 -38.37 14.28 77.38
C THR A 423 -37.59 13.45 78.41
N THR A 424 -37.57 12.12 78.28
CA THR A 424 -36.75 11.20 79.10
C THR A 424 -35.25 11.54 79.02
N TYR A 425 -34.82 12.14 77.90
CA TYR A 425 -33.41 12.44 77.62
C TYR A 425 -33.08 13.92 77.76
N THR A 426 -33.95 14.82 77.28
CA THR A 426 -33.69 16.27 77.35
C THR A 426 -33.70 16.82 78.77
N THR A 427 -34.50 16.25 79.67
CA THR A 427 -34.49 16.60 81.12
C THR A 427 -33.19 16.19 81.83
N LEU A 428 -32.38 15.34 81.20
CA LEU A 428 -31.11 14.85 81.73
C LEU A 428 -29.89 15.41 80.95
N GLY A 429 -30.09 16.47 80.16
CA GLY A 429 -29.00 17.17 79.47
C GLY A 429 -28.39 16.40 78.30
N TRP A 430 -29.13 15.48 77.66
CA TRP A 430 -28.70 14.93 76.37
C TRP A 430 -28.77 16.01 75.29
N ASP A 431 -27.71 16.14 74.51
CA ASP A 431 -27.62 17.10 73.42
C ASP A 431 -28.50 16.69 72.23
N PHE A 432 -29.64 17.38 72.08
CA PHE A 432 -30.53 17.32 70.92
C PHE A 432 -30.40 18.53 70.00
N THR A 433 -29.39 19.39 70.22
CA THR A 433 -29.04 20.53 69.36
C THR A 433 -28.16 20.04 68.22
N ASP A 434 -27.07 19.34 68.51
CA ASP A 434 -26.08 18.96 67.50
C ASP A 434 -25.92 17.43 67.35
N LEU A 435 -25.94 16.66 68.44
CA LEU A 435 -25.62 15.23 68.42
C LEU A 435 -26.82 14.30 68.16
N TRP A 436 -27.87 14.34 68.98
CA TRP A 436 -28.97 13.36 68.95
C TRP A 436 -30.24 13.87 68.27
N ASP A 437 -31.02 12.96 67.69
CA ASP A 437 -32.44 13.19 67.35
C ASP A 437 -33.33 11.97 67.60
N MET A 438 -34.64 12.18 67.57
CA MET A 438 -35.70 11.18 67.78
C MET A 438 -36.90 11.48 66.89
N ALA A 439 -37.35 10.47 66.15
CA ALA A 439 -38.58 10.49 65.36
C ALA A 439 -39.14 9.06 65.30
N SER A 440 -40.46 8.89 65.38
CA SER A 440 -41.12 7.58 65.48
C SER A 440 -40.81 6.62 64.31
N GLY A 441 -40.62 7.16 63.10
CA GLY A 441 -40.27 6.39 61.91
C GLY A 441 -38.80 5.96 61.79
N PHE A 442 -37.90 6.44 62.66
CA PHE A 442 -36.46 6.17 62.56
C PHE A 442 -35.93 5.50 63.83
N ASN A 443 -35.00 4.55 63.67
CA ASN A 443 -34.35 3.84 64.78
C ASN A 443 -35.33 3.15 65.79
N SER A 444 -36.56 2.87 65.33
CA SER A 444 -37.73 2.44 66.14
C SER A 444 -38.20 3.46 67.20
N GLY A 445 -37.98 4.76 66.99
CA GLY A 445 -38.37 5.84 67.91
C GLY A 445 -37.34 6.17 69.01
N TYR A 446 -36.25 5.42 69.11
CA TYR A 446 -35.18 5.64 70.10
C TYR A 446 -34.15 6.69 69.59
N PRO A 447 -33.36 7.34 70.47
CA PRO A 447 -32.34 8.29 70.04
C PRO A 447 -31.36 7.73 69.00
N PHE A 448 -31.12 8.50 67.94
CA PHE A 448 -30.11 8.25 66.90
C PHE A 448 -29.28 9.53 66.67
N PHE A 449 -28.14 9.43 65.99
CA PHE A 449 -27.28 10.61 65.77
C PHE A 449 -27.75 11.42 64.56
N LYS A 450 -27.81 12.77 64.66
CA LYS A 450 -28.32 13.65 63.59
C LYS A 450 -27.67 13.40 62.23
N ASN A 451 -26.36 13.15 62.23
CA ASN A 451 -25.56 12.94 61.03
C ASN A 451 -25.58 11.49 60.51
N THR A 452 -26.42 10.61 61.06
CA THR A 452 -26.70 9.30 60.45
C THR A 452 -27.77 9.41 59.36
N LEU A 453 -27.52 8.79 58.20
CA LEU A 453 -28.55 8.52 57.21
C LEU A 453 -29.61 7.62 57.83
N GLN A 454 -30.90 7.84 57.51
CA GLN A 454 -31.99 7.43 58.40
C GLN A 454 -32.79 6.19 57.92
N THR A 455 -32.55 5.72 56.69
CA THR A 455 -33.09 4.46 56.12
C THR A 455 -32.11 3.91 55.11
N PRO A 456 -32.09 2.60 54.81
CA PRO A 456 -31.48 2.07 53.59
C PRO A 456 -31.97 2.80 52.32
N PRO A 457 -31.23 2.75 51.20
CA PRO A 457 -31.69 3.33 49.94
C PRO A 457 -32.84 2.57 49.29
N GLY A 458 -33.51 3.21 48.33
CA GLY A 458 -34.51 2.56 47.49
C GLY A 458 -33.90 1.59 46.46
N LEU A 459 -34.75 0.87 45.73
CA LEU A 459 -34.35 0.10 44.55
C LEU A 459 -33.59 1.00 43.55
N PRO A 460 -32.43 0.58 43.01
CA PRO A 460 -31.75 1.32 41.95
C PRO A 460 -32.62 1.41 40.69
N SER A 461 -33.01 2.62 40.30
CA SER A 461 -33.75 2.86 39.06
C SER A 461 -32.82 3.04 37.86
N GLY A 462 -33.37 2.91 36.65
CA GLY A 462 -32.64 3.11 35.41
C GLY A 462 -31.57 2.06 35.08
N PHE A 463 -31.39 1.01 35.91
CA PHE A 463 -30.34 0.02 35.74
C PHE A 463 -30.48 -0.75 34.42
N THR A 464 -29.60 -0.45 33.46
CA THR A 464 -29.73 -0.85 32.05
C THR A 464 -28.38 -1.07 31.39
N VAL A 465 -28.40 -1.80 30.26
CA VAL A 465 -27.27 -1.93 29.34
C VAL A 465 -27.30 -0.80 28.33
N THR A 466 -26.30 0.07 28.32
CA THR A 466 -26.19 1.19 27.37
C THR A 466 -25.54 0.78 26.05
N SER A 467 -24.61 -0.19 26.09
CA SER A 467 -24.02 -0.82 24.92
C SER A 467 -23.42 -2.19 25.26
N LYS A 468 -23.20 -3.05 24.26
CA LYS A 468 -22.47 -4.31 24.41
C LYS A 468 -21.65 -4.65 23.16
N THR A 469 -20.49 -5.28 23.38
CA THR A 469 -19.68 -5.95 22.35
C THR A 469 -19.66 -7.45 22.61
N ASP A 470 -18.71 -8.15 21.98
CA ASP A 470 -18.25 -9.50 22.29
C ASP A 470 -17.63 -9.62 23.70
N ARG A 471 -16.73 -8.70 24.08
CA ARG A 471 -15.98 -8.76 25.35
C ARG A 471 -16.25 -7.63 26.34
N GLN A 472 -17.27 -6.81 26.10
CA GLN A 472 -17.62 -5.67 26.97
C GLN A 472 -19.14 -5.45 27.08
N ILE A 473 -19.62 -5.07 28.27
CA ILE A 473 -21.00 -4.64 28.55
C ILE A 473 -20.96 -3.35 29.34
N ASN A 474 -21.53 -2.27 28.80
CA ASN A 474 -21.63 -0.98 29.47
C ASN A 474 -22.98 -0.85 30.17
N LEU A 475 -22.94 -0.46 31.44
CA LEU A 475 -24.07 -0.39 32.35
C LEU A 475 -24.26 1.06 32.83
N ALA A 476 -25.50 1.50 32.97
CA ALA A 476 -25.85 2.76 33.62
C ALA A 476 -27.06 2.60 34.53
N TRP A 477 -27.21 3.51 35.49
CA TRP A 477 -28.35 3.61 36.40
C TRP A 477 -28.55 5.07 36.84
N ASP A 478 -29.68 5.35 37.48
CA ASP A 478 -29.98 6.68 38.03
C ASP A 478 -29.31 6.87 39.41
N PHE A 479 -29.14 8.12 39.82
CA PHE A 479 -28.79 8.42 41.21
C PHE A 479 -29.98 8.07 42.15
N THR A 480 -29.79 7.03 42.95
CA THR A 480 -30.73 6.56 43.96
C THR A 480 -30.61 7.39 45.23
N ASN A 481 -31.71 7.94 45.72
CA ASN A 481 -31.71 8.83 46.87
C ASN A 481 -31.25 8.12 48.17
N LYS A 482 -30.56 8.87 49.06
CA LYS A 482 -29.90 8.44 50.31
C LYS A 482 -28.73 7.45 50.15
N THR A 483 -28.30 7.14 48.93
CA THR A 483 -27.18 6.21 48.66
C THR A 483 -25.83 6.84 48.98
N THR A 484 -24.91 6.09 49.59
CA THR A 484 -23.49 6.44 49.71
C THR A 484 -22.65 5.80 48.62
N ASP A 485 -22.94 4.54 48.27
CA ASP A 485 -22.33 3.84 47.13
C ASP A 485 -23.24 2.73 46.59
N TYR A 486 -22.92 2.24 45.40
CA TYR A 486 -23.54 1.05 44.82
C TYR A 486 -22.56 -0.11 44.87
N GLU A 487 -23.03 -1.31 45.21
CA GLU A 487 -22.38 -2.56 44.83
C GLU A 487 -22.92 -3.03 43.49
N LEU A 488 -22.03 -3.29 42.54
CA LEU A 488 -22.36 -3.99 41.30
C LEU A 488 -21.74 -5.39 41.34
N TRP A 489 -22.59 -6.39 41.25
CA TRP A 489 -22.23 -7.80 41.22
C TRP A 489 -22.38 -8.37 39.81
N LYS A 490 -21.54 -9.33 39.43
CA LYS A 490 -21.63 -10.15 38.21
C LYS A 490 -21.56 -11.63 38.60
N ASP A 491 -22.57 -12.41 38.21
CA ASP A 491 -22.68 -13.86 38.44
C ASP A 491 -22.52 -14.30 39.92
N GLY A 492 -22.84 -13.41 40.86
CA GLY A 492 -22.67 -13.65 42.30
C GLY A 492 -21.35 -13.14 42.90
N PHE A 493 -20.45 -12.54 42.12
CA PHE A 493 -19.21 -11.91 42.58
C PHE A 493 -19.31 -10.37 42.54
N LEU A 494 -18.77 -9.68 43.55
CA LEU A 494 -18.75 -8.21 43.61
C LEU A 494 -17.67 -7.65 42.67
N ILE A 495 -18.06 -7.07 41.53
CA ILE A 495 -17.12 -6.55 40.51
C ILE A 495 -16.89 -5.04 40.58
N ARG A 496 -17.68 -4.29 41.36
CA ARG A 496 -17.43 -2.87 41.59
C ARG A 496 -18.14 -2.38 42.84
N GLN A 497 -17.57 -1.39 43.50
CA GLN A 497 -18.28 -0.59 44.48
C GLN A 497 -17.79 0.85 44.55
N GLU A 498 -18.69 1.83 44.41
CA GLU A 498 -18.46 3.29 44.45
C GLU A 498 -19.78 4.08 44.20
N PRO A 499 -19.85 5.41 44.45
CA PRO A 499 -21.04 6.23 44.18
C PRO A 499 -21.36 6.52 42.70
N ASN A 500 -20.48 6.16 41.76
CA ASN A 500 -20.68 6.44 40.33
C ASN A 500 -21.85 5.63 39.74
N THR A 501 -22.60 6.23 38.81
CA THR A 501 -23.86 5.65 38.28
C THR A 501 -23.78 5.03 36.88
N ALA A 502 -22.56 4.72 36.42
CA ALA A 502 -22.32 3.96 35.18
C ALA A 502 -20.99 3.21 35.25
N TYR A 503 -20.91 2.01 34.65
CA TYR A 503 -19.71 1.18 34.59
C TYR A 503 -19.56 0.42 33.27
N ASP A 504 -18.32 0.32 32.80
CA ASP A 504 -17.94 -0.43 31.60
C ASP A 504 -17.31 -1.76 32.05
N VAL A 505 -18.06 -2.86 31.95
CA VAL A 505 -17.59 -4.20 32.32
C VAL A 505 -16.85 -4.80 31.13
N THR A 506 -15.52 -4.80 31.18
CA THR A 506 -14.63 -5.32 30.14
C THR A 506 -14.22 -6.78 30.39
N ASN A 507 -13.43 -7.34 29.47
CA ASN A 507 -12.80 -8.67 29.55
C ASN A 507 -13.80 -9.81 29.83
N LEU A 508 -15.00 -9.70 29.24
CA LEU A 508 -16.01 -10.75 29.23
C LEU A 508 -15.73 -11.78 28.13
N GLU A 509 -16.32 -12.97 28.24
CA GLU A 509 -16.31 -13.97 27.17
C GLU A 509 -17.44 -13.71 26.15
N PRO A 510 -17.23 -14.00 24.86
CA PRO A 510 -18.22 -13.83 23.81
C PRO A 510 -19.41 -14.77 23.94
N ASN A 511 -20.52 -14.37 23.34
CA ASN A 511 -21.80 -15.09 23.26
C ASN A 511 -22.33 -15.68 24.59
N THR A 512 -21.91 -15.12 25.72
CA THR A 512 -22.07 -15.66 27.08
C THR A 512 -23.07 -14.84 27.87
N ASN A 513 -23.99 -15.51 28.58
CA ASN A 513 -24.98 -14.87 29.44
C ASN A 513 -24.36 -14.47 30.78
N TYR A 514 -24.41 -13.18 31.12
CA TYR A 514 -23.99 -12.63 32.40
C TYR A 514 -25.19 -12.12 33.20
N GLN A 515 -25.21 -12.39 34.51
CA GLN A 515 -26.19 -11.80 35.43
C GLN A 515 -25.53 -10.65 36.19
N PHE A 516 -26.05 -9.44 36.03
CA PHE A 516 -25.63 -8.29 36.84
C PHE A 516 -26.68 -7.94 37.89
N LYS A 517 -26.22 -7.73 39.13
CA LYS A 517 -27.05 -7.37 40.29
C LYS A 517 -26.49 -6.08 40.90
N LEU A 518 -27.27 -5.01 40.86
CA LEU A 518 -26.93 -3.71 41.42
C LEU A 518 -27.66 -3.49 42.75
N VAL A 519 -26.94 -3.03 43.77
CA VAL A 519 -27.46 -2.74 45.11
C VAL A 519 -27.02 -1.34 45.52
N ALA A 520 -27.95 -0.45 45.83
CA ALA A 520 -27.63 0.84 46.45
C ALA A 520 -27.51 0.67 47.96
N ARG A 521 -26.51 1.26 48.60
CA ARG A 521 -26.27 1.09 50.04
C ARG A 521 -26.08 2.41 50.77
N ASN A 522 -26.32 2.39 52.07
CA ASN A 522 -25.82 3.37 53.02
C ASN A 522 -25.63 2.76 54.41
N ILE A 523 -25.30 3.57 55.41
CA ILE A 523 -24.95 3.08 56.76
C ILE A 523 -26.07 2.32 57.49
N GLU A 524 -27.35 2.51 57.13
CA GLU A 524 -28.46 1.76 57.72
C GLU A 524 -28.74 0.42 57.03
N GLY A 525 -28.18 0.21 55.85
CA GLY A 525 -28.26 -1.05 55.13
C GLY A 525 -28.30 -0.90 53.62
N ASP A 526 -28.71 -1.98 52.99
CA ASP A 526 -28.61 -2.20 51.56
C ASP A 526 -30.02 -2.22 50.95
N SER A 527 -30.15 -1.76 49.70
CA SER A 527 -31.42 -1.78 48.98
C SER A 527 -31.84 -3.20 48.62
N ILE A 528 -33.11 -3.36 48.23
CA ILE A 528 -33.45 -4.48 47.34
C ILE A 528 -32.62 -4.38 46.04
N PRO A 529 -32.10 -5.49 45.49
CA PRO A 529 -31.28 -5.47 44.29
C PRO A 529 -32.11 -5.21 43.03
N ALA A 530 -31.56 -4.40 42.12
CA ALA A 530 -31.96 -4.42 40.72
C ALA A 530 -31.14 -5.51 39.99
N ILE A 531 -31.76 -6.32 39.13
CA ILE A 531 -31.09 -7.45 38.44
C ILE A 531 -31.40 -7.39 36.95
N ILE A 532 -30.37 -7.57 36.13
CA ILE A 532 -30.47 -7.73 34.68
C ILE A 532 -29.67 -8.96 34.24
N ASN A 533 -30.12 -9.63 33.18
CA ASN A 533 -29.39 -10.72 32.53
C ASN A 533 -29.12 -10.30 31.08
N VAL A 534 -27.89 -10.47 30.60
CA VAL A 534 -27.47 -10.00 29.27
C VAL A 534 -26.40 -10.92 28.67
N LYS A 535 -26.66 -11.41 27.46
CA LYS A 535 -25.69 -12.12 26.60
C LYS A 535 -24.70 -11.11 26.00
N THR A 536 -23.39 -11.34 26.05
CA THR A 536 -22.43 -10.67 25.14
C THR A 536 -22.73 -11.01 23.68
N ARG A 537 -22.11 -10.31 22.72
CA ARG A 537 -22.21 -10.65 21.29
C ARG A 537 -21.24 -11.78 20.93
N LEU A 538 -21.43 -12.36 19.75
CA LEU A 538 -20.42 -13.22 19.10
C LEU A 538 -19.15 -12.43 18.76
N SER A 539 -17.98 -13.08 18.88
CA SER A 539 -16.74 -12.55 18.31
C SER A 539 -16.91 -12.36 16.81
N LYS A 540 -16.34 -11.27 16.29
CA LYS A 540 -16.22 -11.06 14.84
C LYS A 540 -14.94 -11.69 14.28
N PRO A 541 -14.90 -12.04 12.99
CA PRO A 541 -13.66 -12.43 12.32
C PRO A 541 -12.60 -11.33 12.33
N THR A 542 -11.35 -11.72 12.63
CA THR A 542 -10.15 -10.89 12.53
C THR A 542 -9.31 -11.32 11.32
N GLY A 543 -8.11 -10.73 11.12
CA GLY A 543 -7.19 -11.16 10.06
C GLY A 543 -7.71 -11.03 8.62
N VAL A 544 -8.83 -10.34 8.42
CA VAL A 544 -9.51 -10.32 7.13
C VAL A 544 -8.60 -9.72 6.07
N THR A 545 -8.38 -10.50 5.02
CA THR A 545 -7.46 -10.24 3.92
C THR A 545 -8.08 -10.68 2.60
N THR A 546 -7.54 -10.17 1.49
CA THR A 546 -7.97 -10.50 0.14
C THR A 546 -6.79 -10.91 -0.73
N ALA A 547 -7.05 -11.78 -1.68
CA ALA A 547 -6.19 -12.01 -2.84
C ALA A 547 -7.05 -11.88 -4.10
N ALA A 548 -6.74 -10.88 -4.91
CA ALA A 548 -7.31 -10.73 -6.25
C ALA A 548 -6.78 -11.82 -7.20
N GLY A 549 -7.65 -12.27 -8.11
CA GLY A 549 -7.27 -12.95 -9.33
C GLY A 549 -8.26 -12.59 -10.44
N ASP A 550 -8.16 -13.25 -11.59
CA ASP A 550 -9.11 -13.00 -12.69
C ASP A 550 -10.55 -13.33 -12.25
N SER A 551 -11.41 -12.33 -12.42
CA SER A 551 -12.86 -12.33 -12.26
C SER A 551 -13.35 -12.82 -10.89
N LYS A 552 -12.45 -12.82 -9.89
CA LYS A 552 -12.72 -13.32 -8.53
C LYS A 552 -11.80 -12.69 -7.47
N ILE A 553 -12.27 -12.66 -6.24
CA ILE A 553 -11.47 -12.32 -5.06
C ILE A 553 -11.63 -13.43 -4.02
N MET A 554 -10.50 -13.96 -3.57
CA MET A 554 -10.44 -14.88 -2.43
C MET A 554 -10.32 -14.05 -1.16
N VAL A 555 -11.36 -14.08 -0.33
CA VAL A 555 -11.37 -13.46 1.01
C VAL A 555 -10.89 -14.50 2.01
N LYS A 556 -9.98 -14.15 2.92
CA LYS A 556 -9.51 -15.00 4.04
C LYS A 556 -9.65 -14.27 5.37
N TRP A 557 -9.73 -14.99 6.48
CA TRP A 557 -9.82 -14.43 7.84
C TRP A 557 -9.17 -15.35 8.88
N ASP A 558 -8.97 -14.84 10.11
CA ASP A 558 -8.58 -15.68 11.25
C ASP A 558 -9.80 -16.50 11.71
N LYS A 559 -9.63 -17.79 12.01
CA LYS A 559 -10.66 -18.57 12.70
C LYS A 559 -10.95 -17.98 14.07
N ASN A 560 -12.23 -17.77 14.38
CA ASN A 560 -12.66 -17.46 15.75
C ASN A 560 -12.67 -18.75 16.60
N ASN A 561 -12.16 -18.66 17.84
CA ASN A 561 -12.04 -19.80 18.75
C ASN A 561 -13.28 -20.05 19.65
N ASP A 562 -14.37 -19.28 19.48
CA ASP A 562 -15.58 -19.47 20.28
C ASP A 562 -16.26 -20.81 19.94
N SER A 563 -16.50 -21.64 20.97
CA SER A 563 -17.17 -22.94 20.83
C SER A 563 -18.56 -22.88 20.19
N ASN A 564 -19.16 -21.68 20.21
CA ASN A 564 -20.57 -21.45 19.89
C ASN A 564 -20.77 -20.97 18.44
N ILE A 565 -19.70 -20.66 17.69
CA ILE A 565 -19.79 -20.29 16.27
C ILE A 565 -20.07 -21.55 15.44
N SER A 566 -21.08 -21.46 14.57
CA SER A 566 -21.45 -22.51 13.61
C SER A 566 -20.71 -22.34 12.29
N GLY A 567 -20.47 -21.09 11.87
CA GLY A 567 -19.80 -20.75 10.62
C GLY A 567 -19.64 -19.25 10.38
N TYR A 568 -19.47 -18.88 9.11
CA TYR A 568 -19.26 -17.50 8.67
C TYR A 568 -20.16 -17.12 7.48
N ASN A 569 -20.54 -15.85 7.41
CA ASN A 569 -21.17 -15.23 6.23
C ASN A 569 -20.24 -14.15 5.67
N VAL A 570 -20.03 -14.17 4.36
CA VAL A 570 -19.18 -13.22 3.62
C VAL A 570 -20.08 -12.25 2.85
N TYR A 571 -19.72 -10.97 2.89
CA TYR A 571 -20.47 -9.87 2.30
C TYR A 571 -19.61 -9.15 1.27
N ARG A 572 -20.18 -8.90 0.08
CA ARG A 572 -19.65 -8.01 -0.96
C ARG A 572 -20.54 -6.78 -1.03
N ASP A 573 -19.98 -5.60 -0.77
CA ASP A 573 -20.70 -4.31 -0.81
C ASP A 573 -22.00 -4.31 0.01
N ASP A 574 -21.90 -4.83 1.25
CA ASP A 574 -23.00 -5.00 2.22
C ASP A 574 -24.07 -6.06 1.85
N VAL A 575 -23.89 -6.81 0.76
CA VAL A 575 -24.76 -7.94 0.35
C VAL A 575 -24.07 -9.27 0.64
N LYS A 576 -24.75 -10.19 1.33
CA LYS A 576 -24.25 -11.56 1.57
C LYS A 576 -24.09 -12.31 0.23
N VAL A 577 -22.96 -13.02 0.04
CA VAL A 577 -22.62 -13.70 -1.23
C VAL A 577 -22.55 -15.23 -1.17
N ASN A 578 -22.34 -15.81 0.00
CA ASN A 578 -22.55 -17.26 0.22
C ASN A 578 -24.05 -17.55 0.43
N GLU A 579 -24.54 -18.74 0.09
CA GLU A 579 -25.92 -19.14 0.38
C GLU A 579 -26.02 -19.65 1.82
N ASP A 580 -25.52 -20.86 2.08
CA ASP A 580 -25.34 -21.41 3.42
C ASP A 580 -24.08 -20.84 4.12
N PRO A 581 -24.07 -20.75 5.47
CA PRO A 581 -22.88 -20.37 6.22
C PRO A 581 -21.67 -21.25 5.91
N ILE A 582 -20.53 -20.62 5.65
CA ILE A 582 -19.24 -21.28 5.44
C ILE A 582 -18.85 -21.98 6.75
N SER A 583 -18.41 -23.23 6.69
CA SER A 583 -18.06 -24.04 7.86
C SER A 583 -17.13 -23.29 8.81
N LYS A 584 -17.32 -23.41 10.13
CA LYS A 584 -16.36 -22.85 11.11
C LYS A 584 -14.94 -23.40 10.93
N GLU A 585 -14.80 -24.56 10.28
CA GLU A 585 -13.50 -25.18 9.98
C GLU A 585 -12.84 -24.66 8.71
N GLU A 586 -13.55 -23.83 7.95
CA GLU A 586 -13.03 -23.06 6.81
C GLU A 586 -12.83 -21.60 7.23
N ALA A 587 -11.86 -20.93 6.61
CA ALA A 587 -11.47 -19.56 6.94
C ALA A 587 -11.19 -18.72 5.68
N GLU A 588 -11.74 -19.16 4.55
CA GLU A 588 -11.62 -18.50 3.26
C GLU A 588 -12.85 -18.75 2.38
N TYR A 589 -13.09 -17.85 1.43
CA TYR A 589 -14.18 -17.96 0.47
C TYR A 589 -13.81 -17.25 -0.84
N SER A 590 -14.09 -17.87 -1.98
CA SER A 590 -13.81 -17.31 -3.31
C SER A 590 -15.07 -16.69 -3.90
N VAL A 591 -15.14 -15.35 -3.93
CA VAL A 591 -16.24 -14.62 -4.57
C VAL A 591 -15.90 -14.46 -6.06
N SER A 592 -16.64 -15.14 -6.93
CA SER A 592 -16.47 -15.12 -8.38
C SER A 592 -17.45 -14.16 -9.08
N GLN A 593 -17.41 -14.13 -10.42
CA GLN A 593 -18.26 -13.26 -11.26
C GLN A 593 -18.13 -11.78 -10.87
N LEU A 594 -16.88 -11.35 -10.68
CA LEU A 594 -16.50 -9.96 -10.40
C LEU A 594 -15.90 -9.35 -11.67
N ASN A 595 -16.17 -8.07 -11.91
CA ASN A 595 -15.57 -7.35 -13.03
C ASN A 595 -14.11 -7.00 -12.68
N ASN A 596 -13.15 -7.33 -13.54
CA ASN A 596 -11.77 -6.91 -13.38
C ASN A 596 -11.65 -5.37 -13.26
N TYR A 597 -10.71 -4.92 -12.44
CA TYR A 597 -10.43 -3.52 -12.06
C TYR A 597 -11.55 -2.77 -11.31
N GLN A 598 -12.77 -3.30 -11.22
CA GLN A 598 -13.78 -2.76 -10.31
C GLN A 598 -13.39 -3.04 -8.86
N LYS A 599 -13.42 -2.00 -8.02
CA LYS A 599 -13.14 -2.11 -6.59
C LYS A 599 -14.38 -2.58 -5.83
N TYR A 600 -14.23 -3.64 -5.05
CA TYR A 600 -15.27 -4.20 -4.19
C TYR A 600 -14.89 -4.05 -2.71
N LYS A 601 -15.89 -3.96 -1.83
CA LYS A 601 -15.71 -4.00 -0.36
C LYS A 601 -16.10 -5.38 0.16
N PHE A 602 -15.24 -5.99 0.97
CA PHE A 602 -15.54 -7.25 1.67
C PHE A 602 -15.56 -7.09 3.18
N THR A 603 -16.55 -7.73 3.79
CA THR A 603 -16.70 -7.93 5.24
C THR A 603 -17.13 -9.36 5.53
N VAL A 604 -16.82 -9.84 6.72
CA VAL A 604 -17.18 -11.19 7.18
C VAL A 604 -17.84 -11.08 8.56
N ALA A 605 -18.90 -11.83 8.79
CA ALA A 605 -19.52 -12.01 10.10
C ALA A 605 -19.44 -13.49 10.49
N ALA A 606 -19.27 -13.78 11.78
CA ALA A 606 -19.47 -15.12 12.32
C ALA A 606 -20.95 -15.29 12.68
N ILE A 607 -21.47 -16.51 12.61
CA ILE A 607 -22.86 -16.84 12.93
C ILE A 607 -22.89 -18.02 13.93
N ASP A 608 -23.88 -18.05 14.83
CA ASP A 608 -24.08 -19.17 15.77
C ASP A 608 -25.16 -20.18 15.34
N THR A 609 -25.41 -21.20 16.17
CA THR A 609 -26.41 -22.25 15.88
C THR A 609 -27.87 -21.77 16.01
N SER A 610 -28.11 -20.54 16.50
CA SER A 610 -29.43 -19.90 16.52
C SER A 610 -29.64 -18.93 15.35
N GLY A 611 -28.61 -18.66 14.56
CA GLY A 611 -28.65 -17.70 13.46
C GLY A 611 -28.39 -16.25 13.87
N GLU A 612 -27.94 -15.98 15.11
CA GLU A 612 -27.46 -14.65 15.50
C GLU A 612 -26.07 -14.42 14.87
N GLU A 613 -25.84 -13.24 14.28
CA GLU A 613 -24.54 -12.86 13.70
C GLU A 613 -23.71 -11.97 14.62
N SER A 614 -22.39 -12.05 14.48
CA SER A 614 -21.45 -11.08 15.02
C SER A 614 -21.66 -9.71 14.39
N VAL A 615 -21.07 -8.66 14.98
CA VAL A 615 -20.80 -7.45 14.18
C VAL A 615 -19.85 -7.80 13.04
N MET A 616 -19.98 -7.15 11.89
CA MET A 616 -19.08 -7.38 10.76
C MET A 616 -17.62 -7.05 11.12
N SER A 617 -16.70 -7.75 10.45
CA SER A 617 -15.26 -7.49 10.48
C SER A 617 -14.89 -6.08 9.99
N LYS A 618 -13.61 -5.73 10.10
CA LYS A 618 -13.10 -4.51 9.46
C LYS A 618 -13.15 -4.69 7.94
N ALA A 619 -13.88 -3.81 7.26
CA ALA A 619 -13.96 -3.81 5.80
C ALA A 619 -12.57 -3.75 5.14
N VAL A 620 -12.30 -4.73 4.29
CA VAL A 620 -11.19 -4.74 3.34
C VAL A 620 -11.71 -4.42 1.94
N TYR A 621 -10.80 -4.05 1.06
CA TYR A 621 -11.14 -3.71 -0.32
C TYR A 621 -10.06 -4.23 -1.24
N ASP A 622 -10.49 -4.85 -2.32
CA ASP A 622 -9.63 -5.25 -3.42
C ASP A 622 -10.34 -4.99 -4.74
N ASN A 623 -9.61 -5.16 -5.83
CA ASN A 623 -10.12 -5.07 -7.19
C ASN A 623 -9.57 -6.30 -7.92
N PRO A 624 -10.41 -7.15 -8.54
CA PRO A 624 -9.92 -8.28 -9.32
C PRO A 624 -9.02 -7.74 -10.42
N ILE A 625 -8.03 -8.52 -10.84
CA ILE A 625 -7.07 -8.11 -11.86
C ILE A 625 -7.13 -9.12 -12.99
N ASP A 626 -7.02 -8.66 -14.22
CA ASP A 626 -6.93 -9.60 -15.32
C ASP A 626 -5.61 -10.38 -15.23
N LEU A 627 -5.74 -11.69 -15.41
CA LEU A 627 -4.68 -12.69 -15.37
C LEU A 627 -4.95 -13.80 -16.40
N THR A 628 -6.06 -13.73 -17.13
CA THR A 628 -6.26 -14.54 -18.32
C THR A 628 -5.40 -13.92 -19.42
N PRO A 629 -4.59 -14.70 -20.14
CA PRO A 629 -3.94 -14.22 -21.36
C PRO A 629 -4.83 -14.45 -22.58
N PRO A 630 -4.63 -13.69 -23.66
CA PRO A 630 -5.32 -13.94 -24.91
C PRO A 630 -4.89 -15.27 -25.50
N GLU A 631 -5.72 -15.81 -26.40
CA GLU A 631 -5.29 -16.90 -27.26
C GLU A 631 -4.03 -16.51 -28.06
N LYS A 632 -3.28 -17.50 -28.54
CA LYS A 632 -2.11 -17.26 -29.40
C LYS A 632 -2.54 -17.00 -30.83
N VAL A 633 -1.72 -16.23 -31.56
CA VAL A 633 -1.95 -15.96 -33.00
C VAL A 633 -2.08 -17.25 -33.82
N THR A 634 -3.02 -17.26 -34.76
CA THR A 634 -3.32 -18.42 -35.62
C THR A 634 -2.89 -18.18 -37.07
N ASN A 635 -2.98 -19.21 -37.91
CA ASN A 635 -2.77 -19.16 -39.37
C ASN A 635 -1.48 -18.45 -39.84
N ILE A 636 -0.41 -18.57 -39.05
CA ILE A 636 0.88 -17.94 -39.34
C ILE A 636 1.52 -18.50 -40.61
N SER A 637 1.95 -17.57 -41.47
CA SER A 637 2.58 -17.81 -42.76
C SER A 637 3.65 -16.76 -43.04
N ALA A 638 4.51 -17.01 -44.03
CA ALA A 638 5.52 -16.06 -44.49
C ALA A 638 5.57 -15.97 -46.02
N SER A 639 5.75 -14.75 -46.53
CA SER A 639 6.22 -14.49 -47.89
C SER A 639 7.62 -13.88 -47.82
N THR A 640 8.55 -14.37 -48.64
CA THR A 640 9.98 -14.07 -48.50
C THR A 640 10.59 -13.55 -49.80
N SER A 641 11.47 -12.57 -49.67
CA SER A 641 12.34 -12.09 -50.75
C SER A 641 13.79 -12.44 -50.45
N ASP A 642 14.72 -11.97 -51.28
CA ASP A 642 16.16 -12.07 -51.06
C ASP A 642 16.63 -11.37 -49.77
N ASN A 643 15.98 -10.26 -49.37
CA ASN A 643 16.40 -9.38 -48.28
C ASN A 643 15.32 -9.08 -47.22
N SER A 644 14.14 -9.72 -47.32
CA SER A 644 13.01 -9.48 -46.40
C SER A 644 12.16 -10.73 -46.17
N ILE A 645 11.46 -10.75 -45.03
CA ILE A 645 10.45 -11.76 -44.68
C ILE A 645 9.23 -11.00 -44.18
N THR A 646 8.10 -11.15 -44.87
CA THR A 646 6.80 -10.67 -44.39
C THR A 646 6.05 -11.82 -43.76
N LEU A 647 5.90 -11.77 -42.45
CA LEU A 647 5.02 -12.64 -41.66
C LEU A 647 3.57 -12.13 -41.78
N SER A 648 2.63 -13.04 -41.85
CA SER A 648 1.18 -12.79 -41.75
C SER A 648 0.53 -13.83 -40.85
N TRP A 649 -0.46 -13.44 -40.04
CA TRP A 649 -1.13 -14.28 -39.06
C TRP A 649 -2.54 -13.74 -38.77
N GLU A 650 -3.37 -14.47 -38.05
CA GLU A 650 -4.66 -13.99 -37.54
C GLU A 650 -4.55 -13.60 -36.05
N ASN A 651 -5.16 -12.48 -35.67
CA ASN A 651 -5.23 -12.04 -34.28
C ASN A 651 -6.35 -12.75 -33.50
N PRO A 652 -6.21 -12.95 -32.18
CA PRO A 652 -7.29 -13.41 -31.30
C PRO A 652 -8.52 -12.50 -31.35
N LEU A 653 -9.71 -13.10 -31.25
CA LEU A 653 -11.00 -12.39 -31.35
C LEU A 653 -11.44 -11.72 -30.04
N GLU A 654 -11.02 -12.27 -28.91
CA GLU A 654 -11.30 -11.76 -27.57
C GLU A 654 -9.97 -11.53 -26.81
N ASP A 655 -10.02 -10.68 -25.77
CA ASP A 655 -8.90 -10.35 -24.88
C ASP A 655 -7.63 -9.74 -25.56
N PHE A 656 -7.76 -9.21 -26.78
CA PHE A 656 -6.62 -8.76 -27.59
C PHE A 656 -6.35 -7.23 -27.53
N ASP A 657 -5.09 -6.84 -27.35
CA ASP A 657 -4.54 -5.51 -27.69
C ASP A 657 -3.63 -5.59 -28.92
N THR A 658 -2.64 -6.49 -28.92
CA THR A 658 -1.53 -6.46 -29.89
C THR A 658 -0.72 -7.76 -29.97
N VAL A 659 0.12 -7.88 -30.99
CA VAL A 659 1.15 -8.91 -31.13
C VAL A 659 2.55 -8.31 -30.97
N LEU A 660 3.37 -8.98 -30.16
CA LEU A 660 4.79 -8.75 -30.01
C LEU A 660 5.56 -9.69 -30.95
N VAL A 661 6.30 -9.14 -31.91
CA VAL A 661 7.07 -9.92 -32.89
C VAL A 661 8.56 -9.82 -32.58
N TYR A 662 9.19 -10.96 -32.35
CA TYR A 662 10.61 -11.12 -32.01
C TYR A 662 11.35 -11.89 -33.11
N ARG A 663 12.66 -11.67 -33.22
CA ARG A 663 13.60 -12.48 -34.00
C ARG A 663 14.75 -12.90 -33.09
N GLY A 664 14.81 -14.18 -32.73
CA GLY A 664 15.50 -14.59 -31.50
C GLY A 664 14.95 -13.83 -30.29
N GLU A 665 15.84 -13.33 -29.43
CA GLU A 665 15.47 -12.51 -28.25
C GLU A 665 15.21 -11.02 -28.57
N GLN A 666 15.43 -10.57 -29.81
CA GLN A 666 15.23 -9.17 -30.18
C GLN A 666 13.75 -8.92 -30.52
N LEU A 667 13.05 -8.12 -29.70
CA LEU A 667 11.76 -7.53 -30.09
C LEU A 667 11.94 -6.62 -31.30
N LEU A 668 11.24 -6.90 -32.39
CA LEU A 668 11.24 -6.10 -33.62
C LEU A 668 10.10 -5.09 -33.64
N THR A 669 8.89 -5.50 -33.23
CA THR A 669 7.72 -4.59 -33.18
C THR A 669 6.67 -5.02 -32.15
N LYS A 670 5.82 -4.06 -31.74
CA LYS A 670 4.52 -4.27 -31.09
C LYS A 670 3.45 -3.70 -32.04
N THR A 671 2.53 -4.53 -32.53
CA THR A 671 1.61 -4.16 -33.63
C THR A 671 0.18 -4.67 -33.40
N THR A 672 -0.82 -3.95 -33.91
CA THR A 672 -2.21 -4.43 -34.05
C THR A 672 -2.46 -5.09 -35.41
N SER A 673 -1.58 -4.86 -36.39
CA SER A 673 -1.73 -5.40 -37.75
C SER A 673 -1.40 -6.88 -37.80
N GLU A 674 -2.18 -7.63 -38.56
CA GLU A 674 -2.06 -9.08 -38.85
C GLU A 674 -0.88 -9.46 -39.77
N HIS A 675 0.13 -8.58 -39.85
CA HIS A 675 1.34 -8.79 -40.64
C HIS A 675 2.48 -7.90 -40.16
N TYR A 676 3.71 -8.34 -40.43
CA TYR A 676 4.94 -7.57 -40.21
C TYR A 676 6.03 -7.98 -41.20
N THR A 677 6.66 -6.98 -41.84
CA THR A 677 7.81 -7.16 -42.73
C THR A 677 9.11 -6.85 -42.00
N ASP A 678 9.94 -7.86 -41.81
CA ASP A 678 11.34 -7.72 -41.41
C ASP A 678 12.21 -7.54 -42.67
N SER A 679 13.23 -6.68 -42.62
CA SER A 679 13.95 -6.19 -43.81
C SER A 679 15.43 -5.94 -43.53
N ASN A 680 16.23 -5.90 -44.61
CA ASN A 680 17.70 -5.87 -44.56
C ASN A 680 18.29 -7.18 -43.98
N LEU A 681 17.65 -8.29 -44.34
CA LEU A 681 18.10 -9.65 -44.05
C LEU A 681 19.18 -10.10 -45.03
N SER A 682 19.98 -11.08 -44.63
CA SER A 682 20.91 -11.79 -45.51
C SER A 682 20.16 -12.76 -46.42
N THR A 683 20.68 -13.01 -47.61
CA THR A 683 20.16 -13.98 -48.61
C THR A 683 20.27 -15.43 -48.13
N SER A 684 19.41 -16.30 -48.66
CA SER A 684 19.35 -17.76 -48.42
C SER A 684 19.49 -18.19 -46.95
N THR A 685 19.02 -17.35 -46.00
CA THR A 685 19.29 -17.46 -44.57
C THR A 685 18.01 -17.76 -43.80
N ASN A 686 18.08 -18.74 -42.88
CA ASN A 686 16.98 -19.10 -41.99
C ASN A 686 16.87 -18.13 -40.81
N TYR A 687 15.70 -17.53 -40.63
CA TYR A 687 15.36 -16.69 -39.49
C TYR A 687 14.24 -17.33 -38.68
N SER A 688 14.41 -17.36 -37.35
CA SER A 688 13.40 -17.83 -36.40
C SER A 688 12.74 -16.65 -35.72
N TYR A 689 11.41 -16.58 -35.87
CA TYR A 689 10.55 -15.56 -35.30
C TYR A 689 9.73 -16.13 -34.16
N LYS A 690 9.51 -15.31 -33.14
CA LYS A 690 8.57 -15.60 -32.04
C LYS A 690 7.48 -14.54 -32.05
N LEU A 691 6.22 -14.98 -32.03
CA LEU A 691 5.06 -14.11 -31.90
C LEU A 691 4.32 -14.45 -30.61
N VAL A 692 3.90 -13.41 -29.89
CA VAL A 692 3.16 -13.49 -28.62
C VAL A 692 2.03 -12.47 -28.68
N ALA A 693 0.79 -12.91 -28.50
CA ALA A 693 -0.34 -11.99 -28.35
C ALA A 693 -0.36 -11.42 -26.91
N GLN A 694 -0.80 -10.18 -26.78
CA GLN A 694 -0.90 -9.44 -25.52
C GLN A 694 -2.26 -8.76 -25.41
N ASP A 695 -2.83 -8.76 -24.21
CA ASP A 695 -4.07 -8.07 -23.84
C ASP A 695 -3.82 -6.58 -23.52
N PRO A 696 -4.87 -5.79 -23.24
CA PRO A 696 -4.73 -4.40 -22.82
C PRO A 696 -4.03 -4.18 -21.46
N TYR A 697 -3.75 -5.24 -20.69
CA TYR A 697 -3.30 -5.16 -19.30
C TYR A 697 -1.87 -5.67 -19.05
N GLY A 698 -1.29 -6.41 -20.01
CA GLY A 698 0.08 -6.91 -20.02
C GLY A 698 0.24 -8.43 -20.02
N ASN A 699 -0.85 -9.20 -19.93
CA ASN A 699 -0.84 -10.67 -20.04
C ASN A 699 -0.35 -11.10 -21.43
N MET A 700 0.19 -12.31 -21.54
CA MET A 700 0.87 -12.81 -22.74
C MET A 700 0.45 -14.24 -23.07
N SER A 701 0.09 -14.50 -24.33
CA SER A 701 -0.24 -15.83 -24.82
C SER A 701 0.95 -16.81 -24.72
N GLU A 702 0.70 -18.09 -24.98
CA GLU A 702 1.80 -18.99 -25.37
C GLU A 702 2.54 -18.43 -26.59
N GLU A 703 3.85 -18.68 -26.69
CA GLU A 703 4.67 -18.24 -27.81
C GLU A 703 4.50 -19.13 -29.05
N VAL A 704 4.30 -18.49 -30.21
CA VAL A 704 4.27 -19.14 -31.52
C VAL A 704 5.61 -18.91 -32.20
N VAL A 705 6.37 -19.99 -32.43
CA VAL A 705 7.66 -19.95 -33.11
C VAL A 705 7.48 -20.33 -34.58
N TYR A 706 7.99 -19.51 -35.49
CA TYR A 706 7.92 -19.74 -36.93
C TYR A 706 9.27 -19.45 -37.60
N THR A 707 9.76 -20.41 -38.38
CA THR A 707 11.01 -20.29 -39.13
C THR A 707 10.74 -20.03 -40.60
N ALA A 708 11.33 -18.98 -41.16
CA ALA A 708 11.23 -18.63 -42.57
C ALA A 708 12.62 -18.35 -43.16
N ARG A 709 12.79 -18.61 -44.45
CA ARG A 709 14.06 -18.45 -45.17
C ARG A 709 13.95 -17.34 -46.20
N THR A 710 14.92 -16.43 -46.23
CA THR A 710 15.10 -15.52 -47.37
C THR A 710 15.47 -16.31 -48.63
N LYS A 711 15.08 -15.78 -49.79
CA LYS A 711 15.46 -16.32 -51.09
C LYS A 711 16.96 -16.07 -51.39
N PRO A 712 17.54 -16.76 -52.39
CA PRO A 712 18.82 -16.35 -52.98
C PRO A 712 18.71 -14.99 -53.70
N GLU A 713 19.85 -14.32 -53.89
CA GLU A 713 19.94 -12.98 -54.52
C GLU A 713 19.34 -12.97 -55.94
N THR A 714 18.57 -11.94 -56.28
CA THR A 714 18.02 -11.76 -57.64
C THR A 714 19.13 -11.37 -58.64
N PRO A 715 19.31 -12.09 -59.77
CA PRO A 715 20.30 -11.72 -60.78
C PRO A 715 20.07 -10.33 -61.39
N PHE A 716 21.15 -9.57 -61.55
CA PHE A 716 21.13 -8.21 -62.09
C PHE A 716 22.13 -8.02 -63.24
N ASN A 717 22.20 -6.81 -63.82
CA ASN A 717 23.01 -6.51 -65.01
C ASN A 717 22.81 -7.53 -66.15
N ILE A 718 21.56 -7.89 -66.44
CA ILE A 718 21.24 -8.76 -67.58
C ILE A 718 21.61 -8.06 -68.89
N ALA A 719 22.33 -8.78 -69.75
CA ALA A 719 22.74 -8.33 -71.07
C ALA A 719 22.51 -9.45 -72.10
N ALA A 720 22.39 -9.09 -73.37
CA ALA A 720 22.13 -10.03 -74.45
C ALA A 720 22.92 -9.70 -75.71
N GLU A 721 23.54 -10.71 -76.32
CA GLU A 721 24.30 -10.61 -77.57
C GLU A 721 23.62 -11.47 -78.65
N ALA A 722 23.27 -10.85 -79.78
CA ALA A 722 22.51 -11.50 -80.86
C ALA A 722 23.43 -12.16 -81.90
N ASN A 723 23.04 -13.36 -82.34
CA ASN A 723 23.75 -14.20 -83.30
C ASN A 723 22.71 -14.82 -84.28
N ASP A 724 23.17 -15.56 -85.29
CA ASP A 724 22.26 -16.33 -86.15
C ASP A 724 21.46 -17.35 -85.33
N LYS A 725 20.13 -17.25 -85.40
CA LYS A 725 19.15 -18.15 -84.76
C LYS A 725 19.37 -18.39 -83.26
N SER A 726 20.09 -17.48 -82.58
CA SER A 726 20.53 -17.64 -81.20
C SER A 726 20.82 -16.32 -80.49
N ILE A 727 20.67 -16.31 -79.16
CA ILE A 727 20.99 -15.19 -78.26
C ILE A 727 21.85 -15.69 -77.11
N LEU A 728 22.96 -15.01 -76.81
CA LEU A 728 23.76 -15.24 -75.60
C LEU A 728 23.33 -14.27 -74.51
N ILE A 729 22.70 -14.78 -73.45
CA ILE A 729 22.31 -14.00 -72.25
C ILE A 729 23.46 -14.04 -71.23
N LYS A 730 23.74 -12.91 -70.58
CA LYS A 730 24.77 -12.75 -69.53
C LYS A 730 24.18 -12.02 -68.33
N TRP A 731 24.65 -12.31 -67.10
CA TRP A 731 24.15 -11.68 -65.87
C TRP A 731 25.20 -11.58 -64.76
N SER A 732 24.90 -10.82 -63.71
CA SER A 732 25.72 -10.63 -62.50
C SER A 732 25.00 -11.10 -61.22
N ILE A 733 25.79 -11.36 -60.19
CA ILE A 733 25.38 -11.66 -58.81
C ILE A 733 26.45 -11.05 -57.88
N ASN A 734 26.10 -10.56 -56.68
CA ASN A 734 27.08 -10.03 -55.73
C ASN A 734 27.56 -11.14 -54.80
N ASP A 735 26.63 -11.89 -54.21
CA ASP A 735 26.91 -13.05 -53.37
C ASP A 735 26.74 -14.35 -54.17
N SER A 736 27.85 -14.85 -54.69
CA SER A 736 27.89 -16.18 -55.30
C SER A 736 28.00 -17.32 -54.29
N THR A 737 27.94 -17.09 -52.96
CA THR A 737 28.05 -18.16 -51.96
C THR A 737 26.68 -18.74 -51.54
N SER A 738 25.61 -17.95 -51.65
CA SER A 738 24.24 -18.33 -51.32
C SER A 738 23.42 -18.92 -52.48
N VAL A 739 24.04 -19.07 -53.67
CA VAL A 739 23.41 -19.51 -54.92
C VAL A 739 23.95 -20.87 -55.37
N SER A 740 23.07 -21.83 -55.62
CA SER A 740 23.40 -23.15 -56.19
C SER A 740 23.45 -23.12 -57.72
N GLY A 741 22.63 -22.28 -58.35
CA GLY A 741 22.66 -22.07 -59.80
C GLY A 741 21.60 -21.09 -60.31
N PHE A 742 21.32 -21.12 -61.60
CA PHE A 742 20.38 -20.20 -62.27
C PHE A 742 19.40 -20.92 -63.20
N ASN A 743 18.25 -20.29 -63.44
CA ASN A 743 17.34 -20.65 -64.53
C ASN A 743 17.15 -19.47 -65.48
N VAL A 744 16.97 -19.78 -66.77
CA VAL A 744 16.75 -18.79 -67.84
C VAL A 744 15.36 -19.03 -68.42
N TYR A 745 14.57 -17.97 -68.48
CA TYR A 745 13.22 -17.94 -68.99
C TYR A 745 13.19 -17.17 -70.33
N VAL A 746 12.46 -17.71 -71.30
CA VAL A 746 12.23 -17.14 -72.63
C VAL A 746 10.73 -17.04 -72.84
N ASP A 747 10.21 -15.83 -73.06
CA ASP A 747 8.76 -15.54 -73.20
C ASP A 747 7.90 -16.16 -72.07
N GLY A 748 8.44 -16.14 -70.85
CA GLY A 748 7.83 -16.72 -69.63
C GLY A 748 8.00 -18.23 -69.46
N GLY A 749 8.44 -18.96 -70.50
CA GLY A 749 8.76 -20.39 -70.41
C GLY A 749 10.19 -20.63 -69.91
N LYS A 750 10.39 -21.57 -68.97
CA LYS A 750 11.73 -21.98 -68.53
C LYS A 750 12.43 -22.77 -69.66
N GLN A 751 13.57 -22.27 -70.13
CA GLN A 751 14.27 -22.81 -71.29
C GLN A 751 15.39 -23.80 -70.93
N ASN A 752 15.98 -23.68 -69.73
CA ASN A 752 17.03 -24.60 -69.28
C ASN A 752 16.44 -25.86 -68.63
N GLN A 753 16.64 -27.03 -69.26
CA GLN A 753 16.22 -28.33 -68.74
C GLN A 753 16.95 -28.71 -67.44
N TYR A 754 18.21 -28.30 -67.32
CA TYR A 754 19.03 -28.46 -66.13
C TYR A 754 19.45 -27.09 -65.60
N VAL A 755 19.58 -26.97 -64.28
CA VAL A 755 20.03 -25.75 -63.60
C VAL A 755 21.41 -25.35 -64.13
N ILE A 756 21.57 -24.08 -64.50
CA ILE A 756 22.86 -23.54 -64.96
C ILE A 756 23.76 -23.41 -63.73
N PRO A 757 24.93 -24.09 -63.66
CA PRO A 757 25.76 -24.08 -62.46
C PRO A 757 26.20 -22.66 -62.09
N ASN A 758 26.29 -22.36 -60.79
CA ASN A 758 26.69 -21.02 -60.33
C ASN A 758 28.12 -20.59 -60.78
N SER A 759 28.99 -21.53 -61.18
CA SER A 759 30.25 -21.22 -61.87
C SER A 759 30.07 -20.47 -63.19
N THR A 760 28.88 -20.53 -63.79
CA THR A 760 28.54 -20.00 -65.10
C THR A 760 27.60 -18.79 -64.95
N LYS A 761 27.85 -17.73 -65.71
CA LYS A 761 27.12 -16.44 -65.67
C LYS A 761 26.59 -16.01 -67.04
N GLU A 762 26.52 -16.97 -67.97
CA GLU A 762 26.02 -16.79 -69.33
C GLU A 762 25.33 -18.06 -69.85
N PHE A 763 24.43 -17.90 -70.82
CA PHE A 763 23.69 -19.02 -71.42
C PHE A 763 23.29 -18.71 -72.87
N MET A 764 23.63 -19.62 -73.79
CA MET A 764 23.26 -19.52 -75.21
C MET A 764 21.89 -20.16 -75.45
N VAL A 765 20.89 -19.34 -75.79
CA VAL A 765 19.57 -19.80 -76.24
C VAL A 765 19.61 -19.99 -77.74
N ASN A 766 19.42 -21.24 -78.19
CA ASN A 766 19.50 -21.65 -79.59
C ASN A 766 18.11 -21.99 -80.18
N GLY A 767 17.99 -22.01 -81.51
CA GLY A 767 16.78 -22.42 -82.22
C GLY A 767 15.72 -21.31 -82.37
N LEU A 768 16.14 -20.06 -82.20
CA LEU A 768 15.31 -18.87 -82.32
C LEU A 768 15.15 -18.46 -83.80
N ARG A 769 14.16 -17.62 -84.10
CA ARG A 769 13.96 -17.05 -85.46
C ARG A 769 14.62 -15.68 -85.56
N ASN A 770 15.38 -15.44 -86.63
CA ASN A 770 15.97 -14.12 -86.89
C ASN A 770 14.88 -13.07 -87.07
N ASN A 771 15.14 -11.83 -86.65
CA ASN A 771 14.24 -10.68 -86.67
C ASN A 771 12.93 -10.84 -85.85
N GLN A 772 12.70 -11.97 -85.18
CA GLN A 772 11.66 -12.13 -84.15
C GLN A 772 12.23 -11.70 -82.79
N PRO A 773 11.67 -10.68 -82.11
CA PRO A 773 12.05 -10.38 -80.74
C PRO A 773 11.55 -11.47 -79.78
N TYR A 774 12.40 -11.81 -78.80
CA TYR A 774 12.11 -12.67 -77.66
C TYR A 774 12.37 -11.88 -76.36
N THR A 775 11.74 -12.28 -75.27
CA THR A 775 11.94 -11.70 -73.92
C THR A 775 12.68 -12.68 -73.02
N PHE A 776 13.62 -12.18 -72.22
CA PHE A 776 14.51 -13.00 -71.39
C PHE A 776 14.55 -12.51 -69.94
N LYS A 777 14.54 -13.46 -69.00
CA LYS A 777 14.68 -13.27 -67.55
C LYS A 777 15.59 -14.36 -66.97
N VAL A 778 16.30 -14.03 -65.89
CA VAL A 778 17.15 -14.97 -65.14
C VAL A 778 16.77 -14.96 -63.67
N THR A 779 16.58 -16.12 -63.06
CA THR A 779 16.45 -16.34 -61.61
C THR A 779 17.71 -17.02 -61.09
N SER A 780 18.03 -16.83 -59.81
CA SER A 780 18.94 -17.71 -59.07
C SER A 780 18.12 -18.73 -58.29
N ILE A 781 18.74 -19.87 -57.94
CA ILE A 781 18.19 -20.85 -57.02
C ILE A 781 19.22 -21.23 -55.95
N ASP A 782 18.75 -21.59 -54.76
CA ASP A 782 19.53 -22.30 -53.76
C ASP A 782 19.14 -23.80 -53.75
N ASN A 783 19.16 -24.47 -52.60
CA ASN A 783 18.77 -25.88 -52.49
C ASN A 783 17.27 -26.09 -52.24
N GLU A 784 16.53 -25.01 -51.96
CA GLU A 784 15.14 -25.04 -51.46
C GLU A 784 14.23 -24.03 -52.18
N ASN A 785 14.77 -22.92 -52.69
CA ASN A 785 14.03 -21.76 -53.19
C ASN A 785 14.57 -21.21 -54.52
N GLU A 786 13.70 -20.49 -55.23
CA GLU A 786 14.01 -19.73 -56.45
C GLU A 786 13.76 -18.23 -56.21
N SER A 787 14.69 -17.38 -56.67
CA SER A 787 14.64 -15.92 -56.51
C SER A 787 13.44 -15.30 -57.24
N GLU A 788 13.20 -14.01 -57.00
CA GLU A 788 12.46 -13.23 -57.98
C GLU A 788 13.25 -13.16 -59.31
N PRO A 789 12.60 -13.03 -60.46
CA PRO A 789 13.30 -12.91 -61.74
C PRO A 789 14.02 -11.57 -61.85
N SER A 790 15.11 -11.56 -62.61
CA SER A 790 15.79 -10.34 -63.07
C SER A 790 14.83 -9.39 -63.78
N ASN A 791 15.29 -8.15 -64.00
CA ASN A 791 14.72 -7.29 -65.03
C ASN A 791 14.63 -8.05 -66.37
N GLU A 792 13.61 -7.72 -67.16
CA GLU A 792 13.41 -8.31 -68.49
C GLU A 792 14.25 -7.59 -69.53
N ILE A 793 14.86 -8.34 -70.46
CA ILE A 793 15.49 -7.80 -71.66
C ILE A 793 14.79 -8.39 -72.89
N SER A 794 14.61 -7.58 -73.94
CA SER A 794 14.07 -8.06 -75.22
C SER A 794 15.02 -7.76 -76.36
N ILE A 795 15.25 -8.76 -77.21
CA ILE A 795 16.19 -8.72 -78.34
C ILE A 795 15.75 -9.72 -79.40
N ALA A 796 16.06 -9.44 -80.67
CA ALA A 796 15.88 -10.36 -81.78
C ALA A 796 17.23 -10.95 -82.22
N PRO A 797 17.32 -12.25 -82.58
CA PRO A 797 18.48 -12.80 -83.28
C PRO A 797 18.61 -12.11 -84.64
N ILE A 798 19.83 -11.99 -85.15
CA ILE A 798 20.14 -11.34 -86.43
C ILE A 798 20.76 -12.32 -87.40
N ASP A 799 20.49 -12.13 -88.68
CA ASP A 799 21.09 -12.91 -89.74
C ASP A 799 22.46 -12.36 -90.13
N THR A 800 23.46 -13.24 -90.22
CA THR A 800 24.87 -12.87 -90.41
C THR A 800 25.61 -13.81 -91.38
N ILE A 801 24.87 -14.58 -92.20
CA ILE A 801 25.43 -15.56 -93.13
C ILE A 801 25.33 -14.99 -94.55
N PRO A 802 26.44 -14.83 -95.31
CA PRO A 802 26.36 -14.32 -96.68
C PRO A 802 25.92 -15.37 -97.72
N PRO A 803 25.26 -14.93 -98.80
CA PRO A 803 24.78 -15.82 -99.85
C PRO A 803 25.91 -16.41 -100.71
N ASN A 804 25.60 -17.53 -101.36
CA ASN A 804 26.46 -18.11 -102.40
C ASN A 804 26.60 -17.15 -103.61
N PRO A 805 27.71 -17.20 -104.37
CA PRO A 805 27.88 -16.40 -105.58
C PRO A 805 27.02 -16.89 -106.76
N VAL A 806 26.87 -16.03 -107.78
CA VAL A 806 26.20 -16.36 -109.05
C VAL A 806 26.97 -17.42 -109.84
N ASN A 807 26.26 -18.24 -110.61
CA ASN A 807 26.81 -19.34 -111.40
C ASN A 807 26.61 -19.15 -112.92
N ASN A 808 27.24 -20.02 -113.72
CA ASN A 808 27.05 -20.14 -115.18
C ASN A 808 27.11 -18.83 -115.99
N VAL A 809 28.01 -17.91 -115.60
CA VAL A 809 28.17 -16.61 -116.24
C VAL A 809 28.66 -16.74 -117.69
N ARG A 810 27.89 -16.17 -118.63
CA ARG A 810 28.15 -16.13 -120.08
C ARG A 810 27.81 -14.75 -120.66
N PHE A 811 28.27 -14.45 -121.86
CA PHE A 811 28.11 -13.11 -122.44
C PHE A 811 27.89 -13.09 -123.96
N ILE A 812 27.26 -12.02 -124.45
CA ILE A 812 27.03 -11.74 -125.87
C ILE A 812 27.46 -10.30 -126.16
N ASN A 813 28.44 -10.11 -127.05
CA ASN A 813 29.00 -8.79 -127.39
C ASN A 813 28.58 -8.32 -128.80
N THR A 814 28.34 -7.02 -128.96
CA THR A 814 28.08 -6.34 -130.25
C THR A 814 29.13 -5.26 -130.51
N GLU A 815 28.95 -4.37 -131.50
CA GLU A 815 29.79 -3.16 -131.64
C GLU A 815 29.69 -2.25 -130.40
N LYS A 816 28.51 -2.16 -129.76
CA LYS A 816 28.21 -1.13 -128.73
C LYS A 816 27.50 -1.63 -127.48
N SER A 817 27.46 -2.95 -127.26
CA SER A 817 26.86 -3.55 -126.06
C SER A 817 27.55 -4.85 -125.67
N ILE A 818 27.44 -5.18 -124.39
CA ILE A 818 27.81 -6.46 -123.80
C ILE A 818 26.63 -6.89 -122.92
N GLU A 819 25.93 -7.94 -123.35
CA GLU A 819 24.96 -8.65 -122.50
C GLU A 819 25.71 -9.67 -121.64
N LEU A 820 25.39 -9.68 -120.35
CA LEU A 820 25.82 -10.64 -119.35
C LEU A 820 24.62 -11.49 -118.95
N GLN A 821 24.78 -12.81 -118.86
CA GLN A 821 23.75 -13.75 -118.39
C GLN A 821 24.37 -14.71 -117.37
N TRP A 822 23.62 -15.12 -116.35
CA TRP A 822 24.10 -15.99 -115.26
C TRP A 822 22.94 -16.80 -114.65
N GLU A 823 23.20 -17.50 -113.55
CA GLU A 823 22.21 -18.18 -112.73
C GLU A 823 22.31 -17.70 -111.27
N ASN A 824 21.15 -17.40 -110.66
CA ASN A 824 21.05 -16.89 -109.29
C ASN A 824 21.13 -18.05 -108.27
N PRO A 825 21.64 -17.82 -107.05
CA PRO A 825 21.62 -18.81 -105.97
C PRO A 825 20.21 -19.30 -105.64
N LEU A 826 20.09 -20.58 -105.27
CA LEU A 826 18.81 -21.26 -105.02
C LEU A 826 18.19 -20.97 -103.63
N THR A 827 18.99 -20.44 -102.72
CA THR A 827 18.64 -20.09 -101.33
C THR A 827 19.38 -18.80 -100.98
N ASP A 828 18.92 -18.10 -99.94
CA ASP A 828 19.60 -16.90 -99.41
C ASP A 828 19.66 -15.72 -100.39
N PHE A 829 18.88 -15.73 -101.46
CA PHE A 829 19.04 -14.79 -102.57
C PHE A 829 17.94 -13.73 -102.66
N ASN A 830 18.36 -12.46 -102.71
CA ASN A 830 17.54 -11.30 -103.06
C ASN A 830 17.88 -10.76 -104.46
N SER A 831 19.14 -10.37 -104.68
CA SER A 831 19.56 -9.61 -105.87
C SER A 831 21.03 -9.81 -106.26
N VAL A 832 21.36 -9.45 -107.49
CA VAL A 832 22.72 -9.43 -108.05
C VAL A 832 23.15 -8.00 -108.35
N LEU A 833 24.33 -7.64 -107.86
CA LEU A 833 25.03 -6.38 -108.10
C LEU A 833 26.02 -6.57 -109.26
N ILE A 834 25.95 -5.72 -110.27
CA ILE A 834 26.81 -5.72 -111.46
C ILE A 834 27.59 -4.40 -111.51
N TYR A 835 28.91 -4.51 -111.40
CA TYR A 835 29.85 -3.41 -111.49
C TYR A 835 30.62 -3.48 -112.82
N ARG A 836 31.00 -2.32 -113.35
CA ARG A 836 31.96 -2.17 -114.46
C ARG A 836 33.17 -1.39 -113.96
N GLY A 837 34.31 -2.06 -113.86
CA GLY A 837 35.39 -1.61 -112.98
C GLY A 837 34.89 -1.56 -111.54
N GLU A 838 34.93 -0.37 -110.94
CA GLU A 838 34.42 -0.12 -109.58
C GLU A 838 33.05 0.59 -109.56
N ASP A 839 32.53 1.02 -110.71
CA ASP A 839 31.21 1.68 -110.79
C ASP A 839 30.10 0.62 -110.76
N LEU A 840 29.17 0.72 -109.80
CA LEU A 840 27.93 -0.08 -109.82
C LEU A 840 27.05 0.39 -110.97
N ILE A 841 26.80 -0.47 -111.97
CA ILE A 841 25.99 -0.13 -113.14
C ILE A 841 24.60 -0.77 -113.13
N ALA A 842 24.38 -1.81 -112.34
CA ALA A 842 23.04 -2.35 -112.07
C ALA A 842 22.96 -3.13 -110.76
N GLU A 843 21.77 -3.14 -110.16
CA GLU A 843 21.32 -4.12 -109.17
C GLU A 843 20.03 -4.74 -109.71
N THR A 844 19.93 -6.08 -109.75
CA THR A 844 18.78 -6.77 -110.38
C THR A 844 18.46 -8.10 -109.71
N THR A 845 17.18 -8.42 -109.60
CA THR A 845 16.71 -9.75 -109.17
C THR A 845 16.67 -10.76 -110.32
N GLY A 846 16.86 -10.29 -111.56
CA GLY A 846 16.93 -11.11 -112.77
C GLY A 846 18.26 -11.86 -112.92
N ASN A 847 18.40 -12.54 -114.06
CA ASN A 847 19.57 -13.38 -114.39
C ASN A 847 20.30 -12.94 -115.68
N THR A 848 20.02 -11.72 -116.15
CA THR A 848 20.65 -11.08 -117.30
C THR A 848 20.72 -9.57 -117.10
N PHE A 849 21.72 -8.93 -117.70
CA PHE A 849 21.87 -7.48 -117.78
C PHE A 849 22.58 -7.08 -119.09
N VAL A 850 22.12 -6.02 -119.75
CA VAL A 850 22.71 -5.50 -120.99
C VAL A 850 23.39 -4.16 -120.72
N ASP A 851 24.73 -4.14 -120.78
CA ASP A 851 25.49 -2.89 -120.83
C ASP A 851 25.52 -2.37 -122.27
N ALA A 852 25.26 -1.08 -122.47
CA ALA A 852 24.96 -0.49 -123.78
C ALA A 852 25.55 0.92 -123.95
N ASN A 853 25.66 1.36 -125.22
CA ASN A 853 26.36 2.57 -125.64
C ASN A 853 27.88 2.53 -125.35
N LEU A 854 28.45 1.32 -125.40
CA LEU A 854 29.88 1.07 -125.28
C LEU A 854 30.63 1.52 -126.56
N GLU A 855 31.91 1.82 -126.41
CA GLU A 855 32.78 2.14 -127.55
C GLU A 855 33.17 0.89 -128.34
N SER A 856 33.37 1.05 -129.65
CA SER A 856 33.67 -0.06 -130.56
C SER A 856 35.08 -0.61 -130.35
N SER A 857 35.22 -1.94 -130.30
CA SER A 857 36.50 -2.64 -130.13
C SER A 857 37.24 -2.32 -128.81
N GLN A 858 36.51 -1.94 -127.75
CA GLN A 858 37.05 -1.58 -126.43
C GLN A 858 36.82 -2.70 -125.39
N LEU A 859 37.79 -2.90 -124.50
CA LEU A 859 37.74 -3.88 -123.40
C LEU A 859 37.12 -3.27 -122.12
N TYR A 860 36.24 -4.03 -121.47
CA TYR A 860 35.57 -3.68 -120.22
C TYR A 860 35.69 -4.81 -119.19
N ASN A 861 35.88 -4.46 -117.92
CA ASN A 861 35.97 -5.40 -116.81
C ASN A 861 34.68 -5.35 -115.98
N TYR A 862 34.15 -6.51 -115.60
CA TYR A 862 32.92 -6.62 -114.81
C TYR A 862 33.16 -7.41 -113.52
N LYS A 863 32.46 -7.00 -112.46
CA LYS A 863 32.44 -7.63 -111.14
C LYS A 863 30.98 -7.89 -110.76
N ILE A 864 30.64 -9.13 -110.44
CA ILE A 864 29.27 -9.59 -110.22
C ILE A 864 29.17 -10.28 -108.85
N MET A 865 28.22 -9.88 -108.01
CA MET A 865 28.03 -10.38 -106.64
C MET A 865 26.56 -10.63 -106.35
N ALA A 866 26.22 -11.70 -105.65
CA ALA A 866 24.88 -11.90 -105.10
C ALA A 866 24.74 -11.23 -103.71
N LYS A 867 23.50 -10.96 -103.32
CA LYS A 867 23.09 -10.27 -102.10
C LYS A 867 21.80 -10.90 -101.57
N ASP A 868 21.67 -10.99 -100.25
CA ASP A 868 20.51 -11.54 -99.55
C ASP A 868 19.50 -10.45 -99.11
N ASP A 869 18.43 -10.85 -98.41
CA ASP A 869 17.45 -9.91 -97.82
C ASP A 869 18.03 -9.12 -96.63
N SER A 870 19.08 -9.62 -96.00
CA SER A 870 19.74 -9.06 -94.81
C SER A 870 20.81 -8.01 -95.13
N GLY A 871 21.23 -7.92 -96.40
CA GLY A 871 22.27 -7.03 -96.91
C GLY A 871 23.69 -7.64 -96.97
N ASN A 872 23.87 -8.92 -96.63
CA ASN A 872 25.15 -9.60 -96.77
C ASN A 872 25.46 -9.86 -98.25
N LEU A 873 26.75 -9.95 -98.59
CA LEU A 873 27.24 -10.03 -99.96
C LEU A 873 28.07 -11.29 -100.21
N SER A 874 27.83 -11.95 -101.33
CA SER A 874 28.64 -13.09 -101.78
C SER A 874 30.07 -12.67 -102.12
N THR A 875 30.95 -13.67 -102.27
CA THR A 875 32.22 -13.46 -102.97
C THR A 875 31.98 -13.00 -104.43
N PRO A 876 32.87 -12.15 -105.00
CA PRO A 876 32.70 -11.62 -106.35
C PRO A 876 33.17 -12.58 -107.45
N PHE A 877 32.37 -12.66 -108.52
CA PHE A 877 32.78 -13.20 -109.81
C PHE A 877 33.36 -12.07 -110.69
N LEU A 878 34.49 -12.30 -111.36
CA LEU A 878 35.21 -11.29 -112.16
C LEU A 878 35.39 -11.75 -113.61
N THR A 879 35.20 -10.85 -114.58
CA THR A 879 35.43 -11.15 -116.01
C THR A 879 35.81 -9.92 -116.84
N SER A 880 36.41 -10.12 -118.02
CA SER A 880 36.86 -9.07 -118.94
C SER A 880 36.38 -9.37 -120.36
N ILE A 881 35.55 -8.49 -120.92
CA ILE A 881 34.84 -8.70 -122.20
C ILE A 881 34.98 -7.44 -123.07
N SER A 882 35.16 -7.62 -124.38
CA SER A 882 35.33 -6.51 -125.33
C SER A 882 34.21 -6.47 -126.37
N THR A 883 33.86 -5.27 -126.81
CA THR A 883 32.99 -5.03 -127.98
C THR A 883 33.68 -5.41 -129.29
N ARG A 884 32.90 -5.48 -130.38
CA ARG A 884 33.35 -5.84 -131.73
C ARG A 884 33.87 -4.62 -132.53
N PRO A 885 34.66 -4.83 -133.59
CA PRO A 885 35.06 -3.77 -134.52
C PRO A 885 33.89 -3.29 -135.40
N LYS A 886 34.02 -2.09 -135.96
CA LYS A 886 33.08 -1.53 -136.94
C LYS A 886 33.15 -2.27 -138.27
N ILE A 887 32.03 -2.31 -138.97
CA ILE A 887 31.91 -2.87 -140.32
C ILE A 887 32.82 -2.06 -141.28
N PRO A 888 33.73 -2.71 -142.05
CA PRO A 888 34.57 -2.03 -143.03
C PRO A 888 33.77 -1.37 -144.16
N LYS A 889 34.36 -0.41 -144.86
CA LYS A 889 33.66 0.43 -145.85
C LYS A 889 34.41 0.49 -147.19
N GLY A 890 33.70 0.89 -148.24
CA GLY A 890 34.29 1.15 -149.56
C GLY A 890 34.73 -0.10 -150.33
N LEU A 891 34.16 -1.28 -150.04
CA LEU A 891 34.46 -2.51 -150.78
C LEU A 891 34.08 -2.36 -152.26
N MET A 892 35.09 -2.39 -153.12
CA MET A 892 35.01 -2.38 -154.57
C MET A 892 35.81 -3.55 -155.13
N GLY A 893 35.51 -3.95 -156.37
CA GLY A 893 36.32 -4.94 -157.06
C GLY A 893 35.94 -5.11 -158.52
N ASN A 894 36.93 -5.44 -159.35
CA ASN A 894 36.76 -5.63 -160.78
C ASN A 894 37.28 -7.00 -161.22
N LEU A 895 36.60 -7.57 -162.21
CA LEU A 895 36.99 -8.82 -162.87
C LEU A 895 38.09 -8.53 -163.90
N VAL A 896 39.23 -9.22 -163.78
CA VAL A 896 40.40 -9.08 -164.64
C VAL A 896 40.87 -10.48 -165.04
N GLY A 897 40.50 -10.92 -166.24
CA GLY A 897 40.64 -12.32 -166.64
C GLY A 897 39.81 -13.23 -165.71
N ASN A 898 40.41 -14.32 -165.24
CA ASN A 898 39.78 -15.25 -164.29
C ASN A 898 39.94 -14.82 -162.82
N ASN A 899 40.38 -13.58 -162.54
CA ASN A 899 40.59 -13.09 -161.18
C ASN A 899 39.64 -11.92 -160.86
N ILE A 900 39.25 -11.76 -159.60
CA ILE A 900 38.73 -10.48 -159.08
C ILE A 900 39.83 -9.81 -158.26
N ASN A 901 40.09 -8.56 -158.57
CA ASN A 901 40.90 -7.68 -157.74
C ASN A 901 39.95 -6.90 -156.83
N LEU A 902 40.06 -7.11 -155.52
CA LEU A 902 39.31 -6.41 -154.49
C LEU A 902 40.15 -5.28 -153.88
N ASN A 903 39.48 -4.19 -153.50
CA ASN A 903 40.05 -3.07 -152.76
C ASN A 903 38.97 -2.49 -151.81
N TRP A 904 39.34 -2.04 -150.62
CA TRP A 904 38.43 -1.42 -149.66
C TRP A 904 39.12 -0.31 -148.85
N ASN A 905 38.39 0.37 -147.97
CA ASN A 905 38.98 1.33 -147.05
C ASN A 905 39.47 0.59 -145.80
N LYS A 906 40.69 0.88 -145.34
CA LYS A 906 41.18 0.39 -144.04
C LYS A 906 40.33 1.00 -142.92
N ASN A 907 39.91 0.18 -141.95
CA ASN A 907 39.29 0.65 -140.71
C ASN A 907 40.19 1.65 -139.97
N GLU A 908 39.55 2.60 -139.28
CA GLU A 908 40.21 3.64 -138.49
C GLU A 908 40.62 3.13 -137.10
N GLU A 909 39.94 2.09 -136.57
CA GLU A 909 40.27 1.55 -135.25
C GLU A 909 41.68 0.92 -135.24
N SER A 910 42.57 1.48 -134.44
CA SER A 910 44.00 1.12 -134.35
C SER A 910 44.27 -0.34 -133.93
N ASN A 911 43.25 -1.04 -133.41
CA ASN A 911 43.35 -2.43 -132.98
C ASN A 911 42.73 -3.45 -133.96
N VAL A 912 42.31 -3.04 -135.16
CA VAL A 912 41.95 -3.97 -136.26
C VAL A 912 43.22 -4.64 -136.81
N LYS A 913 43.30 -5.95 -136.60
CA LYS A 913 44.43 -6.82 -136.94
C LYS A 913 44.48 -7.19 -138.42
N GLY A 914 43.33 -7.16 -139.09
CA GLY A 914 43.15 -7.49 -140.50
C GLY A 914 41.71 -7.87 -140.81
N TYR A 915 41.49 -8.39 -142.01
CA TYR A 915 40.16 -8.65 -142.56
C TYR A 915 39.95 -10.13 -142.91
N ASN A 916 38.71 -10.61 -142.81
CA ASN A 916 38.30 -11.86 -143.48
C ASN A 916 37.40 -11.54 -144.67
N ILE A 917 37.56 -12.30 -145.75
CA ILE A 917 36.77 -12.21 -146.97
C ILE A 917 35.87 -13.45 -147.04
N TYR A 918 34.61 -13.23 -147.40
CA TYR A 918 33.56 -14.23 -147.48
C TYR A 918 32.99 -14.24 -148.91
N ILE A 919 33.13 -15.35 -149.62
CA ILE A 919 32.50 -15.57 -150.93
C ILE A 919 31.29 -16.47 -150.72
N ASN A 920 30.10 -16.02 -151.13
CA ASN A 920 28.83 -16.71 -150.87
C ASN A 920 28.67 -17.12 -149.41
N SER A 921 28.90 -16.16 -148.51
CA SER A 921 28.88 -16.31 -147.04
C SER A 921 29.87 -17.31 -146.43
N LYS A 922 30.69 -18.01 -147.23
CA LYS A 922 31.76 -18.90 -146.74
C LYS A 922 33.10 -18.16 -146.69
N LYS A 923 33.81 -18.25 -145.57
CA LYS A 923 35.14 -17.64 -145.39
C LYS A 923 36.12 -18.22 -146.42
N TRP A 924 36.80 -17.34 -147.14
CA TRP A 924 37.72 -17.70 -148.23
C TRP A 924 39.18 -17.72 -147.78
N ASN A 925 39.61 -16.69 -147.03
CA ASN A 925 40.98 -16.58 -146.52
C ASN A 925 41.19 -17.43 -145.26
N ALA A 926 42.29 -18.19 -145.18
CA ALA A 926 42.65 -18.90 -143.95
C ALA A 926 43.24 -17.95 -142.89
N ALA A 927 44.26 -17.18 -143.28
CA ALA A 927 44.87 -16.12 -142.47
C ALA A 927 44.26 -14.75 -142.78
N LEU A 928 44.25 -13.83 -141.81
CA LEU A 928 43.72 -12.47 -141.96
C LEU A 928 44.47 -11.70 -143.05
N ILE A 929 43.72 -11.01 -143.92
CA ILE A 929 44.30 -10.09 -144.91
C ILE A 929 44.66 -8.80 -144.18
N ASN A 930 45.93 -8.41 -144.16
CA ASN A 930 46.44 -7.30 -143.34
C ASN A 930 46.53 -5.95 -144.10
N GLN A 931 46.32 -5.96 -145.42
CA GLN A 931 46.19 -4.77 -146.26
C GLN A 931 44.80 -4.74 -146.90
N PRO A 932 44.26 -3.57 -147.30
CA PRO A 932 42.88 -3.46 -147.73
C PRO A 932 42.68 -3.80 -149.22
N ASN A 933 43.50 -4.69 -149.77
CA ASN A 933 43.42 -5.16 -151.16
C ASN A 933 43.70 -6.67 -151.21
N GLN A 934 43.12 -7.38 -152.19
CA GLN A 934 43.34 -8.81 -152.39
C GLN A 934 42.95 -9.24 -153.81
N ILE A 935 43.72 -10.15 -154.41
CA ILE A 935 43.37 -10.81 -155.68
C ILE A 935 42.82 -12.21 -155.39
N ILE A 936 41.71 -12.57 -156.04
CA ILE A 936 40.99 -13.84 -155.85
C ILE A 936 40.76 -14.52 -157.20
N PRO A 937 41.34 -15.72 -157.46
CA PRO A 937 41.08 -16.49 -158.67
C PRO A 937 39.73 -17.22 -158.65
N ILE A 938 39.10 -17.34 -159.81
CA ILE A 938 37.85 -18.04 -160.06
C ILE A 938 38.10 -19.24 -160.99
N LEU A 939 37.64 -20.41 -160.57
CA LEU A 939 37.56 -21.61 -161.40
C LEU A 939 36.14 -21.73 -161.95
N VAL A 940 36.00 -21.83 -163.28
CA VAL A 940 34.71 -21.75 -163.98
C VAL A 940 34.25 -23.14 -164.43
N THR A 941 33.23 -23.68 -163.77
CA THR A 941 32.45 -24.82 -164.27
C THR A 941 30.96 -24.62 -163.96
N ASN A 942 30.13 -24.83 -164.99
CA ASN A 942 28.66 -24.63 -165.03
C ASN A 942 28.16 -23.17 -164.97
N TYR A 943 26.98 -22.96 -165.58
CA TYR A 943 26.49 -21.66 -166.05
C TYR A 943 25.34 -21.09 -165.20
N SER A 944 25.11 -19.78 -165.33
CA SER A 944 24.21 -18.93 -164.53
C SER A 944 24.66 -18.78 -163.07
N SER A 945 25.09 -17.57 -162.71
CA SER A 945 25.91 -17.33 -161.51
C SER A 945 25.49 -16.03 -160.81
N VAL A 946 25.29 -16.07 -159.50
CA VAL A 946 25.59 -14.90 -158.68
C VAL A 946 26.58 -15.33 -157.64
N PHE A 947 27.59 -14.50 -157.39
CA PHE A 947 28.32 -14.63 -156.15
C PHE A 947 28.54 -13.29 -155.46
N SER A 948 28.37 -13.34 -154.15
CA SER A 948 28.52 -12.22 -153.23
C SER A 948 29.89 -12.28 -152.59
N ILE A 949 30.59 -11.14 -152.57
CA ILE A 949 31.80 -10.96 -151.77
C ILE A 949 31.45 -9.99 -150.65
N LYS A 950 31.54 -10.47 -149.41
CA LYS A 950 31.45 -9.67 -148.18
C LYS A 950 32.80 -9.73 -147.47
N LEU A 951 33.10 -8.77 -146.60
CA LEU A 951 34.26 -8.87 -145.71
C LEU A 951 33.97 -8.39 -144.28
N THR A 952 34.91 -8.60 -143.37
CA THR A 952 34.82 -8.22 -141.95
C THR A 952 36.15 -7.64 -141.49
N ALA A 953 36.12 -6.76 -140.48
CA ALA A 953 37.30 -6.44 -139.68
C ALA A 953 37.40 -7.45 -138.52
N VAL A 954 38.62 -7.78 -138.11
CA VAL A 954 38.89 -8.58 -136.91
C VAL A 954 39.91 -7.84 -136.06
N ASN A 955 39.62 -7.65 -134.76
CA ASN A 955 40.55 -6.97 -133.85
C ASN A 955 41.65 -7.89 -133.30
N ASN A 956 42.60 -7.31 -132.57
CA ASN A 956 43.78 -7.99 -132.04
C ASN A 956 43.48 -9.26 -131.21
N ILE A 957 42.33 -9.27 -130.53
CA ILE A 957 41.81 -10.37 -129.70
C ILE A 957 40.92 -11.37 -130.46
N GLY A 958 40.71 -11.20 -131.78
CA GLY A 958 39.98 -12.15 -132.62
C GLY A 958 38.47 -11.88 -132.75
N GLY A 959 37.95 -10.80 -132.18
CA GLY A 959 36.55 -10.39 -132.34
C GLY A 959 36.29 -9.91 -133.77
N GLU A 960 35.35 -10.55 -134.46
CA GLU A 960 34.96 -10.24 -135.84
C GLU A 960 33.75 -9.29 -135.90
N SER A 961 33.84 -8.26 -136.75
CA SER A 961 32.75 -7.32 -137.06
C SER A 961 31.58 -8.03 -137.74
N GLU A 962 30.43 -7.34 -137.87
CA GLU A 962 29.46 -7.77 -138.88
C GLU A 962 30.04 -7.66 -140.30
N LYS A 963 29.46 -8.44 -141.22
CA LYS A 963 29.91 -8.56 -142.61
C LYS A 963 29.39 -7.38 -143.42
N THR A 964 30.27 -6.74 -144.20
CA THR A 964 29.91 -5.64 -145.13
C THR A 964 28.69 -5.98 -145.97
N ASP A 965 28.05 -4.97 -146.56
CA ASP A 965 27.16 -5.18 -147.69
C ASP A 965 27.85 -6.03 -148.78
N PRO A 966 27.10 -6.91 -149.48
CA PRO A 966 27.67 -7.79 -150.47
C PRO A 966 28.02 -7.02 -151.74
N LEU A 967 29.29 -7.07 -152.15
CA LEU A 967 29.68 -6.76 -153.52
C LEU A 967 29.23 -7.93 -154.41
N MET A 968 28.22 -7.69 -155.24
CA MET A 968 27.55 -8.72 -156.03
C MET A 968 28.12 -8.80 -157.45
N PHE A 969 28.53 -9.98 -157.89
CA PHE A 969 28.91 -10.27 -159.28
C PHE A 969 27.79 -11.12 -159.90
N THR A 970 27.04 -10.55 -160.85
CA THR A 970 25.62 -10.88 -160.98
C THR A 970 25.15 -11.39 -162.34
N PHE A 971 24.38 -12.47 -162.25
CA PHE A 971 23.48 -13.00 -163.25
C PHE A 971 22.20 -13.44 -162.40
N THR A 972 21.21 -12.54 -162.07
CA THR A 972 20.69 -12.10 -160.69
C THR A 972 19.22 -12.31 -160.12
N PRO A 973 18.99 -12.33 -158.75
CA PRO A 973 17.66 -12.17 -158.03
C PRO A 973 17.54 -11.29 -156.70
N PRO A 974 16.33 -11.03 -156.08
CA PRO A 974 16.02 -10.16 -154.85
C PRO A 974 15.10 -10.84 -153.72
N ILE A 975 14.38 -10.32 -152.65
CA ILE A 975 14.12 -9.07 -151.80
C ILE A 975 13.32 -9.40 -150.45
N ALA A 976 13.11 -8.52 -149.42
CA ALA A 976 12.27 -8.78 -148.16
C ALA A 976 11.70 -7.55 -147.29
N PRO A 977 10.68 -7.70 -146.36
CA PRO A 977 9.99 -6.61 -145.54
C PRO A 977 9.58 -6.86 -144.00
N SER A 978 9.04 -5.87 -143.22
CA SER A 978 8.41 -6.01 -141.82
C SER A 978 7.63 -4.76 -141.23
N THR A 979 6.79 -4.85 -140.13
CA THR A 979 6.12 -3.71 -139.31
C THR A 979 5.24 -4.14 -138.05
N PRO A 980 5.19 -3.39 -136.88
CA PRO A 980 4.24 -3.59 -135.71
C PRO A 980 3.76 -2.35 -134.82
N LEU A 981 2.63 -2.38 -134.02
CA LEU A 981 2.33 -1.63 -132.70
C LEU A 981 0.84 -1.66 -132.11
N PRO A 982 0.57 -1.58 -130.75
CA PRO A 982 -0.83 -1.45 -130.16
C PRO A 982 -1.11 -0.77 -128.73
N GLU A 983 -2.34 -0.19 -128.54
CA GLU A 983 -3.26 -0.15 -127.32
C GLU A 983 -2.94 0.61 -125.96
N LYS A 984 -3.94 1.24 -125.24
CA LYS A 984 -4.05 1.44 -123.72
C LYS A 984 -5.33 2.20 -123.15
N PRO A 985 -5.88 1.93 -121.91
CA PRO A 985 -7.01 2.70 -121.25
C PRO A 985 -7.03 2.85 -119.66
N ILE A 986 -7.84 3.77 -119.02
CA ILE A 986 -8.48 3.69 -117.61
C ILE A 986 -9.33 4.95 -117.14
N PRO A 987 -10.26 4.84 -116.13
CA PRO A 987 -11.04 5.94 -115.46
C PRO A 987 -10.90 6.07 -113.88
N LYS A 988 -11.59 7.04 -113.19
CA LYS A 988 -11.67 7.20 -111.69
C LYS A 988 -12.82 8.15 -111.12
N PRO A 989 -13.14 8.17 -109.79
CA PRO A 989 -14.31 8.89 -109.16
C PRO A 989 -14.01 9.99 -108.08
N GLN A 990 -15.04 10.48 -107.33
CA GLN A 990 -15.04 11.64 -106.37
C GLN A 990 -16.20 11.52 -105.30
N PHE A 991 -16.48 12.33 -104.22
CA PHE A 991 -15.89 13.59 -103.67
C PHE A 991 -16.05 13.92 -102.13
N PRO A 992 -17.26 14.06 -101.50
CA PRO A 992 -17.53 15.22 -100.60
C PRO A 992 -17.53 15.04 -99.03
N PRO A 993 -17.61 16.12 -98.20
CA PRO A 993 -17.25 16.14 -96.75
C PRO A 993 -18.37 16.46 -95.71
N LEU A 994 -18.00 16.67 -94.41
CA LEU A 994 -18.89 16.76 -93.21
C LEU A 994 -18.68 18.03 -92.30
N LYS A 995 -19.22 18.02 -91.06
CA LYS A 995 -19.31 19.11 -90.02
C LYS A 995 -19.25 18.47 -88.59
N LYS A 996 -19.14 19.09 -87.40
CA LYS A 996 -19.18 20.47 -86.81
C LYS A 996 -18.53 20.42 -85.38
N SER A 997 -18.36 21.56 -84.69
CA SER A 997 -18.38 21.77 -83.19
C SER A 997 -17.02 21.76 -82.45
N GLU A 998 -16.78 22.40 -81.27
CA GLU A 998 -17.56 23.39 -80.46
C GLU A 998 -16.65 24.34 -79.58
N LYS A 999 -17.03 24.68 -78.33
CA LYS A 999 -16.41 25.61 -77.34
C LYS A 999 -17.00 25.32 -75.93
N PRO A 1000 -16.53 25.91 -74.80
CA PRO A 1000 -15.30 26.69 -74.47
C PRO A 1000 -14.50 25.95 -73.32
N ALA A 1001 -13.81 26.48 -72.28
CA ALA A 1001 -13.32 27.80 -71.81
C ALA A 1001 -12.12 27.63 -70.83
N PRO A 1002 -11.13 28.55 -70.79
CA PRO A 1002 -10.14 28.74 -69.69
C PRO A 1002 -10.42 30.06 -68.91
N THR A 1003 -9.70 30.57 -67.89
CA THR A 1003 -8.42 30.31 -67.16
C THR A 1003 -8.60 30.60 -65.65
N GLY A 1004 -7.74 30.23 -64.69
CA GLY A 1004 -6.58 29.32 -64.75
C GLY A 1004 -5.35 29.70 -63.89
N LEU A 1005 -4.79 28.69 -63.18
CA LEU A 1005 -3.36 28.26 -63.24
C LEU A 1005 -2.25 28.83 -62.29
N LYS A 1006 -2.07 28.12 -61.16
CA LYS A 1006 -0.87 27.35 -60.68
C LYS A 1006 0.58 27.93 -60.51
N GLU A 1007 1.09 27.79 -59.25
CA GLU A 1007 2.46 27.36 -58.81
C GLU A 1007 3.70 28.29 -59.04
N PRO A 1008 4.89 28.13 -58.37
CA PRO A 1008 5.41 27.03 -57.51
C PRO A 1008 5.95 27.41 -56.08
N VAL A 1009 7.24 27.18 -55.73
CA VAL A 1009 7.70 26.61 -54.42
C VAL A 1009 9.05 27.15 -53.83
N ARG A 1010 9.25 27.04 -52.48
CA ARG A 1010 10.51 26.93 -51.62
C ARG A 1010 11.11 28.11 -50.80
N ASN A 1011 11.10 27.93 -49.46
CA ASN A 1011 12.16 28.07 -48.42
C ASN A 1011 12.94 29.38 -48.00
N TRP A 1012 12.78 29.72 -46.70
CA TRP A 1012 13.81 29.86 -45.61
C TRP A 1012 14.45 31.22 -45.14
N LEU A 1013 14.33 31.43 -43.80
CA LEU A 1013 15.26 31.99 -42.78
C LEU A 1013 15.26 33.48 -42.27
N LEU A 1014 15.05 33.58 -40.94
CA LEU A 1014 15.65 34.48 -39.90
C LEU A 1014 15.22 35.96 -39.65
N LYS A 1015 14.41 36.16 -38.57
CA LYS A 1015 14.65 36.87 -37.26
C LYS A 1015 15.23 38.32 -37.21
N PRO A 1016 15.01 39.16 -36.14
CA PRO A 1016 14.85 38.78 -34.72
C PRO A 1016 13.93 39.62 -33.73
N ASN A 1017 13.72 39.07 -32.52
CA ASN A 1017 13.66 39.69 -31.16
C ASN A 1017 12.47 40.51 -30.52
N VAL A 1018 11.71 39.85 -29.62
CA VAL A 1018 11.66 40.05 -28.11
C VAL A 1018 10.81 41.17 -27.37
N LYS A 1019 10.00 40.72 -26.37
CA LYS A 1019 9.48 41.36 -25.09
C LYS A 1019 8.06 42.06 -24.98
N VAL A 1020 7.67 42.42 -23.74
CA VAL A 1020 6.29 42.55 -23.10
C VAL A 1020 6.37 43.39 -21.76
N PRO A 1021 5.35 43.66 -20.84
CA PRO A 1021 3.87 43.38 -20.73
C PRO A 1021 2.95 44.49 -20.03
N VAL A 1022 1.67 44.16 -19.67
CA VAL A 1022 0.70 44.74 -18.63
C VAL A 1022 0.11 46.20 -18.79
N THR A 1023 -0.84 46.82 -18.01
CA THR A 1023 -1.43 46.61 -16.63
C THR A 1023 -2.79 47.35 -16.30
N ILE A 1024 -3.75 46.69 -15.59
CA ILE A 1024 -4.62 47.09 -14.41
C ILE A 1024 -5.65 48.31 -14.35
N ALA A 1025 -6.81 48.10 -13.65
CA ALA A 1025 -7.65 49.00 -12.74
C ALA A 1025 -9.05 49.66 -13.07
N ASN A 1026 -10.15 49.10 -12.49
CA ASN A 1026 -11.11 49.59 -11.43
C ASN A 1026 -12.10 50.82 -11.44
N LEU A 1027 -13.34 50.54 -10.91
CA LEU A 1027 -14.17 51.22 -9.84
C LEU A 1027 -15.51 52.04 -10.09
N SER A 1028 -16.61 51.64 -9.39
CA SER A 1028 -17.86 52.39 -8.99
C SER A 1028 -18.76 51.50 -8.05
N LYS A 1029 -19.95 51.83 -7.45
CA LYS A 1029 -20.78 53.06 -7.27
C LYS A 1029 -21.52 53.14 -5.85
N THR A 1030 -22.87 53.26 -5.73
CA THR A 1030 -23.60 53.87 -4.54
C THR A 1030 -25.05 53.35 -4.19
N SER A 1031 -25.60 53.79 -3.02
CA SER A 1031 -27.04 54.09 -2.64
C SER A 1031 -28.12 52.96 -2.48
N GLN A 1032 -29.19 53.02 -1.63
CA GLN A 1032 -29.49 53.80 -0.37
C GLN A 1032 -30.55 53.13 0.61
N GLU A 1033 -31.75 53.68 0.91
CA GLU A 1033 -32.54 53.45 2.18
C GLU A 1033 -34.10 53.44 2.09
N ILE A 1034 -34.79 52.90 3.13
CA ILE A 1034 -35.94 53.50 3.89
C ILE A 1034 -36.23 52.68 5.20
N ARG A 1035 -36.99 53.25 6.17
CA ARG A 1035 -37.10 52.89 7.61
C ARG A 1035 -38.56 53.18 8.11
N VAL A 1036 -39.23 52.63 9.16
CA VAL A 1036 -38.95 51.71 10.32
C VAL A 1036 -40.27 50.93 10.74
N GLU A 1037 -40.82 50.67 11.96
CA GLU A 1037 -40.53 50.95 13.42
C GLU A 1037 -41.09 49.86 14.41
N LYS A 1038 -41.49 50.25 15.64
CA LYS A 1038 -41.80 49.44 16.86
C LYS A 1038 -42.69 50.26 17.85
N PRO A 1039 -43.15 49.82 19.06
CA PRO A 1039 -42.51 48.88 20.02
C PRO A 1039 -43.40 47.89 20.81
N ASN A 1040 -42.77 47.07 21.67
CA ASN A 1040 -43.43 46.27 22.71
C ASN A 1040 -42.54 46.01 23.96
N ILE A 1041 -42.95 45.11 24.86
CA ILE A 1041 -42.67 45.17 26.33
C ILE A 1041 -42.40 43.74 26.92
N LYS A 1042 -41.87 43.47 28.14
CA LYS A 1042 -41.43 44.28 29.30
C LYS A 1042 -40.20 43.70 30.03
N GLU A 1043 -40.37 42.64 30.86
CA GLU A 1043 -39.44 42.18 31.91
C GLU A 1043 -39.26 40.63 31.91
N GLN A 1044 -38.23 40.11 32.61
CA GLN A 1044 -37.27 39.17 31.95
C GLN A 1044 -36.92 37.86 32.74
N PRO A 1045 -35.78 37.62 33.46
CA PRO A 1045 -34.30 37.85 33.22
C PRO A 1045 -33.27 36.62 33.28
N LYS A 1046 -32.11 36.58 34.05
CA LYS A 1046 -30.98 35.57 34.45
C LYS A 1046 -30.05 34.84 33.49
N VAL A 1047 -28.88 34.50 34.08
CA VAL A 1047 -27.82 33.46 33.94
C VAL A 1047 -28.05 32.25 33.03
N CYS A 1048 -26.94 31.80 32.43
CA CYS A 1048 -26.82 30.90 31.29
C CYS A 1048 -25.95 29.66 31.54
N VAL A 1049 -26.10 28.66 30.67
CA VAL A 1049 -25.12 27.57 30.47
C VAL A 1049 -24.71 27.52 28.99
N ILE A 1050 -23.45 27.18 28.72
CA ILE A 1050 -22.89 27.00 27.36
C ILE A 1050 -23.15 25.56 26.90
N ARG A 1051 -23.56 25.36 25.63
CA ARG A 1051 -23.65 24.03 25.01
C ARG A 1051 -22.61 23.85 23.90
N GLU A 1052 -22.42 22.60 23.46
CA GLU A 1052 -21.35 22.19 22.53
C GLU A 1052 -21.44 22.86 21.14
N ASP A 1053 -22.59 23.41 20.76
CA ASP A 1053 -22.77 24.23 19.55
C ASP A 1053 -22.24 25.68 19.69
N LYS A 1054 -21.60 25.99 20.83
CA LYS A 1054 -21.07 27.31 21.23
C LYS A 1054 -22.12 28.41 21.38
N LYS A 1055 -23.38 28.08 21.65
CA LYS A 1055 -24.41 29.06 22.03
C LYS A 1055 -24.61 29.13 23.55
N ILE A 1056 -25.03 30.30 24.03
CA ILE A 1056 -25.18 30.65 25.45
C ILE A 1056 -26.65 31.04 25.71
N LYS A 1057 -27.44 30.16 26.34
CA LYS A 1057 -28.89 30.26 26.71
C LYS A 1057 -29.13 30.56 28.21
N CYS A 1058 -29.92 31.58 28.58
CA CYS A 1058 -30.07 32.12 29.95
C CYS A 1058 -31.55 32.24 30.44
N LYS A 1059 -31.90 32.17 31.76
CA LYS A 1059 -33.24 32.59 32.34
C LYS A 1059 -33.40 32.80 33.90
N LYS A 1060 -34.12 33.85 34.40
CA LYS A 1060 -34.63 34.11 35.82
C LYS A 1060 -34.49 35.53 36.59
N GLN A 1061 -33.40 36.35 36.53
CA GLN A 1061 -33.08 37.68 37.20
C GLN A 1061 -31.76 38.39 36.69
N ASP A 1062 -31.55 39.69 36.43
CA ASP A 1062 -32.43 40.87 36.34
C ASP A 1062 -32.15 41.82 35.12
N THR A 1063 -31.28 41.48 34.13
CA THR A 1063 -30.92 42.34 32.95
C THR A 1063 -30.63 41.59 31.62
N ASP A 1064 -30.98 42.16 30.45
CA ASP A 1064 -30.80 41.52 29.11
C ASP A 1064 -29.55 42.08 28.40
N ILE A 1065 -28.57 41.22 28.16
CA ILE A 1065 -27.66 41.32 27.01
C ILE A 1065 -27.56 39.93 26.40
N ILE A 1066 -28.28 39.69 25.30
CA ILE A 1066 -28.22 38.43 24.56
C ILE A 1066 -27.19 38.59 23.43
N VAL A 1067 -25.98 38.05 23.66
CA VAL A 1067 -24.98 37.86 22.60
C VAL A 1067 -25.29 36.54 21.89
N SER A 1068 -26.14 36.58 20.87
CA SER A 1068 -26.69 35.36 20.25
C SER A 1068 -25.69 34.62 19.34
N GLU A 1069 -24.63 35.30 18.92
CA GLU A 1069 -23.56 34.76 18.07
C GLU A 1069 -22.30 35.62 18.23
N LEU A 1070 -21.14 34.98 18.45
CA LEU A 1070 -19.81 35.60 18.39
C LEU A 1070 -18.91 34.72 17.54
N LYS A 1071 -18.49 35.22 16.37
CA LYS A 1071 -17.59 34.56 15.43
C LYS A 1071 -16.36 35.42 15.20
N VAL A 1072 -15.21 34.92 15.65
CA VAL A 1072 -13.89 35.54 15.44
C VAL A 1072 -13.14 34.71 14.40
N ASN A 1073 -13.08 35.23 13.18
CA ASN A 1073 -12.24 34.69 12.10
C ASN A 1073 -10.95 35.52 12.03
N SER A 1074 -9.88 35.00 11.41
CA SER A 1074 -8.54 35.63 11.42
C SER A 1074 -8.51 37.10 10.98
N ASN A 1075 -9.43 37.50 10.11
CA ASN A 1075 -9.50 38.86 9.52
C ASN A 1075 -10.83 39.58 9.80
N GLN A 1076 -11.82 38.92 10.42
CA GLN A 1076 -13.19 39.43 10.53
C GLN A 1076 -13.82 39.09 11.88
N LEU A 1077 -14.37 40.12 12.52
CA LEU A 1077 -15.16 40.03 13.75
C LEU A 1077 -16.64 40.14 13.40
N THR A 1078 -17.43 39.13 13.75
CA THR A 1078 -18.89 39.18 13.63
C THR A 1078 -19.51 38.86 14.98
N PHE A 1079 -20.39 39.75 15.46
CA PHE A 1079 -21.23 39.46 16.60
C PHE A 1079 -22.62 40.07 16.45
N ASN A 1080 -23.61 39.41 17.06
CA ASN A 1080 -24.97 39.92 17.22
C ASN A 1080 -25.21 40.18 18.70
N VAL A 1081 -25.39 41.45 19.09
CA VAL A 1081 -25.85 41.83 20.44
C VAL A 1081 -27.29 42.33 20.35
N SER A 1082 -28.17 41.82 21.20
CA SER A 1082 -29.49 42.40 21.45
C SER A 1082 -29.67 42.66 22.95
N SER A 1083 -30.30 43.78 23.28
CA SER A 1083 -30.60 44.22 24.66
C SER A 1083 -31.90 45.02 24.65
N ASN A 1084 -32.58 45.08 25.80
CA ASN A 1084 -33.81 45.84 26.03
C ASN A 1084 -33.59 47.24 26.64
N LYS A 1085 -32.34 47.64 26.90
CA LYS A 1085 -31.96 48.93 27.49
C LYS A 1085 -31.02 49.73 26.58
N LYS A 1086 -30.93 51.05 26.83
CA LYS A 1086 -30.00 51.94 26.10
C LYS A 1086 -28.57 51.75 26.59
N GLY A 1087 -27.63 51.65 25.65
CA GLY A 1087 -26.24 51.36 25.97
C GLY A 1087 -25.25 51.81 24.91
N VAL A 1088 -23.99 51.50 25.17
CA VAL A 1088 -22.81 51.92 24.42
C VAL A 1088 -21.85 50.74 24.32
N LEU A 1089 -21.76 50.16 23.12
CA LEU A 1089 -20.76 49.14 22.81
C LEU A 1089 -19.51 49.82 22.25
N LYS A 1090 -18.36 49.60 22.88
CA LYS A 1090 -17.07 50.19 22.51
C LYS A 1090 -16.06 49.10 22.15
N ILE A 1091 -15.44 49.20 20.97
CA ILE A 1091 -14.39 48.26 20.54
C ILE A 1091 -13.01 48.91 20.74
N ASN A 1092 -12.41 48.69 21.90
CA ASN A 1092 -11.07 49.16 22.21
C ASN A 1092 -10.03 48.34 21.40
N GLY A 1093 -9.28 49.04 20.55
CA GLY A 1093 -8.21 48.46 19.70
C GLY A 1093 -8.42 48.59 18.19
N LEU A 1094 -9.66 48.84 17.74
CA LEU A 1094 -10.03 49.28 16.38
C LEU A 1094 -10.59 50.71 16.44
N SER A 1095 -9.74 51.72 16.21
CA SER A 1095 -10.12 53.14 16.01
C SER A 1095 -11.27 53.68 16.89
N ASN A 1096 -11.32 53.24 18.15
CA ASN A 1096 -12.34 53.54 19.16
C ASN A 1096 -13.78 53.69 18.63
N TYR A 1097 -14.27 52.69 17.90
CA TYR A 1097 -15.69 52.66 17.53
C TYR A 1097 -16.58 52.58 18.77
N ILE A 1098 -17.53 53.51 18.86
CA ILE A 1098 -18.50 53.66 19.96
C ILE A 1098 -19.89 53.58 19.34
N TYR A 1099 -20.50 52.40 19.41
CA TYR A 1099 -21.84 52.13 18.90
C TYR A 1099 -22.86 52.28 20.03
N LYS A 1100 -23.55 53.43 20.06
CA LYS A 1100 -24.70 53.63 20.94
C LYS A 1100 -25.90 52.86 20.40
N PHE A 1101 -26.63 52.16 21.27
CA PHE A 1101 -27.83 51.42 20.93
C PHE A 1101 -28.98 51.80 21.87
N ASP A 1102 -30.20 51.76 21.33
CA ASP A 1102 -31.40 52.33 21.94
C ASP A 1102 -32.35 51.30 22.59
N GLY A 1103 -31.97 50.01 22.58
CA GLY A 1103 -32.61 48.97 23.39
C GLY A 1103 -33.69 48.14 22.70
N SER A 1104 -33.64 47.95 21.37
CA SER A 1104 -34.48 46.91 20.76
C SER A 1104 -34.00 46.25 19.45
N THR A 1105 -32.97 46.78 18.78
CA THR A 1105 -32.54 46.29 17.46
C THR A 1105 -31.23 45.47 17.57
N PRO A 1106 -31.15 44.25 17.00
CA PRO A 1106 -29.91 43.47 17.02
C PRO A 1106 -28.77 44.18 16.28
N ILE A 1107 -27.69 44.50 16.98
CA ILE A 1107 -26.50 45.12 16.40
C ILE A 1107 -25.67 44.03 15.73
N LYS A 1108 -25.64 44.01 14.40
CA LYS A 1108 -24.86 43.06 13.60
C LYS A 1108 -23.58 43.70 13.09
N LEU A 1109 -22.58 43.79 13.96
CA LEU A 1109 -21.27 44.37 13.61
C LEU A 1109 -20.41 43.35 12.85
N ASN A 1110 -19.73 43.84 11.81
CA ASN A 1110 -19.06 43.01 10.82
C ASN A 1110 -17.72 43.62 10.38
N GLU A 1111 -16.84 43.84 11.37
CA GLU A 1111 -15.56 44.53 11.23
C GLU A 1111 -14.53 43.70 10.47
N LYS A 1112 -14.11 44.16 9.29
CA LYS A 1112 -13.14 43.48 8.38
C LYS A 1112 -11.69 43.96 8.55
N LYS A 1113 -11.33 44.55 9.71
CA LYS A 1113 -10.01 45.19 9.95
C LYS A 1113 -9.26 44.65 11.17
N LEU A 1114 -9.53 43.41 11.59
CA LEU A 1114 -8.72 42.73 12.60
C LEU A 1114 -7.28 42.54 12.11
N LYS A 1115 -6.29 42.95 12.93
CA LYS A 1115 -4.86 42.67 12.73
C LYS A 1115 -4.50 41.38 13.50
N PRO A 1116 -3.90 40.36 12.85
CA PRO A 1116 -3.52 39.10 13.51
C PRO A 1116 -2.64 39.28 14.75
N ASN A 1117 -2.72 38.32 15.69
CA ASN A 1117 -2.05 38.32 16.99
C ASN A 1117 -2.28 39.55 17.90
N LYS A 1118 -3.24 40.44 17.59
CA LYS A 1118 -3.56 41.59 18.46
C LYS A 1118 -4.71 41.23 19.41
N LYS A 1119 -4.61 41.71 20.67
CA LYS A 1119 -5.72 41.70 21.64
C LYS A 1119 -6.71 42.80 21.28
N TYR A 1120 -8.01 42.49 21.37
CA TYR A 1120 -9.11 43.44 21.28
C TYR A 1120 -10.04 43.26 22.47
N THR A 1121 -10.59 44.37 22.98
CA THR A 1121 -11.56 44.36 24.08
C THR A 1121 -12.84 45.03 23.61
N VAL A 1122 -13.97 44.35 23.82
CA VAL A 1122 -15.31 44.89 23.59
C VAL A 1122 -15.92 45.20 24.96
N SER A 1123 -16.05 46.49 25.26
CA SER A 1123 -16.78 47.00 26.42
C SER A 1123 -18.24 47.19 26.05
N ILE A 1124 -19.18 46.76 26.88
CA ILE A 1124 -20.61 47.01 26.69
C ILE A 1124 -21.13 47.69 27.96
N THR A 1125 -21.34 49.01 27.86
CA THR A 1125 -21.91 49.83 28.93
C THR A 1125 -23.41 49.95 28.74
N ILE A 1126 -24.23 49.64 29.75
CA ILE A 1126 -25.67 49.88 29.77
C ILE A 1126 -26.00 50.61 31.06
N GLU A 1127 -26.61 51.80 30.94
CA GLU A 1127 -26.74 52.75 32.06
C GLU A 1127 -25.36 52.91 32.74
N ASP A 1128 -25.24 52.59 34.03
CA ASP A 1128 -24.02 52.72 34.82
C ASP A 1128 -23.17 51.43 34.89
N HIS A 1129 -23.59 50.34 34.24
CA HIS A 1129 -22.93 49.03 34.32
C HIS A 1129 -22.12 48.72 33.05
N THR A 1130 -20.87 48.26 33.18
CA THR A 1130 -20.01 47.91 32.03
C THR A 1130 -19.45 46.49 32.14
N GLU A 1131 -19.75 45.67 31.14
CA GLU A 1131 -19.16 44.34 30.92
C GLU A 1131 -18.01 44.44 29.89
N GLU A 1132 -16.87 43.76 30.10
CA GLU A 1132 -15.73 43.78 29.15
C GLU A 1132 -15.29 42.38 28.70
N PHE A 1133 -15.32 42.13 27.39
CA PHE A 1133 -14.91 40.86 26.79
C PHE A 1133 -13.62 41.03 25.98
N SER A 1134 -12.56 40.32 26.37
CA SER A 1134 -11.25 40.32 25.70
C SER A 1134 -11.07 39.09 24.81
N PHE A 1135 -10.58 39.28 23.57
CA PHE A 1135 -10.17 38.17 22.69
C PHE A 1135 -8.90 38.50 21.89
N TYR A 1136 -8.29 37.46 21.32
CA TYR A 1136 -7.12 37.53 20.45
C TYR A 1136 -7.47 36.97 19.06
N THR A 1137 -6.89 37.55 18.03
CA THR A 1137 -7.15 37.19 16.63
C THR A 1137 -6.17 36.12 16.16
N LEU A 1138 -6.66 34.89 15.96
CA LEU A 1138 -5.86 33.75 15.51
C LEU A 1138 -5.31 33.96 14.10
N ALA A 1139 -4.14 33.36 13.83
CA ALA A 1139 -3.44 33.50 12.56
C ALA A 1139 -4.22 32.91 11.36
N ASN A 1140 -3.80 33.28 10.14
CA ASN A 1140 -4.28 32.65 8.91
C ASN A 1140 -4.12 31.11 8.99
N LYS A 1141 -5.09 30.38 8.43
CA LYS A 1141 -5.11 28.90 8.46
C LYS A 1141 -3.79 28.31 7.93
N PRO A 1142 -3.22 27.28 8.58
CA PRO A 1142 -2.09 26.54 8.02
C PRO A 1142 -2.52 25.79 6.74
N VAL A 1143 -1.55 25.53 5.86
CA VAL A 1143 -1.71 24.63 4.72
C VAL A 1143 -1.69 23.19 5.24
N ASN A 1144 -2.66 22.37 4.82
CA ASN A 1144 -2.72 20.96 5.23
C ASN A 1144 -1.54 20.17 4.64
N LEU A 1145 -0.75 19.55 5.51
CA LEU A 1145 0.23 18.53 5.15
C LEU A 1145 -0.45 17.16 5.11
N ASN A 1146 -0.39 16.47 3.99
CA ASN A 1146 -0.93 15.11 3.87
C ASN A 1146 0.13 14.09 4.31
N ILE A 1147 -0.08 13.51 5.49
CA ILE A 1147 0.62 12.30 5.96
C ILE A 1147 0.05 11.13 5.16
N LYS A 1148 0.90 10.42 4.41
CA LYS A 1148 0.46 9.31 3.53
C LYS A 1148 0.71 7.92 4.08
N ASN A 1149 1.62 7.77 5.04
CA ASN A 1149 1.76 6.55 5.83
C ASN A 1149 2.34 6.88 7.21
N ILE A 1150 1.83 6.17 8.21
CA ILE A 1150 2.41 6.01 9.54
C ILE A 1150 2.64 4.51 9.69
N ASP A 1151 3.88 4.14 9.90
CA ASP A 1151 4.30 2.80 10.32
C ASP A 1151 4.96 2.95 11.70
N ALA A 1152 5.03 1.87 12.50
CA ALA A 1152 5.31 1.92 13.94
C ALA A 1152 6.60 2.67 14.35
N ASN A 1153 7.54 2.86 13.42
CA ASN A 1153 8.78 3.63 13.64
C ASN A 1153 9.04 4.74 12.59
N LYS A 1154 8.11 5.06 11.67
CA LYS A 1154 8.34 6.01 10.55
C LYS A 1154 7.09 6.80 10.14
N VAL A 1155 7.27 8.11 9.93
CA VAL A 1155 6.24 9.03 9.38
C VAL A 1155 6.73 9.64 8.07
N LYS A 1156 5.98 9.46 6.97
CA LYS A 1156 6.35 10.03 5.65
C LYS A 1156 5.42 11.18 5.24
N ILE A 1157 6.00 12.37 5.06
CA ILE A 1157 5.31 13.64 4.79
C ILE A 1157 5.58 14.11 3.36
N SER A 1158 4.59 14.69 2.69
CA SER A 1158 4.71 15.27 1.34
C SER A 1158 3.86 16.54 1.19
N TRP A 1159 4.20 17.44 0.25
CA TRP A 1159 3.48 18.70 0.02
C TRP A 1159 3.43 19.13 -1.46
N ASP A 1160 2.44 19.97 -1.80
CA ASP A 1160 2.30 20.65 -3.11
C ASP A 1160 3.37 21.76 -3.22
N GLN A 1161 4.23 21.69 -4.25
CA GLN A 1161 5.33 22.63 -4.44
C GLN A 1161 4.88 24.05 -4.84
N ASN A 1162 3.66 24.22 -5.33
CA ASN A 1162 3.27 25.45 -6.05
C ASN A 1162 2.65 26.56 -5.18
N LYS A 1163 2.65 26.45 -3.85
CA LYS A 1163 1.84 27.34 -2.96
C LYS A 1163 2.50 27.91 -1.70
N ASN A 1164 3.83 27.87 -1.55
CA ASN A 1164 4.51 28.36 -0.33
C ASN A 1164 5.51 29.51 -0.57
N PRO A 1165 5.31 30.70 0.03
CA PRO A 1165 6.30 31.78 0.07
C PRO A 1165 7.51 31.46 0.95
N GLN A 1166 8.65 32.09 0.64
CA GLN A 1166 9.89 31.96 1.40
C GLN A 1166 9.71 32.51 2.84
N GLY A 1167 10.19 31.77 3.84
CA GLY A 1167 10.12 32.15 5.27
C GLY A 1167 8.88 31.66 6.03
N THR A 1168 7.97 30.94 5.37
CA THR A 1168 6.79 30.33 6.02
C THR A 1168 7.21 29.29 7.06
N LYS A 1169 6.75 29.47 8.32
CA LYS A 1169 6.92 28.50 9.41
C LYS A 1169 5.66 27.63 9.51
N TYR A 1170 5.84 26.33 9.76
CA TYR A 1170 4.75 25.36 9.91
C TYR A 1170 4.77 24.75 11.31
N ASN A 1171 3.61 24.65 11.94
CA ASN A 1171 3.43 23.88 13.17
C ASN A 1171 2.73 22.56 12.81
N LEU A 1172 3.32 21.42 13.15
CA LEU A 1172 2.70 20.11 13.00
C LEU A 1172 1.87 19.79 14.25
N TYR A 1173 0.58 19.53 14.07
CA TYR A 1173 -0.32 19.10 15.16
C TYR A 1173 -0.78 17.67 14.90
N ILE A 1174 -0.39 16.74 15.79
CA ILE A 1174 -0.81 15.34 15.74
C ILE A 1174 -2.02 15.17 16.67
N ASN A 1175 -3.05 14.47 16.22
CA ASN A 1175 -4.31 14.34 16.95
C ASN A 1175 -4.23 13.22 18.01
N LYS A 1176 -4.63 13.49 19.26
CA LYS A 1176 -4.50 12.60 20.43
C LYS A 1176 -5.21 11.25 20.27
N LYS A 1177 -6.11 11.10 19.29
CA LYS A 1177 -6.79 9.82 18.94
C LYS A 1177 -5.95 8.88 18.03
N LEU A 1178 -4.69 9.22 17.74
CA LEU A 1178 -3.77 8.42 16.92
C LEU A 1178 -2.36 8.27 17.52
N VAL A 1179 -2.13 8.71 18.76
CA VAL A 1179 -0.88 8.50 19.49
C VAL A 1179 -1.21 8.14 20.94
N LYS A 1180 -1.14 6.84 21.26
CA LYS A 1180 -1.06 6.33 22.62
C LYS A 1180 0.02 5.23 22.69
N GLU A 1181 1.19 5.52 22.14
CA GLU A 1181 2.43 4.72 22.24
C GLU A 1181 3.63 5.60 21.82
N ASN A 1182 4.79 5.36 22.45
CA ASN A 1182 6.16 5.79 22.09
C ASN A 1182 6.40 7.19 21.50
N LEU A 1183 6.95 8.08 22.32
CA LEU A 1183 7.55 9.37 21.90
C LEU A 1183 9.06 9.52 22.18
N ALA A 1184 9.73 8.46 22.65
CA ALA A 1184 11.15 8.49 23.04
C ALA A 1184 12.13 8.37 21.85
N THR A 1185 11.77 7.62 20.81
CA THR A 1185 12.71 7.13 19.78
C THR A 1185 12.22 7.42 18.36
N THR A 1186 12.58 8.59 17.81
CA THR A 1186 12.34 8.92 16.39
C THR A 1186 13.59 9.38 15.68
N SER A 1187 14.05 8.60 14.69
CA SER A 1187 15.05 9.00 13.71
C SER A 1187 14.35 9.51 12.45
N TYR A 1188 14.57 10.78 12.11
CA TYR A 1188 13.84 11.49 11.07
C TYR A 1188 14.46 11.27 9.69
N VAL A 1189 13.82 10.46 8.84
CA VAL A 1189 14.28 10.23 7.46
C VAL A 1189 13.45 11.06 6.48
N LEU A 1190 14.04 12.13 5.94
CA LEU A 1190 13.49 12.85 4.77
C LEU A 1190 13.96 12.19 3.47
N ASP A 1191 13.00 11.82 2.63
CA ASP A 1191 13.23 11.30 1.27
C ASP A 1191 13.60 12.46 0.33
N ASN A 1192 14.90 12.61 0.05
CA ASN A 1192 15.41 13.77 -0.69
C ASN A 1192 15.22 13.62 -2.21
N LYS A 1193 14.11 14.17 -2.72
CA LYS A 1193 13.95 14.49 -4.15
C LYS A 1193 13.61 15.97 -4.37
N GLY A 1194 14.65 16.83 -4.34
CA GLY A 1194 14.66 18.07 -5.14
C GLY A 1194 14.74 19.42 -4.40
N PHE A 1195 15.54 19.55 -3.35
CA PHE A 1195 15.70 20.84 -2.63
C PHE A 1195 16.79 21.72 -3.25
N LYS A 1196 16.41 22.87 -3.83
CA LYS A 1196 17.36 23.86 -4.42
C LYS A 1196 17.76 25.02 -3.48
N LYS A 1197 17.25 25.10 -2.24
CA LYS A 1197 17.58 26.12 -1.22
C LYS A 1197 17.40 25.57 0.20
N ASN A 1198 18.04 26.21 1.18
CA ASN A 1198 18.02 25.84 2.60
C ASN A 1198 16.78 26.38 3.34
N TYR A 1199 16.34 25.68 4.39
CA TYR A 1199 15.20 26.05 5.25
C TYR A 1199 15.48 25.76 6.74
N LYS A 1200 15.09 26.67 7.65
CA LYS A 1200 15.03 26.38 9.09
C LYS A 1200 13.62 25.94 9.49
N ILE A 1201 13.51 24.83 10.23
CA ILE A 1201 12.27 24.25 10.72
C ILE A 1201 12.29 24.27 12.25
N ARG A 1202 11.33 24.96 12.88
CA ARG A 1202 11.11 24.93 14.33
C ARG A 1202 9.96 23.98 14.64
N VAL A 1203 10.19 22.99 15.49
CA VAL A 1203 9.14 22.13 16.06
C VAL A 1203 8.88 22.59 17.49
N VAL A 1204 7.60 22.76 17.85
CA VAL A 1204 7.17 23.19 19.19
C VAL A 1204 6.08 22.24 19.68
N ALA A 1205 6.34 21.54 20.78
CA ALA A 1205 5.31 20.78 21.48
C ALA A 1205 4.65 21.68 22.53
N LEU A 1206 3.31 21.67 22.58
CA LEU A 1206 2.51 22.43 23.54
C LEU A 1206 1.56 21.49 24.27
N ASN A 1207 1.73 21.37 25.59
CA ASN A 1207 0.73 20.78 26.46
C ASN A 1207 -0.37 21.82 26.72
N THR A 1208 -1.62 21.50 26.37
CA THR A 1208 -2.75 22.43 26.47
C THR A 1208 -3.42 22.49 27.84
N GLU A 1209 -3.05 21.62 28.78
CA GLU A 1209 -3.71 21.48 30.08
C GLU A 1209 -2.94 22.15 31.23
N ASN A 1210 -1.63 22.45 31.06
CA ASN A 1210 -0.81 23.09 32.09
C ASN A 1210 -0.31 24.48 31.66
N LYS A 1211 -0.68 25.53 32.42
CA LYS A 1211 -0.30 26.93 32.17
C LYS A 1211 1.08 27.33 32.74
N ALA A 1212 1.86 26.39 33.24
CA ALA A 1212 3.01 26.65 34.12
C ALA A 1212 4.36 26.05 33.67
N SER A 1213 4.44 25.40 32.50
CA SER A 1213 5.70 24.87 31.95
C SER A 1213 6.06 25.54 30.62
N GLU A 1214 7.37 25.74 30.39
CA GLU A 1214 7.86 26.27 29.12
C GLU A 1214 7.68 25.24 27.98
N PRO A 1215 7.36 25.67 26.75
CA PRO A 1215 7.15 24.76 25.63
C PRO A 1215 8.47 24.12 25.18
N LEU A 1216 8.44 22.81 24.89
CA LEU A 1216 9.61 22.13 24.35
C LEU A 1216 9.83 22.55 22.88
N VAL A 1217 10.94 23.25 22.63
CA VAL A 1217 11.32 23.75 21.29
C VAL A 1217 12.57 23.04 20.80
N ARG A 1218 12.54 22.50 19.58
CA ARG A 1218 13.75 22.19 18.81
C ARG A 1218 13.75 22.95 17.48
N GLU A 1219 14.92 23.36 17.03
CA GLU A 1219 15.14 23.92 15.70
C GLU A 1219 16.10 23.04 14.91
N PHE A 1220 15.80 22.86 13.62
CA PHE A 1220 16.62 22.12 12.67
C PHE A 1220 16.89 23.01 11.45
N GLU A 1221 18.08 22.90 10.87
CA GLU A 1221 18.43 23.58 9.62
C GLU A 1221 18.67 22.53 8.53
N VAL A 1222 17.83 22.56 7.50
CA VAL A 1222 17.87 21.62 6.39
C VAL A 1222 18.50 22.34 5.20
N THR A 1223 19.66 21.87 4.78
CA THR A 1223 20.35 22.41 3.60
C THR A 1223 19.92 21.65 2.33
N SER A 1224 20.31 22.13 1.15
CA SER A 1224 20.15 21.37 -0.11
C SER A 1224 20.86 20.01 -0.11
N ASN A 1225 21.80 19.79 0.81
CA ASN A 1225 22.73 18.66 0.78
C ASN A 1225 22.43 17.61 1.88
N GLY A 1226 21.55 17.91 2.83
CA GLY A 1226 21.19 17.00 3.93
C GLY A 1226 21.01 17.70 5.29
N ILE A 1227 20.91 16.88 6.33
CA ILE A 1227 20.82 17.31 7.73
C ILE A 1227 22.22 17.25 8.35
N ASP A 1228 22.78 18.39 8.73
CA ASP A 1228 23.99 18.44 9.56
C ASP A 1228 23.62 18.10 11.02
N ALA A 1229 23.78 16.82 11.38
CA ALA A 1229 23.74 16.40 12.76
C ALA A 1229 25.10 16.69 13.44
N PHE A 1230 25.10 17.48 14.52
CA PHE A 1230 26.29 17.69 15.34
C PHE A 1230 26.75 16.35 15.93
N SER A 1231 27.92 15.87 15.49
CA SER A 1231 28.46 14.59 15.93
C SER A 1231 29.37 14.75 17.15
N GLU A 1232 29.06 14.02 18.23
CA GLU A 1232 30.12 13.52 19.11
C GLU A 1232 30.68 12.23 18.50
N LYS A 1233 32.02 12.15 18.40
CA LYS A 1233 32.70 11.12 17.61
C LYS A 1233 32.92 9.85 18.43
N LYS A 1234 32.62 8.67 17.83
CA LYS A 1234 33.57 7.55 17.85
C LYS A 1234 33.40 6.50 16.74
N SER A 1235 34.34 6.54 15.79
CA SER A 1235 35.02 5.39 15.19
C SER A 1235 34.18 4.23 14.61
N ILE A 1236 33.82 4.33 13.33
CA ILE A 1236 33.54 3.16 12.48
C ILE A 1236 34.87 2.49 12.12
N PHE A 1237 34.99 1.17 12.27
CA PHE A 1237 35.96 0.36 11.49
C PHE A 1237 35.56 -1.13 11.43
N ARG A 1238 35.53 -1.67 10.20
CA ARG A 1238 35.48 -3.11 9.83
C ARG A 1238 34.29 -3.97 10.29
N ASP A 1239 33.34 -4.14 9.36
CA ASP A 1239 32.85 -5.48 9.02
C ASP A 1239 33.98 -6.29 8.35
N LEU A 1240 34.53 -7.32 9.02
CA LEU A 1240 35.13 -8.51 8.37
C LEU A 1240 35.47 -9.66 9.36
N THR A 1241 34.59 -10.08 10.29
CA THR A 1241 34.95 -11.21 11.21
C THR A 1241 33.79 -12.13 11.67
N ILE A 1242 32.61 -12.07 11.04
CA ILE A 1242 31.50 -13.00 11.36
C ILE A 1242 31.64 -14.30 10.54
N ASN A 1243 32.60 -15.13 10.92
CA ASN A 1243 32.60 -16.58 10.62
C ASN A 1243 33.64 -17.39 11.43
N ILE A 1244 34.65 -16.75 12.03
CA ILE A 1244 35.70 -17.43 12.81
C ILE A 1244 35.24 -17.73 14.25
N ILE A 1245 34.38 -16.89 14.84
CA ILE A 1245 33.93 -17.02 16.23
C ILE A 1245 33.07 -18.28 16.44
N SER A 1246 32.17 -18.60 15.50
CA SER A 1246 31.30 -19.77 15.56
C SER A 1246 32.11 -21.09 15.59
N VAL A 1247 33.16 -21.17 14.77
CA VAL A 1247 34.06 -22.33 14.72
C VAL A 1247 34.89 -22.44 16.00
N LEU A 1248 35.40 -21.31 16.52
CA LEU A 1248 36.13 -21.29 17.80
C LEU A 1248 35.26 -21.69 18.99
N LEU A 1249 33.97 -21.32 19.03
CA LEU A 1249 33.07 -21.76 20.10
C LEU A 1249 32.89 -23.29 20.12
N VAL A 1250 32.67 -23.91 18.95
CA VAL A 1250 32.53 -25.37 18.83
C VAL A 1250 33.82 -26.09 19.25
N ILE A 1251 34.98 -25.60 18.81
CA ILE A 1251 36.29 -26.15 19.22
C ILE A 1251 36.50 -26.00 20.74
N MET A 1252 36.12 -24.87 21.34
CA MET A 1252 36.27 -24.63 22.77
C MET A 1252 35.34 -25.52 23.61
N VAL A 1253 34.09 -25.73 23.18
CA VAL A 1253 33.16 -26.67 23.83
C VAL A 1253 33.68 -28.11 23.75
N LEU A 1254 34.17 -28.56 22.58
CA LEU A 1254 34.77 -29.88 22.41
C LEU A 1254 36.03 -30.06 23.28
N ALA A 1255 36.88 -29.03 23.39
CA ALA A 1255 38.05 -29.05 24.27
C ALA A 1255 37.68 -29.15 25.76
N ILE A 1256 36.62 -28.45 26.20
CA ILE A 1256 36.12 -28.51 27.58
C ILE A 1256 35.56 -29.92 27.89
N VAL A 1257 34.77 -30.50 26.99
CA VAL A 1257 34.24 -31.87 27.14
C VAL A 1257 35.35 -32.91 27.16
N ALA A 1258 36.38 -32.76 26.31
CA ALA A 1258 37.57 -33.62 26.34
C ALA A 1258 38.36 -33.50 27.66
N LEU A 1259 38.46 -32.29 28.23
CA LEU A 1259 39.15 -32.04 29.50
C LEU A 1259 38.40 -32.61 30.71
N THR A 1260 37.06 -32.56 30.74
CA THR A 1260 36.28 -33.20 31.82
C THR A 1260 36.33 -34.72 31.72
N ALA A 1261 36.18 -35.30 30.52
CA ALA A 1261 36.33 -36.74 30.29
C ALA A 1261 37.71 -37.27 30.73
N LYS A 1262 38.79 -36.56 30.42
CA LYS A 1262 40.17 -36.94 30.79
C LYS A 1262 40.44 -36.84 32.29
N LYS A 1263 39.64 -36.11 33.06
CA LYS A 1263 39.78 -35.94 34.51
C LYS A 1263 39.03 -37.01 35.33
N LEU A 1264 38.04 -37.67 34.74
CA LEU A 1264 37.23 -38.73 35.38
C LEU A 1264 37.86 -40.13 35.34
N MET A 1265 38.84 -40.40 34.46
CA MET A 1265 39.43 -41.74 34.30
C MET A 1265 40.70 -42.03 35.14
N LYS A 1266 41.03 -41.20 36.16
CA LYS A 1266 42.15 -41.46 37.08
C LYS A 1266 41.79 -41.40 38.57
N LYS A 1267 40.93 -42.33 39.00
CA LYS A 1267 41.05 -43.06 40.28
C LYS A 1267 40.08 -44.26 40.33
N LYS A 1268 40.59 -45.47 40.09
CA LYS A 1268 39.94 -46.72 40.54
C LYS A 1268 40.34 -46.99 42.00
N ARG A 1269 39.52 -47.80 42.67
CA ARG A 1269 39.80 -48.48 43.96
C ARG A 1269 41.04 -49.40 43.85
N PRO A 1270 41.62 -49.85 44.99
CA PRO A 1270 41.30 -49.50 46.38
C PRO A 1270 41.83 -48.12 46.79
#